data_AF-Q8C147-F1
#
_entry.id   AF-Q8C147-F1
#
_cell.length_a   1.000
_cell.length_b   1.000
_cell.length_c   1.000
_cell.angle_alpha   90.00
_cell.angle_beta   90.00
_cell.angle_gamma   90.00
#
_symmetry.space_group_name_H-M   'P 1'
#
loop_
_entity.id
_entity.type
_entity.pdbx_description
1 polymer ?
#
loop_
_entity_poly.entity_id
_entity_poly.type
_entity_poly.pdbx_seq_one_letter_code
_entity_poly.pdbx_strand_id
1 'polypeptide(L)'
;MATLPSAERRAFALKINRYSSSEIRKQFTLPPNLGQYHRHSISTSGFPSLQLPQLYEPVEPVDFEGLVMTHLNSLDAELAQELGDLTDDDLHVAFTPKECRTLQHSLPEEGVELDPHVRDCVQTYIREWLIVNRKNQGSSEFCSFKKTGSRRDFQKTLQKQTFESETLECSEPDTQTGPRHPLNVLCDVSGKGPLTSCDFDLRSLQPDERLENLLQLVSAEDFEKEKEEARKTNRPAELFALYPPVDEEDAVEIRPVPECPKEHLGNRILVKVLTLKFEIEIEPLFASIALYDVKERKKISENFHCDLNSDQFKGFLRAHTPSIDPSSQARSAVFSVTYPSSDIYLVVKIEKVLQQGEIADCAEPYMIIKESDGGKSKEKVEKLKLQAESFCQRLGKYRMPFAWAPISLASFFNISTLERESTDVEPGVGRNSVGEKRSLSQSRRPSERTLSLEENGVGSNFKATTLATNIFFKQEGDRLSDEDLFKFLADYKRSSSLQRRVKSIPGSLRLEISPAPDVMNCCLTPEMLPVKPFPENRTRPHKEILEFPIREVYVPHTVYRNLLYVYPQRLNFASKLASARNITIKIQFMCGEDPSNAMPVIFGKSSGPEFLQEVYTAITYHNKSPDFYEEVKIKLPAKLTVNHHLLFTFYHISCQQKQGASGESLLGYSWLPILLNERLQTGSYCLPVALEKLPPNYSIHSAEKVPLQNPPIKWAEGHKGVFNIEVQAVSSVHTQDNHLEKFFTLCHSLESQVSFPIRVLDQKITESTLEHELKLSIICLNSSRLEPLVLFLHLVLDKLFQLSVQPMVIAGQTANFSQFAFESVVAIANSLHNSKDLRKDQHGRNCLLASYVHYVFRLPELHRDTSKSGGPTTVVPDPRYHTYGRTSAAAVSSKLMQARVMSSSNPDLTGSHCAADEEVKNIMSSKIADRNCSRMSYYCSGNSDAPGSTAAPRPVSKKHFHEELALQMVVSTGVVRETVFKYAWFFFELLVKSMAQYVHNLDKRDSFRRTRFSDRFKDDITTIVNVVTSEIAALLVKPQKESEQAEKINISLAFFLYDLLSIMDRGFVFNLIKHYCSQLSAKLNILPTLISMRLEFLRILCSHEHYLNLNLLFMNTDTAPASPCPSISSQNSSSCSSFQDQKIASMFDLTPEYRQQHFLTGLLFTELAVALDAEGDGISRVQRKAVSAIHSLLCSHDLDPRCRKPEVKVKIAALYLPLVGIILDALPQLYDFTDARSGRSRASGSYEEQDVANGINQNVALAIAGNHFNLKTSGAMLSSLPYKQYNMLNADTTRHLMICFLWIMKNADQSLIRKWIADLPSMQLNRILDLLFICVSCFEYKGKQSSDKVSNQVLQKSRDVKAKLEEALLRGEGARGEMMRRRIPGTDRFPGINENLRWRKEQTQWRQANEKLDKTKAELDQEALISGNLATEANLIILDMQENIIQASSALDCKDSLLGGVLRVLVNSLSCDQSTTYLTHCFATLRALIAKFGDLLFEEEMEQCADLCQRVLHHCSSSMDVTRSQACATLYLLMRFSFGATSNFARVKMQVTMALASLVGKAPDFNEEHLRRSLRTILAYSEEDTAMQTTPFPMQVEELLCNLNSILYDTVKMREFQEDPEMLMDLMYRIAKSYQASPDLRLTWLQNMAEKHTKKKCFTEAAMCLVHAAALVAEYLSMLEDHSYLPVGSVSFQNISSNVLEESAVSDDTLSPDEDGVCSGRYFTESGLVGLLEQAAELFSTGGLYETVNEVYKLVIPILEAHRDFRKLTSTHDKLQKAFDNIINKDHKRMFGTYFRVGFYGSRFGDLDEQEFVYKEPAITKLPEISHRLEGFYGQCFGAEFVEVIKDSTPVDKTKLDPNKAYIQITFVEPYFDEYEMKDRVTYFEKNFNLRRFMYTTPFTLEGRPRGELHEQHRRNTVLTTMHAFPYIKTRIRVSQKEEFVLTPIEVAIEDMKKKTLQLAVATHQEPPDAKMLQMVLQGSVGATVNQGPLEVAQVFLAEIPADPKLYRHHNKLRLCFKEFIMRCGEAVEKNRRLITAEQREYQQELKKNYNKLRDSLRPMIERKIPELYKPIFRVDSQKRDSFHRSSFRKCETQLSQGS
;
A
#
# COMPACT_ATOMS: atom_id res chain seq x y z
N MET A 1 -37.32 -50.46 33.57
CA MET A 1 -38.18 -49.64 34.45
C MET A 1 -38.17 -50.13 35.91
N ALA A 2 -38.39 -51.43 36.16
CA ALA A 2 -38.34 -51.99 37.53
C ALA A 2 -36.95 -51.97 38.20
N THR A 3 -35.88 -51.81 37.41
CA THR A 3 -34.48 -51.85 37.86
C THR A 3 -33.90 -50.49 38.24
N LEU A 4 -34.67 -49.40 38.16
CA LEU A 4 -34.19 -48.06 38.53
C LEU A 4 -34.59 -47.72 39.99
N PRO A 5 -33.67 -47.17 40.82
CA PRO A 5 -33.92 -46.73 42.18
C PRO A 5 -35.09 -45.71 42.26
N SER A 6 -35.83 -45.70 43.37
CA SER A 6 -37.09 -44.96 43.47
C SER A 6 -36.95 -43.44 43.29
N ALA A 7 -35.78 -42.88 43.61
CA ALA A 7 -35.47 -41.46 43.39
C ALA A 7 -35.45 -41.12 41.88
N GLU A 8 -34.87 -41.99 41.06
CA GLU A 8 -34.81 -41.79 39.61
C GLU A 8 -36.17 -42.03 38.95
N ARG A 9 -36.99 -42.94 39.48
CA ARG A 9 -38.39 -43.10 39.01
C ARG A 9 -39.22 -41.84 39.24
N ARG A 10 -39.02 -41.15 40.36
CA ARG A 10 -39.75 -39.91 40.67
C ARG A 10 -39.24 -38.73 39.82
N ALA A 11 -37.94 -38.67 39.52
CA ALA A 11 -37.37 -37.72 38.57
C ALA A 11 -37.79 -38.00 37.11
N PHE A 12 -37.91 -39.27 36.72
CA PHE A 12 -38.33 -39.69 35.39
C PHE A 12 -39.82 -39.41 35.12
N ALA A 13 -40.69 -39.65 36.11
CA ALA A 13 -42.11 -39.29 36.00
C ALA A 13 -42.34 -37.78 35.86
N LEU A 14 -41.52 -36.95 36.53
CA LEU A 14 -41.58 -35.49 36.35
C LEU A 14 -41.00 -35.03 35.00
N LYS A 15 -40.05 -35.76 34.41
CA LYS A 15 -39.47 -35.44 33.09
C LYS A 15 -40.37 -35.78 31.90
N ILE A 16 -41.30 -36.74 32.04
CA ILE A 16 -42.21 -37.12 30.93
C ILE A 16 -43.19 -36.00 30.54
N ASN A 17 -43.53 -35.09 31.44
CA ASN A 17 -44.48 -34.01 31.12
C ASN A 17 -43.90 -32.83 30.32
N ARG A 18 -42.62 -32.87 29.90
CA ARG A 18 -41.99 -31.73 29.20
C ARG A 18 -41.37 -31.98 27.84
N TYR A 19 -41.41 -33.20 27.30
CA TYR A 19 -40.78 -33.47 26.00
C TYR A 19 -41.75 -34.06 24.98
N SER A 20 -41.91 -33.32 23.88
CA SER A 20 -42.63 -33.71 22.67
C SER A 20 -42.03 -35.00 22.10
N SER A 21 -42.88 -35.92 21.64
CA SER A 21 -42.55 -37.23 21.07
C SER A 21 -41.49 -37.23 19.97
N SER A 22 -41.12 -36.06 19.43
CA SER A 22 -40.05 -35.89 18.43
C SER A 22 -38.63 -36.00 19.01
N GLU A 23 -38.39 -35.56 20.25
CA GLU A 23 -37.05 -35.64 20.87
C GLU A 23 -36.72 -37.04 21.40
N ILE A 24 -37.73 -37.80 21.85
CA ILE A 24 -37.56 -39.18 22.28
C ILE A 24 -37.06 -40.06 21.13
N ARG A 25 -37.45 -39.78 19.88
CA ARG A 25 -36.97 -40.55 18.72
C ARG A 25 -35.51 -40.29 18.37
N LYS A 26 -34.92 -39.15 18.75
CA LYS A 26 -33.51 -38.88 18.47
C LYS A 26 -32.56 -39.57 19.46
N GLN A 27 -32.96 -39.77 20.71
CA GLN A 27 -32.06 -40.33 21.74
C GLN A 27 -31.91 -41.86 21.73
N PHE A 28 -32.75 -42.61 21.00
CA PHE A 28 -32.66 -44.09 20.96
C PHE A 28 -31.81 -44.66 19.82
N THR A 29 -31.06 -43.82 19.10
CA THR A 29 -30.12 -44.26 18.05
C THR A 29 -28.68 -43.96 18.43
N LEU A 30 -28.20 -44.46 19.56
CA LEU A 30 -26.77 -44.67 19.82
C LEU A 30 -26.61 -45.85 20.79
N PRO A 31 -26.00 -46.98 20.37
CA PRO A 31 -25.78 -48.13 21.23
C PRO A 31 -24.62 -47.88 22.21
N PRO A 32 -24.74 -48.30 23.48
CA PRO A 32 -23.66 -48.18 24.46
C PRO A 32 -22.75 -49.40 24.35
N ASN A 33 -21.43 -49.22 24.29
CA ASN A 33 -20.47 -49.92 25.15
C ASN A 33 -19.00 -49.63 24.83
N LEU A 34 -18.28 -49.48 25.94
CA LEU A 34 -16.88 -49.77 26.24
C LEU A 34 -15.77 -49.14 25.37
N GLY A 35 -15.01 -48.27 26.03
CA GLY A 35 -13.72 -47.81 25.56
C GLY A 35 -12.69 -48.92 25.47
N GLN A 36 -11.85 -48.80 24.46
CA GLN A 36 -10.42 -49.05 24.54
C GLN A 36 -9.78 -48.39 23.31
N TYR A 37 -8.76 -47.58 23.59
CA TYR A 37 -7.88 -46.94 22.62
C TYR A 37 -7.42 -47.94 21.54
N HIS A 38 -7.71 -47.67 20.27
CA HIS A 38 -6.90 -48.24 19.20
C HIS A 38 -6.77 -47.30 18.00
N ARG A 39 -5.49 -47.08 17.66
CA ARG A 39 -4.94 -46.32 16.55
C ARG A 39 -5.61 -46.62 15.21
N HIS A 40 -5.79 -45.54 14.45
CA HIS A 40 -6.31 -45.47 13.10
C HIS A 40 -5.63 -46.44 12.12
N SER A 41 -6.44 -47.27 11.46
CA SER A 41 -6.10 -47.98 10.23
C SER A 41 -6.97 -47.41 9.09
N ILE A 42 -6.34 -47.09 7.97
CA ILE A 42 -6.86 -46.35 6.82
C ILE A 42 -7.49 -47.30 5.79
N SER A 43 -8.81 -47.18 5.58
CA SER A 43 -9.58 -47.58 4.38
C SER A 43 -11.05 -47.29 4.73
N THR A 44 -11.90 -46.53 4.01
CA THR A 44 -12.20 -46.49 2.58
C THR A 44 -13.06 -45.23 2.32
N SER A 45 -12.93 -44.60 1.17
CA SER A 45 -13.58 -43.36 0.74
C SER A 45 -15.12 -43.44 0.67
N GLY A 46 -15.81 -42.64 1.48
CA GLY A 46 -17.24 -42.33 1.37
C GLY A 46 -17.48 -40.87 1.76
N PHE A 47 -18.26 -40.15 0.95
CA PHE A 47 -18.51 -38.69 0.96
C PHE A 47 -18.44 -38.02 2.36
N PRO A 48 -17.60 -36.97 2.56
CA PRO A 48 -17.52 -36.29 3.84
C PRO A 48 -18.77 -35.41 4.00
N SER A 49 -19.75 -35.86 4.77
CA SER A 49 -20.59 -34.93 5.49
C SER A 49 -19.67 -34.14 6.42
N LEU A 50 -19.38 -32.88 6.11
CA LEU A 50 -18.62 -31.96 6.96
C LEU A 50 -19.27 -31.94 8.36
N GLN A 51 -18.72 -32.72 9.30
CA GLN A 51 -19.05 -32.59 10.71
C GLN A 51 -18.40 -31.30 11.21
N LEU A 52 -19.18 -30.46 11.89
CA LEU A 52 -18.66 -29.29 12.57
C LEU A 52 -17.57 -29.72 13.58
N PRO A 53 -16.47 -28.96 13.73
CA PRO A 53 -15.42 -29.26 14.71
C PRO A 53 -15.98 -29.37 16.14
N GLN A 54 -15.44 -30.27 16.97
CA GLN A 54 -15.86 -30.42 18.38
C GLN A 54 -15.81 -29.11 19.18
N LEU A 55 -14.90 -28.19 18.82
CA LEU A 55 -14.78 -26.85 19.40
C LEU A 55 -16.07 -26.01 19.30
N TYR A 56 -16.98 -26.30 18.37
CA TYR A 56 -18.28 -25.60 18.27
C TYR A 56 -19.35 -26.09 19.27
N GLU A 57 -19.02 -27.08 20.13
CA GLU A 57 -19.94 -27.48 21.20
C GLU A 57 -20.25 -26.27 22.12
N PRO A 58 -21.53 -25.88 22.23
CA PRO A 58 -21.90 -24.62 22.89
C PRO A 58 -21.66 -24.68 24.39
N VAL A 59 -20.76 -23.83 24.88
CA VAL A 59 -20.47 -23.65 26.31
C VAL A 59 -21.52 -22.71 26.94
N GLU A 60 -21.97 -23.03 28.16
CA GLU A 60 -22.97 -22.25 28.91
C GLU A 60 -22.28 -21.02 29.54
N PRO A 61 -22.56 -19.77 29.09
CA PRO A 61 -21.89 -18.59 29.65
C PRO A 61 -22.16 -18.45 31.15
N VAL A 62 -21.19 -17.90 31.89
CA VAL A 62 -21.38 -17.64 33.32
C VAL A 62 -22.47 -16.58 33.53
N ASP A 63 -23.22 -16.73 34.61
CA ASP A 63 -24.14 -15.72 35.09
C ASP A 63 -23.35 -14.53 35.69
N PHE A 64 -22.90 -13.64 34.80
CA PHE A 64 -21.94 -12.57 35.09
C PHE A 64 -22.34 -11.69 36.27
N GLU A 65 -23.59 -11.19 36.30
CA GLU A 65 -24.07 -10.35 37.41
C GLU A 65 -24.16 -11.13 38.73
N GLY A 66 -24.52 -12.41 38.67
CA GLY A 66 -24.57 -13.29 39.84
C GLY A 66 -23.17 -13.49 40.44
N LEU A 67 -22.17 -13.66 39.58
CA LEU A 67 -20.77 -13.78 39.97
C LEU A 67 -20.25 -12.48 40.60
N VAL A 68 -20.46 -11.33 39.95
CA VAL A 68 -20.05 -10.02 40.47
C VAL A 68 -20.65 -9.76 41.86
N MET A 69 -21.94 -10.04 42.07
CA MET A 69 -22.58 -9.89 43.39
C MET A 69 -21.97 -10.81 44.47
N THR A 70 -21.54 -12.02 44.09
CA THR A 70 -20.99 -12.99 45.04
C THR A 70 -19.53 -12.68 45.39
N HIS A 71 -18.78 -12.10 44.44
CA HIS A 71 -17.32 -11.96 44.52
C HIS A 71 -16.81 -10.52 44.67
N LEU A 72 -17.68 -9.49 44.66
CA LEU A 72 -17.31 -8.07 44.85
C LEU A 72 -16.39 -7.82 46.06
N ASN A 73 -16.56 -8.58 47.16
CA ASN A 73 -15.73 -8.45 48.37
C ASN A 73 -14.37 -9.15 48.28
N SER A 74 -14.14 -9.99 47.26
CA SER A 74 -12.91 -10.80 47.06
C SER A 74 -12.04 -10.33 45.89
N LEU A 75 -12.49 -9.30 45.17
CA LEU A 75 -11.76 -8.77 44.00
C LEU A 75 -10.58 -7.92 44.45
N ASP A 76 -9.50 -8.03 43.69
CA ASP A 76 -8.31 -7.18 43.83
C ASP A 76 -8.70 -5.72 43.55
N ALA A 77 -8.88 -4.96 44.64
CA ALA A 77 -9.41 -3.60 44.60
C ALA A 77 -8.53 -2.66 43.76
N GLU A 78 -7.21 -2.87 43.71
CA GLU A 78 -6.30 -2.07 42.88
C GLU A 78 -6.55 -2.28 41.38
N LEU A 79 -6.73 -3.54 40.96
CA LEU A 79 -7.00 -3.84 39.55
C LEU A 79 -8.33 -3.29 39.09
N ALA A 80 -9.36 -3.43 39.92
CA ALA A 80 -10.69 -2.89 39.65
C ALA A 80 -10.63 -1.36 39.52
N GLN A 81 -9.84 -0.68 40.37
CA GLN A 81 -9.68 0.76 40.32
C GLN A 81 -8.92 1.24 39.07
N GLU A 82 -7.91 0.48 38.61
CA GLU A 82 -7.06 0.85 37.46
C GLU A 82 -7.70 0.64 36.09
N LEU A 83 -8.46 -0.44 35.90
CA LEU A 83 -9.19 -0.70 34.65
C LEU A 83 -10.45 0.19 34.51
N GLY A 84 -10.67 1.08 35.48
CA GLY A 84 -11.91 1.77 35.75
C GLY A 84 -12.81 0.85 36.56
N ASP A 85 -13.20 1.31 37.75
CA ASP A 85 -14.13 0.58 38.63
C ASP A 85 -15.25 -0.05 37.80
N LEU A 86 -15.74 -1.22 38.22
CA LEU A 86 -17.07 -1.74 37.83
C LEU A 86 -18.22 -0.76 38.15
N THR A 87 -17.91 0.51 38.49
CA THR A 87 -18.80 1.66 38.41
C THR A 87 -19.81 1.40 37.33
N ASP A 88 -21.07 1.51 37.72
CA ASP A 88 -22.17 1.45 36.79
C ASP A 88 -21.76 2.22 35.54
N ASP A 89 -21.98 1.61 34.37
CA ASP A 89 -21.96 2.34 33.10
C ASP A 89 -22.98 3.46 33.25
N ASP A 90 -22.55 4.56 33.86
CA ASP A 90 -23.41 5.63 34.25
C ASP A 90 -23.81 6.26 32.93
N LEU A 91 -24.98 5.82 32.46
CA LEU A 91 -25.66 6.34 31.29
C LEU A 91 -25.90 7.80 31.58
N HIS A 92 -25.00 8.64 31.11
CA HIS A 92 -25.06 10.07 31.27
C HIS A 92 -25.88 10.63 30.11
N VAL A 93 -27.18 10.79 30.37
CA VAL A 93 -28.07 11.51 29.48
C VAL A 93 -27.75 12.99 29.63
N ALA A 94 -26.95 13.52 28.71
CA ALA A 94 -26.56 14.91 28.67
C ALA A 94 -27.55 15.70 27.80
N PHE A 95 -28.02 16.82 28.33
CA PHE A 95 -28.63 17.86 27.52
C PHE A 95 -27.51 18.79 27.06
N THR A 96 -27.16 18.69 25.78
CA THR A 96 -26.12 19.52 25.17
C THR A 96 -26.81 20.70 24.48
N PRO A 97 -26.49 21.95 24.84
CA PRO A 97 -27.09 23.10 24.18
C PRO A 97 -26.76 23.06 22.68
N LYS A 98 -27.75 23.41 21.85
CA LYS A 98 -27.52 23.51 20.40
C LYS A 98 -26.50 24.58 20.11
N GLU A 99 -25.53 24.27 19.24
CA GLU A 99 -24.63 25.29 18.73
C GLU A 99 -25.42 26.36 17.98
N CYS A 100 -25.55 27.51 18.63
CA CYS A 100 -26.23 28.68 18.11
C CYS A 100 -25.15 29.66 17.62
N ARG A 101 -25.00 29.75 16.29
CA ARG A 101 -24.05 30.66 15.64
C ARG A 101 -24.36 32.13 15.92
N THR A 102 -25.58 32.46 16.30
CA THR A 102 -26.00 33.82 16.67
C THR A 102 -25.85 34.08 18.17
N LEU A 103 -25.80 35.36 18.59
CA LEU A 103 -25.79 35.75 20.00
C LEU A 103 -27.00 35.19 20.77
N GLN A 104 -28.15 35.12 20.08
CA GLN A 104 -29.44 34.65 20.59
C GLN A 104 -30.14 33.79 19.53
N HIS A 105 -31.00 32.86 19.96
CA HIS A 105 -31.76 32.00 19.04
C HIS A 105 -32.74 32.82 18.20
N SER A 106 -32.98 32.39 16.96
CA SER A 106 -34.09 32.91 16.16
C SER A 106 -35.41 32.45 16.80
N LEU A 107 -36.22 33.40 17.25
CA LEU A 107 -37.49 33.16 17.93
C LEU A 107 -38.58 34.12 17.40
N PRO A 108 -39.86 33.73 17.47
CA PRO A 108 -40.99 34.65 17.36
C PRO A 108 -40.90 35.85 18.31
N GLU A 109 -41.67 36.90 18.04
CA GLU A 109 -41.80 38.05 18.95
C GLU A 109 -42.35 37.62 20.33
N GLU A 110 -41.74 38.14 21.40
CA GLU A 110 -42.15 37.85 22.78
C GLU A 110 -43.56 38.36 23.08
N GLY A 111 -44.34 37.58 23.83
CA GLY A 111 -45.70 37.94 24.27
C GLY A 111 -46.84 37.54 23.32
N VAL A 112 -46.55 36.95 22.16
CA VAL A 112 -47.57 36.47 21.20
C VAL A 112 -48.01 35.05 21.57
N GLU A 113 -49.31 34.81 21.68
CA GLU A 113 -49.88 33.47 21.87
C GLU A 113 -49.71 32.65 20.59
N LEU A 114 -48.75 31.72 20.57
CA LEU A 114 -48.40 30.90 19.40
C LEU A 114 -49.42 29.78 19.16
N ASP A 115 -49.75 29.56 17.88
CA ASP A 115 -50.52 28.39 17.44
C ASP A 115 -49.77 27.09 17.81
N PRO A 116 -50.48 25.98 18.11
CA PRO A 116 -49.87 24.73 18.56
C PRO A 116 -48.74 24.23 17.65
N HIS A 117 -48.95 24.25 16.32
CA HIS A 117 -47.94 23.85 15.35
C HIS A 117 -46.67 24.71 15.40
N VAL A 118 -46.82 26.02 15.56
CA VAL A 118 -45.71 26.97 15.63
C VAL A 118 -44.92 26.74 16.92
N ARG A 119 -45.63 26.52 18.03
CA ARG A 119 -45.03 26.19 19.32
C ARG A 119 -44.19 24.93 19.24
N ASP A 120 -44.71 23.88 18.60
CA ASP A 120 -43.99 22.62 18.43
C ASP A 120 -42.76 22.78 17.54
N CYS A 121 -42.88 23.49 16.41
CA CYS A 121 -41.74 23.82 15.56
C CYS A 121 -40.63 24.55 16.35
N VAL A 122 -41.00 25.63 17.06
CA VAL A 122 -40.07 26.42 17.86
C VAL A 122 -39.43 25.57 18.96
N GLN A 123 -40.23 24.76 19.67
CA GLN A 123 -39.73 23.86 20.72
C GLN A 123 -38.74 22.84 20.13
N THR A 124 -39.00 22.27 18.96
CA THR A 124 -38.07 21.38 18.26
C THR A 124 -36.78 22.09 17.86
N TYR A 125 -36.82 23.37 17.46
CA TYR A 125 -35.63 24.13 17.03
C TYR A 125 -34.77 24.59 18.20
N ILE A 126 -35.34 24.95 19.34
CA ILE A 126 -34.57 25.39 20.52
C ILE A 126 -34.27 24.26 21.51
N ARG A 127 -34.97 23.12 21.43
CA ARG A 127 -34.69 21.95 22.30
C ARG A 127 -33.22 21.59 22.20
N GLU A 128 -32.57 21.46 23.35
CA GLU A 128 -31.19 20.96 23.45
C GLU A 128 -31.03 19.60 22.74
N TRP A 129 -29.81 19.20 22.41
CA TRP A 129 -29.58 17.83 21.98
C TRP A 129 -29.62 16.91 23.19
N LEU A 130 -30.37 15.81 23.11
CA LEU A 130 -30.34 14.78 24.15
C LEU A 130 -29.35 13.72 23.69
N ILE A 131 -28.13 13.76 24.22
CA ILE A 131 -27.08 12.81 23.90
C ILE A 131 -27.00 11.80 25.04
N VAL A 132 -26.99 10.51 24.69
CA VAL A 132 -26.77 9.46 25.69
C VAL A 132 -25.30 9.13 25.59
N ASN A 133 -24.52 9.72 26.49
CA ASN A 133 -23.10 9.44 26.62
C ASN A 133 -22.94 8.30 27.61
N ARG A 134 -22.11 7.32 27.28
CA ARG A 134 -21.54 6.43 28.29
C ARG A 134 -20.23 7.07 28.71
N LYS A 135 -19.95 7.10 30.01
CA LYS A 135 -18.79 7.81 30.58
C LYS A 135 -17.47 7.47 29.88
N ASN A 136 -17.37 6.23 29.37
CA ASN A 136 -16.19 5.71 28.68
C ASN A 136 -16.31 5.70 27.14
N GLN A 137 -17.50 5.96 26.57
CA GLN A 137 -17.69 6.08 25.11
C GLN A 137 -17.36 7.50 24.65
N GLY A 138 -16.32 7.64 23.84
CA GLY A 138 -16.13 8.82 23.01
C GLY A 138 -15.58 10.07 23.72
N SER A 139 -15.21 10.00 25.01
CA SER A 139 -14.40 11.07 25.59
C SER A 139 -13.13 11.21 24.75
N SER A 140 -12.82 12.44 24.35
CA SER A 140 -11.74 12.76 23.39
C SER A 140 -10.34 12.35 23.87
N GLU A 141 -10.22 11.99 25.14
CA GLU A 141 -9.03 11.40 25.74
C GLU A 141 -8.95 9.87 25.47
N PHE A 142 -10.08 9.17 25.40
CA PHE A 142 -10.19 7.71 25.28
C PHE A 142 -10.41 7.22 23.83
N CYS A 143 -11.12 7.99 22.99
CA CYS A 143 -11.28 7.69 21.55
C CYS A 143 -10.04 8.10 20.72
N SER A 144 -8.88 8.16 21.37
CA SER A 144 -7.58 8.54 20.81
C SER A 144 -7.06 7.60 19.72
N PHE A 145 -7.79 6.53 19.35
CA PHE A 145 -7.49 5.70 18.18
C PHE A 145 -7.30 6.52 16.89
N LYS A 146 -7.97 7.67 16.74
CA LYS A 146 -7.78 8.58 15.60
C LYS A 146 -6.81 9.74 15.85
N LYS A 147 -6.50 10.07 17.11
CA LYS A 147 -5.41 11.00 17.40
C LYS A 147 -4.09 10.23 17.28
N THR A 148 -3.62 10.16 16.03
CA THR A 148 -2.24 9.91 15.63
C THR A 148 -1.20 10.67 16.51
N GLY A 149 -1.62 11.69 17.28
CA GLY A 149 -0.82 12.40 18.28
C GLY A 149 -0.05 11.50 19.27
N SER A 150 -0.71 10.64 20.06
CA SER A 150 -0.01 9.85 21.10
C SER A 150 1.08 8.96 20.51
N ARG A 151 0.77 8.30 19.39
CA ARG A 151 1.71 7.45 18.68
C ARG A 151 2.86 8.27 18.05
N ARG A 152 2.58 9.45 17.50
CA ARG A 152 3.60 10.39 16.99
C ARG A 152 4.46 10.96 18.11
N ASP A 153 3.91 11.19 19.29
CA ASP A 153 4.65 11.73 20.43
C ASP A 153 5.59 10.67 21.03
N PHE A 154 5.14 9.41 21.14
CA PHE A 154 6.00 8.27 21.45
C PHE A 154 7.11 8.08 20.40
N GLN A 155 6.78 8.24 19.11
CA GLN A 155 7.77 8.12 18.03
C GLN A 155 8.86 9.19 18.08
N LYS A 156 8.59 10.36 18.70
CA LYS A 156 9.60 11.40 18.93
C LYS A 156 10.57 11.06 20.06
N THR A 157 10.17 10.20 21.00
CA THR A 157 11.02 9.78 22.13
C THR A 157 11.88 8.55 21.84
N LEU A 158 11.74 7.94 20.66
CA LEU A 158 12.51 6.77 20.26
C LEU A 158 13.99 7.08 20.07
N GLN A 159 14.86 6.26 20.67
CA GLN A 159 16.29 6.32 20.44
C GLN A 159 16.63 5.74 19.06
N LYS A 160 17.63 6.32 18.39
CA LYS A 160 18.13 5.78 17.13
C LYS A 160 19.00 4.54 17.43
N GLN A 161 18.53 3.38 16.98
CA GLN A 161 19.32 2.14 17.01
C GLN A 161 20.39 2.19 15.91
N THR A 162 21.55 1.57 16.17
CA THR A 162 22.68 1.57 15.23
C THR A 162 22.80 0.19 14.60
N PHE A 163 22.81 0.13 13.27
CA PHE A 163 22.94 -1.08 12.47
C PHE A 163 24.14 -0.96 11.54
N GLU A 164 24.82 -2.07 11.26
CA GLU A 164 25.98 -2.07 10.36
C GLU A 164 25.61 -1.59 8.96
N SER A 165 24.44 -2.01 8.46
CA SER A 165 23.92 -1.70 7.12
C SER A 165 23.76 -0.20 6.83
N GLU A 166 23.57 0.64 7.86
CA GLU A 166 23.39 2.10 7.70
C GLU A 166 24.71 2.88 7.71
N THR A 167 25.78 2.34 8.31
CA THR A 167 27.04 3.08 8.50
C THR A 167 27.85 3.26 7.21
N LEU A 168 27.65 2.39 6.22
CA LEU A 168 28.38 2.40 4.95
C LEU A 168 28.14 3.66 4.09
N GLU A 169 27.08 4.45 4.33
CA GLU A 169 26.75 5.61 3.49
C GLU A 169 27.31 6.96 3.99
N CYS A 170 27.85 7.06 5.22
CA CYS A 170 28.36 8.33 5.77
C CYS A 170 29.88 8.50 5.61
N SER A 171 30.34 8.71 4.38
CA SER A 171 31.71 9.21 4.14
C SER A 171 31.81 10.19 2.97
N GLU A 172 30.96 11.21 2.96
CA GLU A 172 31.25 12.48 2.28
C GLU A 172 31.14 13.63 3.30
N PRO A 173 32.23 14.07 3.96
CA PRO A 173 32.20 15.23 4.82
C PRO A 173 32.35 16.50 3.99
N ASP A 174 31.24 17.22 3.87
CA ASP A 174 31.13 18.58 3.36
C ASP A 174 31.99 19.57 4.16
N THR A 175 32.80 20.33 3.43
CA THR A 175 33.27 21.70 3.73
C THR A 175 33.69 22.02 5.18
N GLN A 176 34.94 21.67 5.54
CA GLN A 176 35.78 22.61 6.27
C GLN A 176 37.17 22.66 5.64
N THR A 177 37.53 23.86 5.20
CA THR A 177 38.80 24.27 4.62
C THR A 177 39.94 24.04 5.61
N GLY A 178 40.55 22.86 5.55
CA GLY A 178 41.90 22.55 6.02
C GLY A 178 42.56 21.67 4.97
N PRO A 179 43.83 21.89 4.59
CA PRO A 179 44.42 21.19 3.47
C PRO A 179 44.42 19.70 3.79
N ARG A 180 43.69 18.94 2.96
CA ARG A 180 43.67 17.48 2.94
C ARG A 180 45.13 17.02 2.94
N HIS A 181 45.62 16.58 4.09
CA HIS A 181 46.77 15.69 4.15
C HIS A 181 46.27 14.38 3.54
N PRO A 182 46.66 14.04 2.30
CA PRO A 182 46.43 12.69 1.81
C PRO A 182 47.23 11.81 2.77
N LEU A 183 46.57 10.76 3.28
CA LEU A 183 47.17 9.71 4.12
C LEU A 183 48.31 9.03 3.33
N ASN A 184 49.47 9.68 3.33
CA ASN A 184 50.77 9.23 2.83
C ASN A 184 51.76 9.09 4.00
N VAL A 185 51.26 8.92 5.23
CA VAL A 185 52.11 8.56 6.36
C VAL A 185 52.19 7.04 6.39
N LEU A 186 53.23 6.54 5.72
CA LEU A 186 53.95 5.25 5.87
C LEU A 186 54.50 4.72 4.53
N CYS A 187 54.90 5.61 3.62
CA CYS A 187 55.90 5.31 2.58
C CYS A 187 57.06 6.29 2.71
N ASP A 188 57.74 6.26 3.86
CA ASP A 188 59.07 6.84 3.99
C ASP A 188 59.93 5.91 4.87
N VAL A 189 60.06 4.66 4.42
CA VAL A 189 61.21 3.83 4.77
C VAL A 189 61.93 3.51 3.47
N SER A 190 62.63 4.54 2.98
CA SER A 190 63.57 4.42 1.89
C SER A 190 64.65 3.39 2.26
N GLY A 191 64.73 2.33 1.49
CA GLY A 191 65.90 1.45 1.44
C GLY A 191 65.79 0.11 2.18
N LYS A 192 64.90 -0.79 1.75
CA LYS A 192 65.18 -2.24 1.68
C LYS A 192 64.46 -2.84 0.48
N GLY A 193 65.17 -3.68 -0.28
CA GLY A 193 64.70 -4.32 -1.50
C GLY A 193 63.47 -5.23 -1.30
N PRO A 194 62.88 -5.74 -2.39
CA PRO A 194 61.55 -6.36 -2.39
C PRO A 194 61.53 -7.57 -1.46
N LEU A 195 60.94 -7.37 -0.28
CA LEU A 195 60.68 -8.39 0.71
C LEU A 195 59.72 -9.41 0.12
N THR A 196 60.27 -10.57 -0.21
CA THR A 196 59.51 -11.79 -0.42
C THR A 196 58.66 -12.04 0.82
N SER A 197 57.35 -12.04 0.60
CA SER A 197 56.26 -12.61 1.41
C SER A 197 56.70 -13.48 2.61
N CYS A 198 56.53 -12.96 3.84
CA CYS A 198 55.91 -13.69 4.98
C CYS A 198 55.86 -12.92 6.31
N ASP A 199 56.56 -11.80 6.50
CA ASP A 199 56.69 -11.19 7.83
C ASP A 199 55.83 -9.92 8.05
N PHE A 200 54.50 -10.01 7.89
CA PHE A 200 53.63 -8.95 8.42
C PHE A 200 53.38 -9.19 9.92
N ASP A 201 54.04 -8.41 10.78
CA ASP A 201 53.91 -8.54 12.24
C ASP A 201 52.56 -7.97 12.72
N LEU A 202 51.64 -8.86 13.11
CA LEU A 202 50.35 -8.50 13.72
C LEU A 202 50.52 -7.57 14.94
N ARG A 203 51.64 -7.67 15.68
CA ARG A 203 51.89 -6.84 16.87
C ARG A 203 52.08 -5.36 16.55
N SER A 204 52.32 -5.00 15.30
CA SER A 204 52.41 -3.60 14.86
C SER A 204 51.06 -2.85 14.88
N LEU A 205 49.93 -3.58 14.93
CA LEU A 205 48.58 -3.01 14.99
C LEU A 205 48.15 -2.71 16.44
N GLN A 206 47.42 -1.62 16.64
CA GLN A 206 46.79 -1.31 17.93
C GLN A 206 45.53 -2.18 18.11
N PRO A 207 45.41 -2.97 19.21
CA PRO A 207 44.22 -3.75 19.50
C PRO A 207 43.03 -2.84 19.86
N ASP A 208 41.82 -3.32 19.59
CA ASP A 208 40.59 -2.66 20.05
C ASP A 208 40.47 -2.70 21.58
N GLU A 209 39.63 -1.83 22.13
CA GLU A 209 39.31 -1.82 23.56
C GLU A 209 38.64 -3.14 23.95
N ARG A 210 39.28 -3.88 24.87
CA ARG A 210 38.85 -5.21 25.31
C ARG A 210 37.75 -5.07 26.35
N LEU A 211 36.82 -6.03 26.35
CA LEU A 211 35.77 -6.10 27.37
C LEU A 211 36.34 -6.29 28.77
N GLU A 212 35.95 -5.40 29.68
CA GLU A 212 36.27 -5.49 31.10
C GLU A 212 35.70 -6.78 31.73
N ASN A 213 36.39 -7.30 32.75
CA ASN A 213 36.00 -8.47 33.55
C ASN A 213 35.84 -9.81 32.80
N LEU A 214 36.18 -9.92 31.51
CA LEU A 214 36.06 -11.17 30.74
C LEU A 214 36.81 -12.36 31.38
N LEU A 215 37.98 -12.09 31.96
CA LEU A 215 38.88 -13.09 32.55
C LEU A 215 38.70 -13.24 34.07
N GLN A 216 37.86 -12.42 34.70
CA GLN A 216 37.62 -12.50 36.15
C GLN A 216 36.62 -13.62 36.46
N LEU A 217 36.90 -14.40 37.52
CA LEU A 217 35.97 -15.37 38.09
C LEU A 217 34.88 -14.64 38.87
N VAL A 218 33.91 -14.05 38.15
CA VAL A 218 32.64 -13.61 38.73
C VAL A 218 31.75 -14.84 38.90
N SER A 219 30.96 -14.89 39.97
CA SER A 219 29.99 -15.97 40.15
C SER A 219 29.03 -15.96 38.94
N ALA A 220 28.74 -17.13 38.35
CA ALA A 220 27.89 -17.21 37.17
C ALA A 220 26.50 -16.58 37.40
N GLU A 221 25.99 -16.67 38.64
CA GLU A 221 24.71 -16.12 39.04
C GLU A 221 24.71 -14.58 39.10
N ASP A 222 25.75 -13.96 39.68
CA ASP A 222 25.83 -12.48 39.75
C ASP A 222 25.98 -11.88 38.36
N PHE A 223 26.76 -12.54 37.48
CA PHE A 223 26.97 -12.09 36.10
C PHE A 223 25.73 -12.28 35.22
N GLU A 224 24.98 -13.37 35.39
CA GLU A 224 23.67 -13.56 34.73
C GLU A 224 22.67 -12.49 35.19
N LYS A 225 22.65 -12.17 36.50
CA LYS A 225 21.75 -11.15 37.06
C LYS A 225 22.08 -9.74 36.57
N GLU A 226 23.36 -9.35 36.54
CA GLU A 226 23.79 -8.05 36.01
C GLU A 226 23.41 -7.90 34.51
N LYS A 227 23.57 -8.96 33.72
CA LYS A 227 23.15 -8.96 32.31
C LYS A 227 21.63 -8.90 32.14
N GLU A 228 20.89 -9.60 32.98
CA GLU A 228 19.42 -9.55 32.96
C GLU A 228 18.93 -8.13 33.30
N GLU A 229 19.54 -7.48 34.31
CA GLU A 229 19.27 -6.09 34.66
C GLU A 229 19.64 -5.15 33.51
N ALA A 230 20.81 -5.31 32.89
CA ALA A 230 21.25 -4.51 31.74
C ALA A 230 20.28 -4.64 30.55
N ARG A 231 19.84 -5.87 30.20
CA ARG A 231 18.86 -6.11 29.12
C ARG A 231 17.52 -5.42 29.37
N LYS A 232 17.10 -5.26 30.64
CA LYS A 232 15.82 -4.64 31.01
C LYS A 232 15.84 -3.12 30.94
N THR A 233 17.02 -2.48 30.89
CA THR A 233 17.13 -1.02 30.79
C THR A 233 16.72 -0.49 29.41
N ASN A 234 16.14 0.72 29.36
CA ASN A 234 15.79 1.45 28.13
C ASN A 234 14.88 0.72 27.11
N ARG A 235 14.09 -0.26 27.56
CA ARG A 235 13.14 -0.96 26.68
C ARG A 235 11.85 -0.16 26.46
N PRO A 236 11.31 -0.07 25.23
CA PRO A 236 10.03 0.59 24.95
C PRO A 236 8.88 -0.16 25.64
N ALA A 237 7.97 0.53 26.33
CA ALA A 237 6.88 -0.12 27.06
C ALA A 237 5.75 -0.63 26.13
N GLU A 238 5.43 0.12 25.07
CA GLU A 238 4.36 -0.19 24.09
C GLU A 238 4.95 -0.81 22.81
N LEU A 239 4.90 -2.14 22.67
CA LEU A 239 5.43 -2.85 21.50
C LEU A 239 4.64 -2.54 20.22
N PHE A 240 3.31 -2.44 20.30
CA PHE A 240 2.47 -2.17 19.13
C PHE A 240 2.62 -0.75 18.59
N ALA A 241 3.15 0.19 19.38
CA ALA A 241 3.49 1.52 18.88
C ALA A 241 4.57 1.47 17.78
N LEU A 242 5.43 0.44 17.82
CA LEU A 242 6.51 0.18 16.86
C LEU A 242 6.07 -0.63 15.63
N TYR A 243 4.86 -1.20 15.61
CA TYR A 243 4.37 -2.07 14.53
C TYR A 243 3.38 -1.34 13.62
N PRO A 244 3.43 -1.45 12.26
CA PRO A 244 2.58 -0.67 11.35
C PRO A 244 1.09 -0.63 11.75
N PRO A 245 0.38 0.52 11.59
CA PRO A 245 -1.03 0.62 11.94
C PRO A 245 -1.87 -0.39 11.16
N VAL A 246 -2.92 -0.90 11.80
CA VAL A 246 -3.93 -1.77 11.17
C VAL A 246 -4.61 -0.98 10.05
N ASP A 247 -4.84 -1.64 8.91
CA ASP A 247 -5.58 -1.06 7.78
C ASP A 247 -7.02 -0.74 8.22
N GLU A 248 -7.62 0.37 7.76
CA GLU A 248 -8.95 0.80 8.25
C GLU A 248 -10.04 -0.25 7.96
N GLU A 249 -9.88 -1.11 6.93
CA GLU A 249 -10.78 -2.22 6.63
C GLU A 249 -10.64 -3.42 7.61
N ASP A 250 -9.44 -3.61 8.18
CA ASP A 250 -9.11 -4.72 9.08
C ASP A 250 -9.21 -4.34 10.57
N ALA A 251 -9.36 -3.05 10.88
CA ALA A 251 -9.53 -2.53 12.24
C ALA A 251 -10.85 -3.01 12.87
N VAL A 252 -10.92 -3.10 14.20
CA VAL A 252 -12.18 -3.45 14.88
C VAL A 252 -13.25 -2.39 14.55
N GLU A 253 -14.43 -2.83 14.10
CA GLU A 253 -15.48 -1.92 13.61
C GLU A 253 -16.10 -1.09 14.75
N ILE A 254 -15.78 0.21 14.77
CA ILE A 254 -16.36 1.18 15.70
C ILE A 254 -17.50 1.94 14.98
N ARG A 255 -18.67 2.02 15.63
CA ARG A 255 -19.82 2.77 15.10
C ARG A 255 -19.47 4.26 14.97
N PRO A 256 -19.51 4.85 13.77
CA PRO A 256 -19.19 6.26 13.60
C PRO A 256 -20.26 7.15 14.25
N VAL A 257 -19.85 8.23 14.90
CA VAL A 257 -20.77 9.22 15.48
C VAL A 257 -21.43 9.99 14.31
N PRO A 258 -22.78 10.04 14.24
CA PRO A 258 -23.46 10.82 13.20
C PRO A 258 -23.11 12.30 13.31
N GLU A 259 -23.10 13.00 12.17
CA GLU A 259 -22.93 14.46 12.17
C GLU A 259 -24.08 15.14 12.93
N CYS A 260 -23.75 16.12 13.75
CA CYS A 260 -24.74 16.91 14.48
C CYS A 260 -25.64 17.68 13.49
N PRO A 261 -26.98 17.66 13.64
CA PRO A 261 -27.87 18.44 12.80
C PRO A 261 -27.51 19.93 12.89
N LYS A 262 -27.23 20.55 11.74
CA LYS A 262 -26.86 21.96 11.63
C LYS A 262 -27.53 22.62 10.44
N GLU A 263 -27.66 23.94 10.48
CA GLU A 263 -28.14 24.72 9.34
C GLU A 263 -27.22 24.47 8.12
N HIS A 264 -27.82 24.22 6.96
CA HIS A 264 -27.05 24.00 5.73
C HIS A 264 -26.38 25.30 5.28
N LEU A 265 -25.07 25.25 5.06
CA LEU A 265 -24.26 26.34 4.50
C LEU A 265 -23.49 25.79 3.29
N GLY A 266 -23.72 26.35 2.11
CA GLY A 266 -22.98 26.03 0.90
C GLY A 266 -21.60 26.69 0.87
N ASN A 267 -20.95 26.72 -0.30
CA ASN A 267 -19.65 27.37 -0.45
C ASN A 267 -19.80 28.89 -0.27
N ARG A 268 -19.12 29.44 0.75
CA ARG A 268 -19.31 30.82 1.19
C ARG A 268 -18.26 31.73 0.56
N ILE A 269 -18.71 32.78 -0.14
CA ILE A 269 -17.86 33.84 -0.68
C ILE A 269 -18.18 35.16 0.00
N LEU A 270 -17.15 35.87 0.45
CA LEU A 270 -17.24 37.22 0.99
C LEU A 270 -16.99 38.22 -0.13
N VAL A 271 -17.99 39.06 -0.39
CA VAL A 271 -17.95 40.15 -1.37
C VAL A 271 -17.95 41.46 -0.61
N LYS A 272 -16.83 42.20 -0.65
CA LYS A 272 -16.74 43.55 -0.08
C LYS A 272 -16.78 44.58 -1.20
N VAL A 273 -17.72 45.52 -1.13
CA VAL A 273 -17.83 46.62 -2.09
C VAL A 273 -17.03 47.81 -1.55
N LEU A 274 -15.92 48.13 -2.23
CA LEU A 274 -14.96 49.13 -1.77
C LEU A 274 -15.39 50.53 -2.22
N THR A 275 -15.61 50.70 -3.52
CA THR A 275 -15.93 52.00 -4.13
C THR A 275 -16.84 51.83 -5.34
N LEU A 276 -17.80 52.72 -5.50
CA LEU A 276 -18.59 52.92 -6.72
C LEU A 276 -18.49 54.40 -7.10
N LYS A 277 -17.94 54.69 -8.29
CA LYS A 277 -17.78 56.06 -8.78
C LYS A 277 -18.06 56.12 -10.27
N PHE A 278 -18.78 57.14 -10.72
CA PHE A 278 -18.92 57.46 -12.14
C PHE A 278 -17.99 58.63 -12.49
N GLU A 279 -17.77 58.90 -13.78
CA GLU A 279 -16.93 60.03 -14.22
C GLU A 279 -17.47 61.39 -13.74
N ILE A 280 -18.77 61.47 -13.46
CA ILE A 280 -19.42 62.61 -12.82
C ILE A 280 -20.15 62.14 -11.56
N GLU A 281 -19.98 62.87 -10.44
CA GLU A 281 -20.67 62.63 -9.18
C GLU A 281 -21.60 63.82 -8.86
N ILE A 282 -22.86 63.75 -9.30
CA ILE A 282 -23.84 64.84 -9.14
C ILE A 282 -25.01 64.50 -8.19
N GLU A 283 -25.28 63.21 -7.95
CA GLU A 283 -26.45 62.77 -7.19
C GLU A 283 -26.20 61.41 -6.48
N PRO A 284 -27.04 61.02 -5.50
CA PRO A 284 -26.93 59.72 -4.85
C PRO A 284 -27.32 58.55 -5.76
N LEU A 285 -26.55 57.47 -5.70
CA LEU A 285 -26.76 56.22 -6.42
C LEU A 285 -26.90 55.05 -5.42
N PHE A 286 -27.77 54.09 -5.74
CA PHE A 286 -28.06 52.94 -4.88
C PHE A 286 -27.68 51.66 -5.60
N ALA A 287 -26.95 50.77 -4.93
CA ALA A 287 -26.52 49.51 -5.52
C ALA A 287 -27.18 48.32 -4.84
N SER A 288 -27.66 47.37 -5.64
CA SER A 288 -28.11 46.06 -5.18
C SER A 288 -27.35 44.97 -5.91
N ILE A 289 -26.93 43.93 -5.19
CA ILE A 289 -26.11 42.84 -5.72
C ILE A 289 -26.81 41.51 -5.45
N ALA A 290 -26.89 40.64 -6.47
CA ALA A 290 -27.41 39.28 -6.29
C ALA A 290 -26.70 38.29 -7.23
N LEU A 291 -26.80 37.01 -6.90
CA LEU A 291 -26.28 35.91 -7.70
C LEU A 291 -27.35 35.37 -8.66
N TYR A 292 -26.92 35.11 -9.90
CA TYR A 292 -27.74 34.57 -10.96
C TYR A 292 -27.02 33.39 -11.61
N ASP A 293 -27.67 32.24 -11.70
CA ASP A 293 -27.19 31.10 -12.51
C ASP A 293 -27.82 31.18 -13.91
N VAL A 294 -26.99 31.46 -14.91
CA VAL A 294 -27.41 31.64 -16.31
C VAL A 294 -27.80 30.30 -16.96
N LYS A 295 -27.18 29.21 -16.52
CA LYS A 295 -27.46 27.86 -17.05
C LYS A 295 -28.85 27.41 -16.63
N GLU A 296 -29.19 27.64 -15.37
CA GLU A 296 -30.43 27.20 -14.76
C GLU A 296 -31.53 28.27 -14.85
N ARG A 297 -31.20 29.47 -15.34
CA ARG A 297 -32.08 30.64 -15.47
C ARG A 297 -32.81 30.97 -14.17
N LYS A 298 -32.07 30.95 -13.07
CA LYS A 298 -32.60 31.25 -11.73
C LYS A 298 -31.73 32.27 -11.03
N LYS A 299 -32.39 33.17 -10.30
CA LYS A 299 -31.76 33.99 -9.27
C LYS A 299 -31.54 33.08 -8.07
N ILE A 300 -30.31 32.99 -7.58
CA ILE A 300 -29.89 32.03 -6.55
C ILE A 300 -29.55 32.69 -5.21
N SER A 301 -29.80 33.99 -5.07
CA SER A 301 -29.65 34.70 -3.80
C SER A 301 -30.66 35.83 -3.64
N GLU A 302 -30.91 36.21 -2.39
CA GLU A 302 -31.51 37.50 -2.02
C GLU A 302 -30.68 38.68 -2.56
N ASN A 303 -31.32 39.85 -2.70
CA ASN A 303 -30.66 41.11 -3.00
C ASN A 303 -29.87 41.65 -1.79
N PHE A 304 -28.56 41.85 -1.97
CA PHE A 304 -27.76 42.65 -1.07
C PHE A 304 -27.78 44.13 -1.46
N HIS A 305 -28.50 44.94 -0.69
CA HIS A 305 -28.50 46.40 -0.86
C HIS A 305 -27.34 47.05 -0.08
N CYS A 306 -26.58 47.91 -0.75
CA CYS A 306 -25.48 48.65 -0.12
C CYS A 306 -25.46 50.13 -0.52
N ASP A 307 -25.14 50.99 0.45
CA ASP A 307 -25.02 52.44 0.23
C ASP A 307 -23.54 52.88 0.24
N LEU A 308 -23.10 53.34 -0.93
CA LEU A 308 -21.75 53.82 -1.18
C LEU A 308 -21.69 55.35 -1.30
N ASN A 309 -22.82 56.04 -1.12
CA ASN A 309 -22.90 57.49 -1.23
C ASN A 309 -22.00 58.19 -0.21
N SER A 310 -21.42 59.32 -0.64
CA SER A 310 -20.70 60.24 0.24
C SER A 310 -21.64 60.93 1.23
N ASP A 311 -21.12 61.43 2.34
CA ASP A 311 -21.92 62.13 3.34
C ASP A 311 -22.62 63.38 2.77
N GLN A 312 -22.05 63.97 1.70
CA GLN A 312 -22.68 65.05 0.95
C GLN A 312 -24.00 64.60 0.30
N PHE A 313 -24.00 63.48 -0.43
CA PHE A 313 -25.21 62.99 -1.10
C PHE A 313 -26.22 62.36 -0.15
N LYS A 314 -25.75 61.81 0.99
CA LYS A 314 -26.65 61.43 2.09
C LYS A 314 -27.39 62.66 2.65
N GLY A 315 -26.72 63.81 2.69
CA GLY A 315 -27.33 65.09 3.06
C GLY A 315 -28.51 65.48 2.17
N PHE A 316 -28.45 65.19 0.87
CA PHE A 316 -29.54 65.49 -0.08
C PHE A 316 -30.82 64.69 0.20
N LEU A 317 -30.72 63.56 0.89
CA LEU A 317 -31.84 62.66 1.20
C LEU A 317 -32.33 62.77 2.64
N ARG A 318 -31.72 63.64 3.47
CA ARG A 318 -32.02 63.74 4.91
C ARG A 318 -33.51 64.02 5.21
N ALA A 319 -34.22 64.69 4.30
CA ALA A 319 -35.67 64.92 4.44
C ALA A 319 -36.53 63.66 4.27
N HIS A 320 -36.01 62.60 3.65
CA HIS A 320 -36.73 61.36 3.30
C HIS A 320 -36.22 60.15 4.09
N THR A 321 -35.19 60.32 4.91
CA THR A 321 -34.52 59.25 5.67
C THR A 321 -34.26 59.72 7.10
N PRO A 322 -35.29 59.73 7.98
CA PRO A 322 -35.21 60.34 9.31
C PRO A 322 -34.33 59.55 10.28
N SER A 323 -34.27 58.23 10.16
CA SER A 323 -33.44 57.34 10.97
C SER A 323 -32.68 56.34 10.11
N ILE A 324 -31.48 55.97 10.56
CA ILE A 324 -30.61 55.01 9.87
C ILE A 324 -30.10 54.02 10.92
N ASP A 325 -30.49 52.76 10.78
CA ASP A 325 -30.04 51.71 11.68
C ASP A 325 -28.66 51.18 11.25
N PRO A 326 -27.76 50.83 12.20
CA PRO A 326 -26.41 50.33 11.90
C PRO A 326 -26.42 49.10 10.98
N SER A 327 -27.42 48.25 11.14
CA SER A 327 -27.62 47.03 10.35
C SER A 327 -27.83 47.35 8.85
N SER A 328 -28.37 48.53 8.50
CA SER A 328 -28.56 48.96 7.10
C SER A 328 -27.31 49.54 6.41
N GLN A 329 -26.19 49.67 7.14
CA GLN A 329 -24.95 50.32 6.65
C GLN A 329 -23.88 49.35 6.11
N ALA A 330 -24.22 48.07 5.96
CA ALA A 330 -23.31 47.04 5.45
C ALA A 330 -22.83 47.35 4.02
N ARG A 331 -21.53 47.13 3.76
CA ARG A 331 -20.90 47.23 2.42
C ARG A 331 -20.33 45.91 1.92
N SER A 332 -20.62 44.86 2.65
CA SER A 332 -19.99 43.56 2.51
C SER A 332 -20.99 42.50 2.84
N ALA A 333 -21.06 41.50 1.96
CA ALA A 333 -22.03 40.44 2.02
C ALA A 333 -21.36 39.09 1.84
N VAL A 334 -21.89 38.07 2.51
CA VAL A 334 -21.50 36.68 2.33
C VAL A 334 -22.61 35.94 1.61
N PHE A 335 -22.26 35.42 0.45
CA PHE A 335 -23.14 34.60 -0.37
C PHE A 335 -22.77 33.14 -0.20
N SER A 336 -23.78 32.30 -0.01
CA SER A 336 -23.65 30.83 0.00
C SER A 336 -24.02 30.27 -1.37
N VAL A 337 -23.26 29.30 -1.86
CA VAL A 337 -23.53 28.57 -3.10
C VAL A 337 -23.37 27.07 -2.87
N THR A 338 -24.49 26.36 -2.73
CA THR A 338 -24.57 24.92 -2.50
C THR A 338 -24.17 24.12 -3.74
N TYR A 339 -24.59 24.57 -4.92
CA TYR A 339 -24.33 23.91 -6.20
C TYR A 339 -23.51 24.83 -7.11
N PRO A 340 -22.18 24.91 -6.90
CA PRO A 340 -21.33 25.81 -7.68
C PRO A 340 -21.33 25.46 -9.17
N SER A 341 -21.29 26.49 -10.01
CA SER A 341 -21.34 26.37 -11.47
C SER A 341 -20.49 27.49 -12.08
N SER A 342 -19.85 27.22 -13.23
CA SER A 342 -19.11 28.23 -13.99
C SER A 342 -20.00 29.35 -14.54
N ASP A 343 -21.31 29.14 -14.49
CA ASP A 343 -22.32 30.00 -15.11
C ASP A 343 -23.03 30.91 -14.10
N ILE A 344 -22.45 31.03 -12.90
CA ILE A 344 -22.90 31.93 -11.86
C ILE A 344 -22.28 33.31 -12.07
N TYR A 345 -23.14 34.32 -12.12
CA TYR A 345 -22.77 35.74 -12.23
C TYR A 345 -23.24 36.51 -11.01
N LEU A 346 -22.37 37.37 -10.51
CA LEU A 346 -22.71 38.43 -9.58
C LEU A 346 -23.21 39.63 -10.38
N VAL A 347 -24.49 39.96 -10.26
CA VAL A 347 -25.11 41.08 -10.99
C VAL A 347 -25.30 42.24 -10.04
N VAL A 348 -24.80 43.40 -10.44
CA VAL A 348 -24.93 44.67 -9.73
C VAL A 348 -25.96 45.53 -10.46
N LYS A 349 -27.09 45.86 -9.83
CA LYS A 349 -28.09 46.79 -10.36
C LYS A 349 -27.94 48.13 -9.62
N ILE A 350 -28.04 49.23 -10.37
CA ILE A 350 -27.89 50.61 -9.90
C ILE A 350 -29.20 51.37 -10.13
N GLU A 351 -29.67 52.03 -9.09
CA GLU A 351 -30.82 52.93 -9.12
C GLU A 351 -30.37 54.36 -8.77
N LYS A 352 -31.15 55.35 -9.21
CA LYS A 352 -30.99 56.76 -8.84
C LYS A 352 -32.31 57.36 -8.39
N VAL A 353 -32.29 58.60 -7.90
CA VAL A 353 -33.52 59.34 -7.57
C VAL A 353 -34.34 59.57 -8.84
N LEU A 354 -35.67 59.48 -8.75
CA LEU A 354 -36.56 59.79 -9.88
C LEU A 354 -36.35 61.23 -10.37
N GLN A 355 -36.19 61.40 -11.68
CA GLN A 355 -36.06 62.70 -12.35
C GLN A 355 -37.00 62.80 -13.55
N GLN A 356 -37.10 64.00 -14.14
CA GLN A 356 -37.87 64.22 -15.36
C GLN A 356 -37.01 63.90 -16.60
N GLY A 357 -37.36 62.84 -17.32
CA GLY A 357 -36.68 62.42 -18.55
C GLY A 357 -36.64 60.89 -18.67
N GLU A 358 -36.47 60.36 -19.88
CA GLU A 358 -36.26 58.93 -20.06
C GLU A 358 -34.92 58.51 -19.43
N ILE A 359 -34.74 57.19 -19.17
CA ILE A 359 -33.48 56.68 -18.61
C ILE A 359 -32.29 57.06 -19.51
N ALA A 360 -32.49 57.09 -20.83
CA ALA A 360 -31.48 57.50 -21.80
C ALA A 360 -31.05 58.97 -21.63
N ASP A 361 -32.01 59.88 -21.46
CA ASP A 361 -31.74 61.31 -21.25
C ASP A 361 -31.05 61.53 -19.90
N CYS A 362 -31.48 60.81 -18.86
CA CYS A 362 -30.91 60.88 -17.53
C CYS A 362 -29.48 60.31 -17.44
N ALA A 363 -29.13 59.38 -18.35
CA ALA A 363 -27.80 58.77 -18.43
C ALA A 363 -26.83 59.56 -19.33
N GLU A 364 -27.34 60.40 -20.24
CA GLU A 364 -26.53 61.18 -21.18
C GLU A 364 -25.41 62.00 -20.51
N PRO A 365 -25.65 62.74 -19.40
CA PRO A 365 -24.58 63.48 -18.72
C PRO A 365 -23.42 62.59 -18.30
N TYR A 366 -23.72 61.37 -17.82
CA TYR A 366 -22.72 60.40 -17.35
C TYR A 366 -21.92 59.76 -18.48
N MET A 367 -22.36 59.90 -19.73
CA MET A 367 -21.67 59.37 -20.90
C MET A 367 -20.86 60.41 -21.67
N ILE A 368 -21.31 61.67 -21.66
CA ILE A 368 -20.74 62.74 -22.50
C ILE A 368 -19.79 63.65 -21.70
N ILE A 369 -20.11 63.95 -20.44
CA ILE A 369 -19.39 64.95 -19.66
C ILE A 369 -18.24 64.29 -18.91
N LYS A 370 -17.01 64.75 -19.16
CA LYS A 370 -15.81 64.35 -18.42
C LYS A 370 -15.35 65.47 -17.52
N GLU A 371 -15.09 65.19 -16.24
CA GLU A 371 -14.56 66.16 -15.28
C GLU A 371 -13.18 66.72 -15.69
N SER A 372 -12.43 66.02 -16.54
CA SER A 372 -11.11 66.43 -17.02
C SER A 372 -11.11 67.64 -17.96
N ASP A 373 -12.26 67.97 -18.59
CA ASP A 373 -12.33 69.08 -19.54
C ASP A 373 -12.56 70.41 -18.81
N GLY A 374 -11.75 71.42 -19.13
CA GLY A 374 -11.65 72.70 -18.41
C GLY A 374 -12.93 73.52 -18.23
N GLY A 375 -12.78 74.71 -17.64
CA GLY A 375 -13.79 75.50 -16.89
C GLY A 375 -15.26 75.52 -17.36
N LYS A 376 -15.59 75.39 -18.65
CA LYS A 376 -16.98 75.27 -19.12
C LYS A 376 -17.68 73.98 -18.68
N SER A 377 -16.93 72.87 -18.52
CA SER A 377 -17.49 71.61 -18.02
C SER A 377 -17.90 71.74 -16.55
N LYS A 378 -17.05 72.40 -15.74
CA LYS A 378 -17.28 72.59 -14.30
C LYS A 378 -18.58 73.36 -14.00
N GLU A 379 -18.88 74.43 -14.74
CA GLU A 379 -20.14 75.19 -14.56
C GLU A 379 -21.38 74.35 -14.95
N LYS A 380 -21.27 73.50 -15.98
CA LYS A 380 -22.35 72.56 -16.34
C LYS A 380 -22.57 71.52 -15.24
N VAL A 381 -21.49 70.95 -14.69
CA VAL A 381 -21.56 69.96 -13.59
C VAL A 381 -22.19 70.58 -12.34
N GLU A 382 -21.84 71.82 -11.97
CA GLU A 382 -22.47 72.50 -10.83
C GLU A 382 -23.96 72.77 -11.05
N LYS A 383 -24.38 73.17 -12.25
CA LYS A 383 -25.81 73.32 -12.59
C LYS A 383 -26.56 71.99 -12.49
N LEU A 384 -25.97 70.90 -12.99
CA LEU A 384 -26.54 69.56 -12.86
C LEU A 384 -26.66 69.11 -11.40
N LYS A 385 -25.66 69.43 -10.57
CA LYS A 385 -25.67 69.12 -9.13
C LYS A 385 -26.77 69.88 -8.37
N LEU A 386 -26.96 71.18 -8.64
CA LEU A 386 -28.07 71.96 -8.07
C LEU A 386 -29.44 71.44 -8.51
N GLN A 387 -29.55 71.03 -9.78
CA GLN A 387 -30.76 70.41 -10.31
C GLN A 387 -31.05 69.05 -9.64
N ALA A 388 -30.02 68.22 -9.48
CA ALA A 388 -30.11 66.93 -8.80
C ALA A 388 -30.53 67.11 -7.33
N GLU A 389 -29.95 68.08 -6.62
CA GLU A 389 -30.35 68.42 -5.25
C GLU A 389 -31.84 68.79 -5.15
N SER A 390 -32.34 69.61 -6.07
CA SER A 390 -33.76 69.96 -6.16
C SER A 390 -34.65 68.72 -6.37
N PHE A 391 -34.22 67.78 -7.20
CA PHE A 391 -34.94 66.51 -7.38
C PHE A 391 -34.86 65.62 -6.13
N CYS A 392 -33.71 65.52 -5.47
CA CYS A 392 -33.57 64.77 -4.22
C CYS A 392 -34.49 65.31 -3.11
N GLN A 393 -34.62 66.63 -2.98
CA GLN A 393 -35.52 67.23 -1.99
C GLN A 393 -37.00 66.94 -2.30
N ARG A 394 -37.41 66.97 -3.57
CA ARG A 394 -38.83 66.77 -3.97
C ARG A 394 -39.25 65.32 -4.15
N LEU A 395 -38.37 64.50 -4.73
CA LEU A 395 -38.64 63.15 -5.23
C LEU A 395 -37.74 62.09 -4.56
N GLY A 396 -36.98 62.45 -3.53
CA GLY A 396 -36.01 61.58 -2.87
C GLY A 396 -36.57 60.30 -2.27
N LYS A 397 -37.90 60.21 -2.06
CA LYS A 397 -38.62 58.98 -1.66
C LYS A 397 -38.68 57.94 -2.79
N TYR A 398 -38.60 58.35 -4.06
CA TYR A 398 -38.78 57.47 -5.22
C TYR A 398 -37.49 57.25 -5.98
N ARG A 399 -37.33 56.03 -6.50
CA ARG A 399 -36.17 55.59 -7.28
C ARG A 399 -36.57 55.35 -8.74
N MET A 400 -35.60 55.41 -9.63
CA MET A 400 -35.72 54.94 -11.01
C MET A 400 -34.54 54.04 -11.38
N PRO A 401 -34.74 53.03 -12.23
CA PRO A 401 -33.65 52.18 -12.72
C PRO A 401 -32.63 53.02 -13.51
N PHE A 402 -31.34 52.72 -13.36
CA PHE A 402 -30.28 53.51 -13.99
C PHE A 402 -29.31 52.66 -14.82
N ALA A 403 -28.65 51.70 -14.18
CA ALA A 403 -27.59 50.91 -14.83
C ALA A 403 -27.44 49.54 -14.18
N TRP A 404 -26.71 48.63 -14.83
CA TRP A 404 -26.36 47.33 -14.24
C TRP A 404 -25.01 46.82 -14.77
N ALA A 405 -24.37 45.89 -14.05
CA ALA A 405 -23.08 45.31 -14.44
C ALA A 405 -22.98 43.83 -14.05
N PRO A 406 -22.55 42.93 -14.95
CA PRO A 406 -22.32 41.52 -14.66
C PRO A 406 -20.85 41.22 -14.32
N ILE A 407 -20.61 40.39 -13.31
CA ILE A 407 -19.29 39.90 -12.92
C ILE A 407 -19.34 38.37 -12.90
N SER A 408 -18.54 37.71 -13.76
CA SER A 408 -18.48 36.25 -13.80
C SER A 408 -17.71 35.71 -12.60
N LEU A 409 -18.27 34.69 -11.93
CA LEU A 409 -17.62 34.00 -10.80
C LEU A 409 -16.92 32.70 -11.22
N ALA A 410 -16.76 32.45 -12.53
CA ALA A 410 -16.17 31.21 -13.05
C ALA A 410 -14.78 30.92 -12.44
N SER A 411 -13.95 31.94 -12.23
CA SER A 411 -12.61 31.78 -11.65
C SER A 411 -12.61 31.32 -10.18
N PHE A 412 -13.69 31.53 -9.44
CA PHE A 412 -13.79 31.17 -8.02
C PHE A 412 -14.36 29.76 -7.82
N PHE A 413 -15.23 29.30 -8.73
CA PHE A 413 -15.86 27.98 -8.65
C PHE A 413 -15.18 26.91 -9.53
N ASN A 414 -14.27 27.26 -10.45
CA ASN A 414 -13.60 26.31 -11.36
C ASN A 414 -12.51 25.43 -10.71
N ILE A 415 -12.51 25.27 -9.40
CA ILE A 415 -11.65 24.28 -8.75
C ILE A 415 -12.33 22.92 -8.92
N SER A 416 -11.77 22.09 -9.79
CA SER A 416 -12.01 20.64 -9.94
C SER A 416 -13.37 20.16 -10.45
N THR A 417 -13.65 20.41 -11.72
CA THR A 417 -14.39 19.47 -12.59
C THR A 417 -13.52 19.08 -13.78
N LEU A 418 -12.27 18.70 -13.53
CA LEU A 418 -11.43 18.03 -14.54
C LEU A 418 -11.78 16.54 -14.60
N GLU A 419 -13.02 16.23 -14.95
CA GLU A 419 -13.43 14.94 -15.51
C GLU A 419 -14.56 15.19 -16.51
N ARG A 420 -14.21 15.50 -17.77
CA ARG A 420 -14.84 15.00 -19.01
C ARG A 420 -14.32 15.68 -20.28
N GLU A 421 -13.66 14.87 -21.09
CA GLU A 421 -13.69 14.79 -22.57
C GLU A 421 -13.15 15.96 -23.45
N SER A 422 -11.84 15.86 -23.73
CA SER A 422 -11.19 15.80 -25.07
C SER A 422 -11.67 16.70 -26.23
N THR A 423 -10.78 17.60 -26.68
CA THR A 423 -10.49 17.81 -28.12
C THR A 423 -9.11 18.45 -28.30
N ASP A 424 -8.30 17.80 -29.15
CA ASP A 424 -6.90 18.07 -29.46
C ASP A 424 -6.67 19.44 -30.11
N VAL A 425 -5.67 20.20 -29.64
CA VAL A 425 -4.91 21.16 -30.45
C VAL A 425 -3.43 21.10 -30.04
N GLU A 426 -2.58 20.85 -31.03
CA GLU A 426 -1.13 20.64 -30.94
C GLU A 426 -0.32 21.81 -30.33
N PRO A 427 0.89 21.52 -29.78
CA PRO A 427 1.67 22.46 -28.99
C PRO A 427 2.68 23.27 -29.82
N GLY A 428 2.58 24.60 -29.71
CA GLY A 428 3.55 25.56 -30.24
C GLY A 428 4.66 25.89 -29.23
N VAL A 429 5.90 25.75 -29.69
CA VAL A 429 7.18 25.87 -28.99
C VAL A 429 7.60 27.33 -28.75
N GLY A 430 8.19 27.63 -27.58
CA GLY A 430 8.95 28.88 -27.30
C GLY A 430 9.46 28.96 -25.85
N ARG A 431 10.66 28.43 -25.55
CA ARG A 431 11.97 29.11 -25.37
C ARG A 431 12.10 30.12 -24.21
N ASN A 432 12.88 29.67 -23.21
CA ASN A 432 13.91 30.36 -22.41
C ASN A 432 13.55 31.59 -21.54
N SER A 433 13.66 31.41 -20.21
CA SER A 433 14.55 32.26 -19.39
C SER A 433 14.91 31.57 -18.07
N VAL A 434 16.21 31.45 -17.83
CA VAL A 434 16.88 31.01 -16.60
C VAL A 434 16.76 32.10 -15.53
N GLY A 435 16.49 31.72 -14.28
CA GLY A 435 16.43 32.62 -13.13
C GLY A 435 16.25 31.84 -11.83
N GLU A 436 17.36 31.58 -11.16
CA GLU A 436 17.46 30.85 -9.89
C GLU A 436 16.59 31.45 -8.77
N LYS A 437 15.84 30.60 -8.06
CA LYS A 437 15.89 30.44 -6.58
C LYS A 437 14.73 29.57 -6.06
N ARG A 438 15.11 28.43 -5.47
CA ARG A 438 14.43 27.70 -4.38
C ARG A 438 12.97 27.30 -4.65
N SER A 439 12.80 26.29 -5.50
CA SER A 439 11.56 25.52 -5.65
C SER A 439 11.44 24.49 -4.52
N LEU A 440 10.75 24.87 -3.42
CA LEU A 440 10.07 23.91 -2.55
C LEU A 440 8.78 23.48 -3.25
N SER A 441 8.91 22.45 -4.09
CA SER A 441 7.80 21.78 -4.77
C SER A 441 7.42 20.52 -3.98
N GLN A 442 6.22 20.49 -3.40
CA GLN A 442 5.22 19.46 -3.69
C GLN A 442 3.96 19.65 -2.83
N SER A 443 2.84 19.68 -3.55
CA SER A 443 1.45 19.73 -3.11
C SER A 443 0.76 18.53 -3.76
N ARG A 444 -0.19 17.93 -3.02
CA ARG A 444 -1.15 16.81 -3.31
C ARG A 444 -0.91 15.65 -2.32
N ARG A 445 -1.90 15.08 -1.61
CA ARG A 445 -3.28 14.65 -1.97
C ARG A 445 -4.34 14.92 -0.86
N PRO A 446 -5.65 14.84 -1.17
CA PRO A 446 -6.76 15.16 -0.26
C PRO A 446 -7.36 13.91 0.43
N SER A 447 -7.71 14.04 1.71
CA SER A 447 -8.75 13.23 2.38
C SER A 447 -9.38 14.08 3.48
N GLU A 448 -10.69 14.20 3.40
CA GLU A 448 -11.54 15.11 4.16
C GLU A 448 -11.57 14.73 5.65
N ARG A 449 -10.91 15.51 6.51
CA ARG A 449 -11.16 15.56 7.96
C ARG A 449 -11.00 17.01 8.43
N THR A 450 -12.11 17.75 8.51
CA THR A 450 -12.14 19.07 9.15
C THR A 450 -13.15 19.04 10.29
N LEU A 451 -12.72 18.73 11.52
CA LEU A 451 -13.35 19.22 12.76
C LEU A 451 -12.29 19.32 13.88
N SER A 452 -12.05 20.57 14.28
CA SER A 452 -11.52 21.15 15.54
C SER A 452 -10.27 20.54 16.22
N LEU A 453 -9.13 21.22 16.05
CA LEU A 453 -8.28 21.66 17.17
C LEU A 453 -7.46 22.87 16.72
N GLU A 454 -7.44 23.89 17.56
CA GLU A 454 -6.80 25.19 17.35
C GLU A 454 -5.27 25.14 17.25
N GLU A 455 -4.74 26.27 16.74
CA GLU A 455 -3.37 26.76 16.73
C GLU A 455 -2.33 26.28 15.71
N ASN A 456 -1.67 27.31 15.17
CA ASN A 456 -0.45 27.38 14.37
C ASN A 456 -0.54 27.19 12.85
N GLY A 457 -0.97 28.31 12.26
CA GLY A 457 -1.02 28.64 10.83
C GLY A 457 0.20 28.26 10.00
N VAL A 458 -0.10 27.62 8.87
CA VAL A 458 0.54 27.92 7.59
C VAL A 458 -0.60 28.07 6.57
N GLY A 459 -0.99 29.32 6.34
CA GLY A 459 -2.14 29.68 5.52
C GLY A 459 -2.01 29.24 4.06
N SER A 460 -3.01 28.50 3.59
CA SER A 460 -3.38 28.40 2.18
C SER A 460 -3.72 29.81 1.69
N ASN A 461 -2.73 30.51 1.13
CA ASN A 461 -2.84 31.89 0.68
C ASN A 461 -3.65 32.01 -0.61
N PHE A 462 -4.97 31.78 -0.57
CA PHE A 462 -5.85 32.39 -1.58
C PHE A 462 -5.91 33.89 -1.29
N LYS A 463 -5.06 34.66 -1.97
CA LYS A 463 -5.09 36.13 -1.91
C LYS A 463 -6.46 36.62 -2.34
N ALA A 464 -7.04 37.51 -1.54
CA ALA A 464 -8.27 38.22 -1.89
C ALA A 464 -8.11 38.85 -3.29
N THR A 465 -9.07 38.56 -4.17
CA THR A 465 -9.01 39.04 -5.55
C THR A 465 -9.79 40.34 -5.65
N THR A 466 -9.09 41.45 -5.84
CA THR A 466 -9.72 42.74 -6.12
C THR A 466 -10.13 42.78 -7.59
N LEU A 467 -11.43 42.81 -7.84
CA LEU A 467 -12.04 42.96 -9.16
C LEU A 467 -12.45 44.42 -9.35
N ALA A 468 -12.08 44.98 -10.50
CA ALA A 468 -12.51 46.31 -10.91
C ALA A 468 -13.34 46.21 -12.19
N THR A 469 -14.61 46.57 -12.11
CA THR A 469 -15.51 46.66 -13.26
C THR A 469 -15.64 48.13 -13.65
N ASN A 470 -15.18 48.49 -14.84
CA ASN A 470 -15.19 49.88 -15.33
C ASN A 470 -16.33 50.16 -16.33
N ILE A 471 -17.21 49.20 -16.54
CA ILE A 471 -18.25 49.24 -17.58
C ILE A 471 -19.58 48.91 -16.93
N PHE A 472 -20.48 49.89 -16.92
CA PHE A 472 -21.88 49.72 -16.57
C PHE A 472 -22.73 49.77 -17.82
N PHE A 473 -23.74 48.93 -17.92
CA PHE A 473 -24.70 48.96 -19.00
C PHE A 473 -25.88 49.84 -18.59
N LYS A 474 -26.26 50.78 -19.46
CA LYS A 474 -27.48 51.57 -19.26
C LYS A 474 -28.69 50.64 -19.18
N GLN A 475 -29.55 50.83 -18.18
CA GLN A 475 -30.80 50.09 -18.07
C GLN A 475 -31.78 50.55 -19.16
N GLU A 476 -32.35 49.61 -19.91
CA GLU A 476 -33.43 49.90 -20.86
C GLU A 476 -34.78 49.84 -20.13
N GLY A 477 -35.62 50.86 -20.31
CA GLY A 477 -36.86 51.04 -19.54
C GLY A 477 -37.98 50.06 -19.89
N ASP A 478 -37.84 49.38 -21.03
CA ASP A 478 -38.75 48.42 -21.64
C ASP A 478 -38.26 46.97 -21.49
N ARG A 479 -37.13 46.72 -20.81
CA ARG A 479 -36.53 45.39 -20.61
C ARG A 479 -36.00 45.20 -19.20
N LEU A 480 -36.90 45.20 -18.24
CA LEU A 480 -36.59 45.17 -16.80
C LEU A 480 -36.75 43.78 -16.18
N SER A 481 -37.32 42.81 -16.90
CA SER A 481 -37.58 41.48 -16.36
C SER A 481 -36.30 40.69 -16.12
N ASP A 482 -36.33 39.76 -15.16
CA ASP A 482 -35.19 38.86 -14.94
C ASP A 482 -34.94 37.94 -16.17
N GLU A 483 -35.97 37.64 -16.98
CA GLU A 483 -35.81 36.94 -18.28
C GLU A 483 -35.00 37.76 -19.29
N ASP A 484 -35.25 39.08 -19.37
CA ASP A 484 -34.43 39.98 -20.19
C ASP A 484 -32.99 39.98 -19.69
N LEU A 485 -32.78 40.02 -18.37
CA LEU A 485 -31.47 39.94 -17.75
C LEU A 485 -30.75 38.62 -18.07
N PHE A 486 -31.41 37.46 -17.96
CA PHE A 486 -30.82 36.17 -18.34
C PHE A 486 -30.44 36.15 -19.81
N LYS A 487 -31.25 36.73 -20.69
CA LYS A 487 -30.93 36.88 -22.11
C LYS A 487 -29.69 37.74 -22.31
N PHE A 488 -29.59 38.88 -21.62
CA PHE A 488 -28.41 39.74 -21.67
C PHE A 488 -27.15 39.05 -21.13
N LEU A 489 -27.24 38.29 -20.04
CA LEU A 489 -26.13 37.53 -19.46
C LEU A 489 -25.69 36.37 -20.37
N ALA A 490 -26.64 35.67 -20.99
CA ALA A 490 -26.35 34.61 -21.96
C ALA A 490 -25.67 35.16 -23.22
N ASP A 491 -26.14 36.32 -23.72
CA ASP A 491 -25.52 37.02 -24.85
C ASP A 491 -24.13 37.56 -24.48
N TYR A 492 -23.95 38.10 -23.25
CA TYR A 492 -22.64 38.51 -22.71
C TYR A 492 -21.65 37.34 -22.66
N LYS A 493 -22.10 36.16 -22.21
CA LYS A 493 -21.29 34.93 -22.19
C LYS A 493 -20.93 34.44 -23.60
N ARG A 494 -21.87 34.49 -24.55
CA ARG A 494 -21.69 33.99 -25.93
C ARG A 494 -20.88 34.92 -26.82
N SER A 495 -20.88 36.23 -26.57
CA SER A 495 -20.36 37.19 -27.55
C SER A 495 -19.90 38.49 -26.91
N SER A 496 -18.65 38.88 -27.17
CA SER A 496 -18.17 40.26 -26.95
C SER A 496 -18.96 41.31 -27.74
N SER A 497 -19.84 40.90 -28.67
CA SER A 497 -20.70 41.80 -29.45
C SER A 497 -21.75 42.55 -28.61
N LEU A 498 -22.12 42.08 -27.40
CA LEU A 498 -23.06 42.81 -26.54
C LEU A 498 -22.53 44.21 -26.21
N GLN A 499 -21.21 44.35 -26.01
CA GLN A 499 -20.55 45.64 -25.75
C GLN A 499 -20.77 46.67 -26.88
N ARG A 500 -21.09 46.24 -28.10
CA ARG A 500 -21.36 47.15 -29.22
C ARG A 500 -22.83 47.58 -29.31
N ARG A 501 -23.78 46.79 -28.78
CA ARG A 501 -25.22 47.07 -28.90
C ARG A 501 -25.77 47.86 -27.72
N VAL A 502 -25.28 47.59 -26.51
CA VAL A 502 -25.78 48.22 -25.29
C VAL A 502 -24.87 49.38 -24.93
N LYS A 503 -25.42 50.59 -24.86
CA LYS A 503 -24.68 51.81 -24.52
C LYS A 503 -24.09 51.67 -23.10
N SER A 504 -22.77 51.77 -22.98
CA SER A 504 -22.06 51.70 -21.72
C SER A 504 -21.93 53.07 -21.05
N ILE A 505 -22.15 53.13 -19.75
CA ILE A 505 -21.89 54.29 -18.90
C ILE A 505 -20.52 54.07 -18.24
N PRO A 506 -19.55 54.99 -18.43
CA PRO A 506 -18.24 54.89 -17.81
C PRO A 506 -18.32 55.12 -16.30
N GLY A 507 -17.84 54.16 -15.53
CA GLY A 507 -17.79 54.24 -14.07
C GLY A 507 -16.99 53.07 -13.50
N SER A 508 -16.35 53.26 -12.35
CA SER A 508 -15.51 52.26 -11.69
C SER A 508 -16.18 51.70 -10.45
N LEU A 509 -16.37 50.39 -10.45
CA LEU A 509 -16.74 49.58 -9.28
C LEU A 509 -15.55 48.74 -8.87
N ARG A 510 -15.12 48.87 -7.61
CA ARG A 510 -14.09 48.01 -7.04
C ARG A 510 -14.71 47.14 -5.97
N LEU A 511 -14.53 45.83 -6.11
CA LEU A 511 -14.98 44.84 -5.15
C LEU A 511 -13.86 43.86 -4.86
N GLU A 512 -13.84 43.35 -3.64
CA GLU A 512 -12.93 42.32 -3.19
C GLU A 512 -13.74 41.05 -2.97
N ILE A 513 -13.36 39.97 -3.66
CA ILE A 513 -13.98 38.66 -3.48
C ILE A 513 -12.94 37.72 -2.87
N SER A 514 -13.31 37.10 -1.74
CA SER A 514 -12.50 36.10 -1.05
C SER A 514 -13.38 34.96 -0.54
N PRO A 515 -12.82 33.78 -0.26
CA PRO A 515 -13.51 32.78 0.56
C PRO A 515 -13.90 33.42 1.91
N ALA A 516 -15.11 33.13 2.41
CA ALA A 516 -15.50 33.59 3.73
C ALA A 516 -14.84 32.71 4.81
N PRO A 517 -14.20 33.28 5.85
CA PRO A 517 -13.65 32.50 6.95
C PRO A 517 -14.78 31.84 7.77
N ASP A 518 -14.49 30.69 8.39
CA ASP A 518 -15.47 29.93 9.19
C ASP A 518 -16.08 30.78 10.33
N VAL A 519 -15.24 31.60 10.97
CA VAL A 519 -15.63 32.57 11.99
C VAL A 519 -15.50 33.98 11.40
N MET A 520 -16.61 34.68 11.26
CA MET A 520 -16.66 36.06 10.78
C MET A 520 -17.09 37.02 11.89
N ASN A 521 -16.27 38.05 12.12
CA ASN A 521 -16.56 39.09 13.11
C ASN A 521 -17.64 40.06 12.58
N CYS A 522 -18.52 40.56 13.47
CA CYS A 522 -19.53 41.56 13.15
C CYS A 522 -20.48 41.14 12.01
N CYS A 523 -20.82 39.86 11.89
CA CYS A 523 -21.72 39.36 10.85
C CYS A 523 -23.18 39.30 11.31
N LEU A 524 -24.13 39.54 10.41
CA LEU A 524 -25.58 39.41 10.62
C LEU A 524 -26.14 38.28 9.76
N THR A 525 -27.07 37.48 10.28
CA THR A 525 -27.80 36.45 9.50
C THR A 525 -28.78 37.09 8.52
N PRO A 526 -29.41 36.32 7.61
CA PRO A 526 -30.46 36.86 6.75
C PRO A 526 -31.64 37.46 7.52
N GLU A 527 -31.93 37.00 8.75
CA GLU A 527 -32.96 37.55 9.64
C GLU A 527 -32.46 38.77 10.43
N MET A 528 -31.25 39.25 10.16
CA MET A 528 -30.57 40.37 10.83
C MET A 528 -30.15 40.08 12.29
N LEU A 529 -29.95 38.80 12.64
CA LEU A 529 -29.45 38.41 13.95
C LEU A 529 -27.91 38.46 13.99
N PRO A 530 -27.29 39.01 15.05
CA PRO A 530 -25.83 39.06 15.17
C PRO A 530 -25.21 37.67 15.36
N VAL A 531 -24.22 37.35 14.54
CA VAL A 531 -23.43 36.11 14.53
C VAL A 531 -22.22 36.25 15.45
N LYS A 532 -21.91 35.22 16.24
CA LYS A 532 -20.76 35.16 17.13
C LYS A 532 -19.45 35.03 16.32
N PRO A 533 -18.38 35.78 16.67
CA PRO A 533 -18.31 36.84 17.67
C PRO A 533 -18.78 38.19 17.12
N PHE A 534 -19.58 38.91 17.92
CA PHE A 534 -20.09 40.23 17.55
C PHE A 534 -19.58 41.28 18.56
N PRO A 535 -18.36 41.82 18.37
CA PRO A 535 -17.81 42.82 19.28
C PRO A 535 -18.59 44.14 19.21
N GLU A 536 -18.81 44.81 20.34
CA GLU A 536 -19.52 46.10 20.44
C GLU A 536 -18.82 47.27 19.70
N ASN A 537 -17.63 47.04 19.14
CA ASN A 537 -16.91 48.02 18.35
C ASN A 537 -17.74 48.46 17.13
N ARG A 538 -17.78 49.77 16.85
CA ARG A 538 -18.54 50.43 15.76
C ARG A 538 -18.01 50.12 14.34
N THR A 539 -17.53 48.90 14.10
CA THR A 539 -17.20 48.39 12.78
C THR A 539 -18.49 48.08 12.00
N ARG A 540 -18.49 48.39 10.70
CA ARG A 540 -19.65 48.14 9.83
C ARG A 540 -19.90 46.64 9.70
N PRO A 541 -21.16 46.17 9.80
CA PRO A 541 -21.42 44.75 9.79
C PRO A 541 -21.24 44.11 8.41
N HIS A 542 -20.93 42.81 8.40
CA HIS A 542 -21.07 41.93 7.25
C HIS A 542 -22.49 41.33 7.27
N LYS A 543 -23.14 41.16 6.11
CA LYS A 543 -24.47 40.50 6.03
C LYS A 543 -24.38 39.16 5.32
N GLU A 544 -24.93 38.13 5.91
CA GLU A 544 -25.21 36.89 5.19
C GLU A 544 -26.44 37.08 4.30
N ILE A 545 -26.32 36.64 3.06
CA ILE A 545 -27.40 36.72 2.07
C ILE A 545 -28.00 35.34 1.92
N LEU A 546 -29.33 35.25 2.00
CA LEU A 546 -30.02 33.98 1.87
C LEU A 546 -29.80 33.41 0.47
N GLU A 547 -29.38 32.15 0.41
CA GLU A 547 -29.30 31.38 -0.83
C GLU A 547 -30.69 30.88 -1.23
N PHE A 548 -30.96 30.87 -2.53
CA PHE A 548 -32.10 30.19 -3.14
C PHE A 548 -31.55 29.01 -3.97
N PRO A 549 -31.39 27.82 -3.36
CA PRO A 549 -30.73 26.70 -4.01
C PRO A 549 -31.42 26.31 -5.33
N ILE A 550 -30.61 25.99 -6.35
CA ILE A 550 -31.10 25.61 -7.68
C ILE A 550 -31.88 24.29 -7.63
N ARG A 551 -31.45 23.39 -6.72
CA ARG A 551 -32.01 22.07 -6.45
C ARG A 551 -32.37 21.95 -4.98
N GLU A 552 -33.26 21.02 -4.68
CA GLU A 552 -33.70 20.71 -3.32
C GLU A 552 -32.49 20.42 -2.39
N VAL A 553 -32.59 20.83 -1.13
CA VAL A 553 -31.55 20.62 -0.11
C VAL A 553 -32.13 19.77 1.02
N TYR A 554 -31.60 18.56 1.18
CA TYR A 554 -32.13 17.56 2.12
C TYR A 554 -31.53 17.69 3.52
N VAL A 555 -31.78 18.81 4.20
CA VAL A 555 -31.34 19.05 5.58
C VAL A 555 -32.52 19.50 6.44
N PRO A 556 -32.86 18.79 7.54
CA PRO A 556 -33.96 19.17 8.43
C PRO A 556 -33.82 20.58 8.99
N HIS A 557 -34.95 21.26 9.19
CA HIS A 557 -34.93 22.56 9.85
C HIS A 557 -34.44 22.46 11.30
N THR A 558 -33.46 23.29 11.65
CA THR A 558 -32.87 23.38 12.99
C THR A 558 -32.98 24.79 13.60
N VAL A 559 -33.41 25.77 12.80
CA VAL A 559 -33.52 27.19 13.18
C VAL A 559 -34.88 27.72 12.71
N TYR A 560 -35.50 28.56 13.52
CA TYR A 560 -36.74 29.25 13.15
C TYR A 560 -36.47 30.27 12.04
N ARG A 561 -37.15 30.13 10.90
CA ARG A 561 -37.11 31.09 9.78
C ARG A 561 -38.54 31.23 9.25
N ASN A 562 -39.03 32.46 9.11
CA ASN A 562 -40.36 32.72 8.58
C ASN A 562 -40.35 33.98 7.69
N LEU A 563 -39.90 33.84 6.45
CA LEU A 563 -39.70 34.93 5.50
C LEU A 563 -40.62 34.78 4.29
N LEU A 564 -41.15 35.90 3.81
CA LEU A 564 -41.91 36.00 2.57
C LEU A 564 -41.20 36.96 1.61
N TYR A 565 -41.02 36.53 0.37
CA TYR A 565 -40.48 37.32 -0.71
C TYR A 565 -41.60 37.64 -1.69
N VAL A 566 -41.82 38.92 -1.94
CA VAL A 566 -42.85 39.41 -2.87
C VAL A 566 -42.15 40.10 -4.03
N TYR A 567 -42.41 39.61 -5.23
CA TYR A 567 -41.86 40.10 -6.49
C TYR A 567 -42.99 40.67 -7.34
N PRO A 568 -43.24 41.98 -7.28
CA PRO A 568 -44.03 42.65 -8.32
C PRO A 568 -43.34 42.41 -9.66
N GLN A 569 -44.06 41.88 -10.64
CA GLN A 569 -43.48 41.54 -11.95
C GLN A 569 -43.85 42.55 -13.02
N ARG A 570 -45.16 42.81 -13.21
CA ARG A 570 -45.62 43.74 -14.26
C ARG A 570 -47.02 44.28 -14.00
N LEU A 571 -47.29 45.46 -14.54
CA LEU A 571 -48.59 46.13 -14.50
C LEU A 571 -48.99 46.62 -15.89
N ASN A 572 -50.25 46.48 -16.27
CA ASN A 572 -50.74 46.94 -17.58
C ASN A 572 -51.97 47.87 -17.45
N PHE A 573 -51.77 49.18 -17.69
CA PHE A 573 -52.86 50.18 -17.75
C PHE A 573 -53.07 50.78 -19.15
N ALA A 574 -52.66 50.09 -20.22
CA ALA A 574 -52.66 50.64 -21.57
C ALA A 574 -54.04 51.14 -22.07
N SER A 575 -55.16 50.57 -21.59
CA SER A 575 -56.47 50.77 -22.26
C SER A 575 -57.36 51.92 -21.75
N LYS A 576 -57.21 52.47 -20.53
CA LYS A 576 -58.22 53.41 -19.97
C LYS A 576 -57.72 54.59 -19.11
N LEU A 577 -56.55 54.53 -18.49
CA LEU A 577 -56.05 55.60 -17.59
C LEU A 577 -55.14 56.58 -18.36
N ALA A 578 -55.72 57.39 -19.25
CA ALA A 578 -54.96 58.13 -20.27
C ALA A 578 -53.83 59.04 -19.75
N SER A 579 -53.90 59.53 -18.50
CA SER A 579 -52.94 60.51 -17.96
C SER A 579 -51.82 59.93 -17.07
N ALA A 580 -51.97 58.74 -16.50
CA ALA A 580 -50.99 58.21 -15.54
C ALA A 580 -49.82 57.55 -16.25
N ARG A 581 -48.58 58.00 -16.01
CA ARG A 581 -47.39 57.50 -16.74
C ARG A 581 -46.14 57.26 -15.88
N ASN A 582 -46.14 57.67 -14.62
CA ASN A 582 -45.01 57.49 -13.70
C ASN A 582 -45.53 56.69 -12.51
N ILE A 583 -45.67 55.39 -12.69
CA ILE A 583 -46.43 54.54 -11.77
C ILE A 583 -45.48 53.91 -10.76
N THR A 584 -45.79 54.05 -9.48
CA THR A 584 -45.16 53.30 -8.38
C THR A 584 -46.22 52.51 -7.63
N ILE A 585 -45.80 51.40 -7.02
CA ILE A 585 -46.62 50.56 -6.17
C ILE A 585 -46.11 50.74 -4.75
N LYS A 586 -47.00 51.23 -3.89
CA LYS A 586 -46.81 51.19 -2.45
C LYS A 586 -47.26 49.83 -1.93
N ILE A 587 -46.36 49.10 -1.29
CA ILE A 587 -46.57 47.74 -0.79
C ILE A 587 -46.57 47.80 0.72
N GLN A 588 -47.62 47.28 1.34
CA GLN A 588 -47.79 47.23 2.79
C GLN A 588 -48.21 45.84 3.23
N PHE A 589 -47.69 45.37 4.36
CA PHE A 589 -48.17 44.17 5.03
C PHE A 589 -49.10 44.60 6.16
N MET A 590 -50.36 44.23 6.07
CA MET A 590 -51.43 44.76 6.93
C MET A 590 -51.92 43.68 7.89
N CYS A 591 -52.19 44.00 9.17
CA CYS A 591 -52.88 43.11 10.11
C CYS A 591 -54.39 43.39 10.25
N GLY A 592 -54.91 44.32 9.45
CA GLY A 592 -56.31 44.75 9.41
C GLY A 592 -56.52 45.84 8.34
N GLU A 593 -57.73 46.36 8.22
CA GLU A 593 -58.08 47.25 7.09
C GLU A 593 -57.78 48.74 7.36
N ASP A 594 -57.67 49.16 8.62
CA ASP A 594 -57.28 50.53 8.96
C ASP A 594 -55.82 50.82 8.57
N PRO A 595 -55.49 52.02 8.06
CA PRO A 595 -54.11 52.40 7.72
C PRO A 595 -53.10 52.26 8.87
N SER A 596 -53.53 52.40 10.14
CA SER A 596 -52.67 52.19 11.30
C SER A 596 -52.27 50.73 11.54
N ASN A 597 -52.92 49.78 10.85
CA ASN A 597 -52.60 48.34 10.91
C ASN A 597 -51.44 47.94 9.99
N ALA A 598 -50.75 48.89 9.37
CA ALA A 598 -49.55 48.59 8.58
C ALA A 598 -48.40 48.16 9.51
N MET A 599 -47.97 46.91 9.36
CA MET A 599 -46.97 46.32 10.24
C MET A 599 -45.54 46.68 9.81
N PRO A 600 -44.65 47.05 10.74
CA PRO A 600 -43.24 47.31 10.45
C PRO A 600 -42.46 46.00 10.31
N VAL A 601 -42.72 45.24 9.25
CA VAL A 601 -42.14 43.89 9.02
C VAL A 601 -41.41 43.75 7.68
N ILE A 602 -41.40 44.80 6.86
CA ILE A 602 -40.70 44.80 5.56
C ILE A 602 -39.24 45.15 5.80
N PHE A 603 -38.30 44.34 5.32
CA PHE A 603 -36.88 44.64 5.49
C PHE A 603 -36.49 45.89 4.70
N GLY A 604 -35.82 46.83 5.38
CA GLY A 604 -35.28 48.02 4.75
C GLY A 604 -34.11 47.70 3.82
N LYS A 605 -33.96 48.48 2.73
CA LYS A 605 -32.88 48.31 1.75
C LYS A 605 -31.51 48.67 2.34
N SER A 606 -31.10 49.94 2.23
CA SER A 606 -29.82 50.44 2.73
C SER A 606 -29.96 51.87 3.26
N SER A 607 -29.19 52.24 4.28
CA SER A 607 -29.21 53.57 4.90
C SER A 607 -30.62 54.01 5.33
N GLY A 608 -31.33 53.17 6.09
CA GLY A 608 -32.67 53.47 6.60
C GLY A 608 -32.99 52.64 7.84
N PRO A 609 -34.25 52.63 8.28
CA PRO A 609 -34.72 51.70 9.31
C PRO A 609 -34.54 50.25 8.86
N GLU A 610 -34.31 49.36 9.83
CA GLU A 610 -34.19 47.92 9.61
C GLU A 610 -35.51 47.32 9.12
N PHE A 611 -36.64 47.75 9.70
CA PHE A 611 -37.97 47.34 9.30
C PHE A 611 -38.85 48.54 8.93
N LEU A 612 -39.61 48.39 7.85
CA LEU A 612 -40.48 49.40 7.26
C LEU A 612 -41.93 48.92 7.28
N GLN A 613 -42.86 49.87 7.39
CA GLN A 613 -44.30 49.63 7.24
C GLN A 613 -44.76 49.64 5.79
N GLU A 614 -43.99 50.29 4.92
CA GLU A 614 -44.30 50.46 3.51
C GLU A 614 -43.03 50.54 2.67
N VAL A 615 -43.09 50.03 1.44
CA VAL A 615 -42.02 50.16 0.44
C VAL A 615 -42.62 50.52 -0.92
N TYR A 616 -41.80 51.13 -1.77
CA TYR A 616 -42.19 51.65 -3.07
C TYR A 616 -41.36 51.01 -4.17
N THR A 617 -42.02 50.59 -5.27
CA THR A 617 -41.32 50.10 -6.45
C THR A 617 -40.66 51.24 -7.23
N ALA A 618 -39.53 50.93 -7.88
CA ALA A 618 -38.87 51.85 -8.79
C ALA A 618 -39.79 52.26 -9.95
N ILE A 619 -39.65 53.50 -10.41
CA ILE A 619 -40.52 54.11 -11.43
C ILE A 619 -39.77 54.21 -12.75
N THR A 620 -40.36 53.65 -13.80
CA THR A 620 -39.94 53.92 -15.18
C THR A 620 -40.67 55.16 -15.69
N TYR A 621 -39.92 56.22 -15.99
CA TYR A 621 -40.47 57.50 -16.44
C TYR A 621 -41.34 57.32 -17.69
N HIS A 622 -42.51 57.96 -17.69
CA HIS A 622 -43.47 57.97 -18.80
C HIS A 622 -43.99 56.59 -19.26
N ASN A 623 -43.82 55.52 -18.47
CA ASN A 623 -44.32 54.19 -18.76
C ASN A 623 -45.71 53.91 -18.14
N LYS A 624 -46.69 53.55 -18.99
CA LYS A 624 -48.06 53.17 -18.60
C LYS A 624 -48.22 51.68 -18.27
N SER A 625 -47.26 50.87 -18.67
CA SER A 625 -47.25 49.43 -18.46
C SER A 625 -45.86 48.99 -17.96
N PRO A 626 -45.48 49.37 -16.73
CA PRO A 626 -44.15 49.09 -16.20
C PRO A 626 -43.96 47.60 -15.88
N ASP A 627 -42.77 47.10 -16.19
CA ASP A 627 -42.22 45.88 -15.62
C ASP A 627 -41.38 46.25 -14.38
N PHE A 628 -41.40 45.39 -13.37
CA PHE A 628 -40.72 45.59 -12.09
C PHE A 628 -39.76 44.42 -11.84
N TYR A 629 -38.68 44.69 -11.11
CA TYR A 629 -37.68 43.71 -10.66
C TYR A 629 -37.51 43.72 -9.13
N GLU A 630 -38.45 44.37 -8.43
CA GLU A 630 -38.35 44.61 -7.00
C GLU A 630 -38.47 43.29 -6.22
N GLU A 631 -37.62 43.13 -5.20
CA GLU A 631 -37.70 42.03 -4.25
C GLU A 631 -38.05 42.61 -2.89
N VAL A 632 -39.27 42.35 -2.43
CA VAL A 632 -39.72 42.81 -1.11
C VAL A 632 -39.64 41.64 -0.15
N LYS A 633 -38.67 41.70 0.75
CA LYS A 633 -38.49 40.74 1.84
C LYS A 633 -39.30 41.15 3.06
N ILE A 634 -40.08 40.23 3.60
CA ILE A 634 -41.02 40.46 4.71
C ILE A 634 -40.80 39.41 5.79
N LYS A 635 -40.72 39.84 7.04
CA LYS A 635 -40.72 38.97 8.22
C LYS A 635 -42.17 38.57 8.52
N LEU A 636 -42.54 37.31 8.29
CA LEU A 636 -43.89 36.85 8.59
C LEU A 636 -44.11 36.75 10.10
N PRO A 637 -45.22 37.27 10.64
CA PRO A 637 -45.57 37.07 12.03
C PRO A 637 -45.82 35.59 12.31
N ALA A 638 -45.51 35.15 13.53
CA ALA A 638 -45.62 33.75 13.91
C ALA A 638 -47.07 33.25 13.94
N LYS A 639 -48.02 34.13 14.28
CA LYS A 639 -49.46 33.88 14.21
C LYS A 639 -50.06 34.66 13.06
N LEU A 640 -50.39 33.95 11.97
CA LEU A 640 -51.11 34.52 10.85
C LEU A 640 -52.62 34.45 11.13
N THR A 641 -53.35 35.45 10.66
CA THR A 641 -54.81 35.50 10.76
C THR A 641 -55.40 35.81 9.40
N VAL A 642 -56.68 35.53 9.20
CA VAL A 642 -57.40 35.85 7.94
C VAL A 642 -57.43 37.35 7.61
N ASN A 643 -57.12 38.22 8.57
CA ASN A 643 -57.03 39.67 8.35
C ASN A 643 -55.67 40.09 7.76
N HIS A 644 -54.66 39.21 7.82
CA HIS A 644 -53.34 39.51 7.30
C HIS A 644 -53.33 39.45 5.77
N HIS A 645 -52.94 40.55 5.14
CA HIS A 645 -52.91 40.66 3.69
C HIS A 645 -51.83 41.62 3.22
N LEU A 646 -51.38 41.43 1.99
CA LEU A 646 -50.60 42.42 1.27
C LEU A 646 -51.54 43.43 0.62
N LEU A 647 -51.30 44.71 0.87
CA LEU A 647 -52.00 45.81 0.22
C LEU A 647 -51.07 46.50 -0.78
N PHE A 648 -51.53 46.62 -2.01
CA PHE A 648 -50.84 47.28 -3.11
C PHE A 648 -51.62 48.55 -3.47
N THR A 649 -51.00 49.72 -3.32
CA THR A 649 -51.59 50.99 -3.72
C THR A 649 -50.82 51.59 -4.89
N PHE A 650 -51.51 51.89 -5.99
CA PHE A 650 -50.90 52.39 -7.20
C PHE A 650 -50.97 53.91 -7.24
N TYR A 651 -49.82 54.57 -7.40
CA TYR A 651 -49.73 56.03 -7.49
C TYR A 651 -49.08 56.47 -8.80
N HIS A 652 -49.56 57.56 -9.37
CA HIS A 652 -48.85 58.35 -10.34
C HIS A 652 -48.06 59.46 -9.64
N ILE A 653 -46.75 59.54 -9.89
CA ILE A 653 -45.88 60.56 -9.33
C ILE A 653 -45.62 61.67 -10.36
N SER A 654 -46.03 62.90 -10.05
CA SER A 654 -45.76 64.05 -10.89
C SER A 654 -44.32 64.53 -10.70
N CYS A 655 -43.53 64.51 -11.78
CA CYS A 655 -42.18 65.06 -11.76
C CYS A 655 -42.16 66.61 -11.85
N GLN A 656 -43.29 67.22 -12.23
CA GLN A 656 -43.44 68.66 -12.43
C GLN A 656 -43.67 69.38 -11.09
N GLN A 657 -43.05 70.55 -10.91
CA GLN A 657 -43.13 71.34 -9.69
C GLN A 657 -44.44 72.16 -9.69
N LYS A 658 -45.53 71.59 -9.15
CA LYS A 658 -46.79 72.32 -8.91
C LYS A 658 -46.82 72.81 -7.46
N GLN A 659 -47.05 74.11 -7.26
CA GLN A 659 -47.15 74.71 -5.93
C GLN A 659 -48.39 74.18 -5.19
N GLY A 660 -48.20 73.58 -4.00
CA GLY A 660 -49.27 73.30 -3.04
C GLY A 660 -50.01 71.95 -3.14
N ALA A 661 -49.68 71.06 -4.08
CA ALA A 661 -50.28 69.72 -4.17
C ALA A 661 -49.26 68.62 -3.83
N SER A 662 -49.70 67.56 -3.13
CA SER A 662 -48.92 66.32 -3.01
C SER A 662 -48.62 65.78 -4.41
N GLY A 663 -47.35 65.48 -4.71
CA GLY A 663 -46.95 64.99 -6.03
C GLY A 663 -47.54 63.62 -6.42
N GLU A 664 -48.21 62.95 -5.48
CA GLU A 664 -48.85 61.63 -5.64
C GLU A 664 -50.31 61.77 -6.09
N SER A 665 -50.69 61.05 -7.15
CA SER A 665 -52.08 60.89 -7.61
C SER A 665 -52.48 59.42 -7.55
N LEU A 666 -53.47 59.08 -6.72
CA LEU A 666 -53.95 57.71 -6.55
C LEU A 666 -54.57 57.16 -7.86
N LEU A 667 -54.18 55.95 -8.25
CA LEU A 667 -54.68 55.24 -9.44
C LEU A 667 -55.59 54.06 -9.08
N GLY A 668 -55.36 53.42 -7.94
CA GLY A 668 -56.17 52.30 -7.48
C GLY A 668 -55.48 51.44 -6.42
N TYR A 669 -56.12 50.32 -6.11
CA TYR A 669 -55.72 49.36 -5.08
C TYR A 669 -55.82 47.92 -5.59
N SER A 670 -54.95 47.06 -5.10
CA SER A 670 -55.06 45.60 -5.21
C SER A 670 -54.57 44.97 -3.91
N TRP A 671 -54.93 43.72 -3.64
CA TRP A 671 -54.54 43.06 -2.40
C TRP A 671 -54.45 41.55 -2.57
N LEU A 672 -53.69 40.91 -1.68
CA LEU A 672 -53.55 39.46 -1.60
C LEU A 672 -53.69 39.03 -0.13
N PRO A 673 -54.78 38.32 0.25
CA PRO A 673 -54.85 37.65 1.54
C PRO A 673 -53.71 36.65 1.68
N ILE A 674 -52.95 36.72 2.77
CA ILE A 674 -51.75 35.87 2.96
C ILE A 674 -52.12 34.50 3.52
N LEU A 675 -53.24 34.40 4.24
CA LEU A 675 -53.78 33.16 4.77
C LEU A 675 -55.18 32.92 4.18
N LEU A 676 -55.33 31.84 3.39
CA LEU A 676 -56.62 31.46 2.81
C LEU A 676 -56.84 29.96 3.04
N ASN A 677 -58.00 29.58 3.60
CA ASN A 677 -58.29 28.21 4.03
C ASN A 677 -57.19 27.61 4.93
N GLU A 678 -56.68 28.39 5.88
CA GLU A 678 -55.55 28.02 6.77
C GLU A 678 -54.20 27.75 6.06
N ARG A 679 -54.07 28.09 4.77
CA ARG A 679 -52.85 27.90 3.99
C ARG A 679 -52.18 29.22 3.63
N LEU A 680 -50.87 29.27 3.82
CA LEU A 680 -50.04 30.40 3.38
C LEU A 680 -50.05 30.48 1.85
N GLN A 681 -50.48 31.62 1.32
CA GLN A 681 -50.57 31.90 -0.11
C GLN A 681 -49.18 32.16 -0.71
N THR A 682 -48.74 31.28 -1.62
CA THR A 682 -47.50 31.39 -2.38
C THR A 682 -47.75 31.02 -3.85
N GLY A 683 -46.91 31.51 -4.75
CA GLY A 683 -47.00 31.31 -6.20
C GLY A 683 -47.16 32.61 -6.98
N SER A 684 -47.49 32.48 -8.27
CA SER A 684 -47.73 33.61 -9.16
C SER A 684 -49.21 33.96 -9.21
N TYR A 685 -49.53 35.25 -9.09
CA TYR A 685 -50.90 35.77 -9.10
C TYR A 685 -51.04 36.88 -10.16
N CYS A 686 -52.23 36.98 -10.75
CA CYS A 686 -52.58 38.00 -11.74
C CYS A 686 -53.78 38.79 -11.23
N LEU A 687 -53.50 39.76 -10.36
CA LEU A 687 -54.52 40.44 -9.56
C LEU A 687 -55.22 41.57 -10.34
N PRO A 688 -56.54 41.77 -10.13
CA PRO A 688 -57.26 42.93 -10.62
C PRO A 688 -57.01 44.17 -9.75
N VAL A 689 -57.25 45.35 -10.33
CA VAL A 689 -57.05 46.64 -9.64
C VAL A 689 -58.37 47.40 -9.52
N ALA A 690 -58.75 47.76 -8.29
CA ALA A 690 -59.91 48.60 -7.99
C ALA A 690 -59.53 50.09 -8.07
N LEU A 691 -60.31 50.89 -8.80
CA LEU A 691 -60.03 52.32 -9.05
C LEU A 691 -60.54 53.25 -7.94
N GLU A 692 -61.44 52.75 -7.08
CA GLU A 692 -62.07 53.50 -5.98
C GLU A 692 -61.70 52.90 -4.62
N LYS A 693 -62.19 53.50 -3.53
CA LYS A 693 -61.96 53.02 -2.17
C LYS A 693 -62.44 51.57 -2.02
N LEU A 694 -61.61 50.75 -1.37
CA LEU A 694 -61.89 49.33 -1.15
C LEU A 694 -63.17 49.13 -0.31
N PRO A 695 -63.97 48.09 -0.59
CA PRO A 695 -65.16 47.78 0.20
C PRO A 695 -64.77 47.30 1.61
N PRO A 696 -65.66 47.42 2.62
CA PRO A 696 -65.44 46.82 3.93
C PRO A 696 -65.27 45.30 3.82
N ASN A 697 -64.39 44.72 4.64
CA ASN A 697 -64.08 43.28 4.68
C ASN A 697 -63.42 42.73 3.39
N TYR A 698 -62.80 43.58 2.58
CA TYR A 698 -62.08 43.15 1.38
C TYR A 698 -60.94 42.17 1.70
N SER A 699 -60.30 42.34 2.86
CA SER A 699 -59.10 41.60 3.29
C SER A 699 -59.31 40.08 3.39
N ILE A 700 -60.55 39.63 3.59
CA ILE A 700 -60.91 38.22 3.77
C ILE A 700 -61.14 37.52 2.40
N HIS A 701 -61.28 38.30 1.32
CA HIS A 701 -61.56 37.79 -0.02
C HIS A 701 -60.35 37.99 -0.94
N SER A 702 -60.07 37.02 -1.81
CA SER A 702 -59.12 37.24 -2.91
C SER A 702 -59.67 38.32 -3.86
N ALA A 703 -58.82 39.23 -4.34
CA ALA A 703 -59.22 40.29 -5.27
C ALA A 703 -59.90 39.77 -6.56
N GLU A 704 -59.64 38.52 -6.95
CA GLU A 704 -60.25 37.83 -8.10
C GLU A 704 -61.70 37.39 -7.85
N LYS A 705 -62.08 37.12 -6.59
CA LYS A 705 -63.37 36.52 -6.20
C LYS A 705 -64.09 37.36 -5.15
N VAL A 706 -64.10 38.68 -5.33
CA VAL A 706 -64.82 39.60 -4.44
C VAL A 706 -66.33 39.45 -4.68
N PRO A 707 -67.16 39.28 -3.63
CA PRO A 707 -68.61 39.25 -3.77
C PRO A 707 -69.17 40.51 -4.46
N LEU A 708 -70.30 40.39 -5.16
CA LEU A 708 -71.01 41.53 -5.75
C LEU A 708 -71.41 42.53 -4.66
N GLN A 709 -70.87 43.75 -4.75
CA GLN A 709 -71.10 44.85 -3.81
C GLN A 709 -72.13 45.86 -4.37
N ASN A 710 -72.79 46.60 -3.48
CA ASN A 710 -73.67 47.70 -3.85
C ASN A 710 -73.29 48.97 -3.05
N PRO A 711 -72.72 50.01 -3.68
CA PRO A 711 -72.46 50.16 -5.10
C PRO A 711 -71.34 49.22 -5.64
N PRO A 712 -71.38 48.85 -6.94
CA PRO A 712 -70.39 47.96 -7.54
C PRO A 712 -69.00 48.60 -7.60
N ILE A 713 -67.97 47.81 -7.26
CA ILE A 713 -66.56 48.24 -7.31
C ILE A 713 -66.19 48.58 -8.75
N LYS A 714 -65.64 49.77 -8.98
CA LYS A 714 -65.08 50.14 -10.28
C LYS A 714 -63.71 49.49 -10.45
N TRP A 715 -63.62 48.54 -11.36
CA TRP A 715 -62.39 47.83 -11.69
C TRP A 715 -61.67 48.43 -12.91
N ALA A 716 -60.35 48.46 -12.87
CA ALA A 716 -59.52 48.64 -14.05
C ALA A 716 -59.79 47.48 -15.04
N GLU A 717 -59.92 47.80 -16.33
CA GLU A 717 -60.14 46.84 -17.41
C GLU A 717 -61.29 45.82 -17.23
N GLY A 718 -62.29 46.13 -16.38
CA GLY A 718 -63.46 45.27 -16.19
C GLY A 718 -63.18 44.01 -15.38
N HIS A 719 -62.43 44.15 -14.27
CA HIS A 719 -62.10 43.08 -13.30
C HIS A 719 -61.17 42.00 -13.87
N LYS A 720 -60.51 42.26 -14.99
CA LYS A 720 -59.40 41.43 -15.47
C LYS A 720 -58.17 41.62 -14.58
N GLY A 721 -57.43 40.54 -14.38
CA GLY A 721 -56.10 40.60 -13.78
C GLY A 721 -55.15 41.41 -14.65
N VAL A 722 -54.59 42.49 -14.10
CA VAL A 722 -53.68 43.41 -14.81
C VAL A 722 -52.36 43.62 -14.09
N PHE A 723 -52.24 43.09 -12.86
CA PHE A 723 -51.06 43.20 -12.02
C PHE A 723 -50.52 41.81 -11.69
N ASN A 724 -49.33 41.50 -12.22
CA ASN A 724 -48.67 40.22 -11.96
C ASN A 724 -47.73 40.36 -10.79
N ILE A 725 -47.83 39.41 -9.86
CA ILE A 725 -46.93 39.27 -8.72
C ILE A 725 -46.53 37.82 -8.57
N GLU A 726 -45.37 37.61 -7.96
CA GLU A 726 -44.94 36.30 -7.49
C GLU A 726 -44.61 36.39 -6.00
N VAL A 727 -45.05 35.40 -5.24
CA VAL A 727 -44.87 35.33 -3.80
C VAL A 727 -44.22 34.00 -3.46
N GLN A 728 -43.05 34.06 -2.83
CA GLN A 728 -42.30 32.88 -2.41
C GLN A 728 -42.10 32.92 -0.90
N ALA A 729 -42.21 31.77 -0.23
CA ALA A 729 -41.98 31.67 1.21
C ALA A 729 -40.75 30.81 1.49
N VAL A 730 -39.90 31.27 2.42
CA VAL A 730 -38.87 30.45 3.05
C VAL A 730 -39.22 30.35 4.51
N SER A 731 -39.92 29.27 4.88
CA SER A 731 -40.49 29.07 6.20
C SER A 731 -40.12 27.70 6.74
N SER A 732 -39.64 27.66 7.98
CA SER A 732 -39.51 26.44 8.78
C SER A 732 -40.84 26.06 9.46
N VAL A 733 -41.92 26.83 9.27
CA VAL A 733 -43.20 26.58 9.94
C VAL A 733 -44.22 26.03 8.95
N HIS A 734 -44.34 26.66 7.78
CA HIS A 734 -45.34 26.29 6.78
C HIS A 734 -44.79 25.21 5.84
N THR A 735 -45.33 23.99 5.92
CA THR A 735 -44.82 22.81 5.19
C THR A 735 -44.98 22.89 3.68
N GLN A 736 -46.01 23.61 3.19
CA GLN A 736 -46.40 23.65 1.77
C GLN A 736 -46.62 22.25 1.13
N ASP A 737 -46.87 21.22 1.94
CA ASP A 737 -47.18 19.86 1.52
C ASP A 737 -48.50 19.40 2.16
N ASN A 738 -49.45 18.97 1.31
CA ASN A 738 -50.81 18.63 1.73
C ASN A 738 -50.87 17.44 2.71
N HIS A 739 -49.95 16.46 2.59
CA HIS A 739 -49.94 15.28 3.43
C HIS A 739 -49.41 15.61 4.83
N LEU A 740 -48.32 16.39 4.89
CA LEU A 740 -47.76 16.86 6.15
C LEU A 740 -48.72 17.84 6.87
N GLU A 741 -49.31 18.77 6.13
CA GLU A 741 -50.26 19.74 6.68
C GLU A 741 -51.49 19.02 7.27
N LYS A 742 -52.10 18.09 6.53
CA LYS A 742 -53.23 17.27 7.03
C LYS A 742 -52.83 16.47 8.27
N PHE A 743 -51.66 15.85 8.29
CA PHE A 743 -51.17 15.08 9.43
C PHE A 743 -51.01 15.97 10.68
N PHE A 744 -50.28 17.08 10.57
CA PHE A 744 -50.06 17.99 11.69
C PHE A 744 -51.38 18.58 12.19
N THR A 745 -52.27 19.08 11.33
CA THR A 745 -53.55 19.65 11.78
C THR A 745 -54.38 18.63 12.55
N LEU A 746 -54.43 17.37 12.11
CA LEU A 746 -55.14 16.30 12.80
C LEU A 746 -54.48 15.92 14.14
N CYS A 747 -53.14 15.89 14.22
CA CYS A 747 -52.43 15.68 15.48
C CYS A 747 -52.74 16.77 16.50
N HIS A 748 -52.64 18.05 16.11
CA HIS A 748 -52.90 19.17 17.02
C HIS A 748 -54.38 19.23 17.46
N SER A 749 -55.30 18.77 16.61
CA SER A 749 -56.73 18.65 16.92
C SER A 749 -57.03 17.66 18.06
N LEU A 750 -56.13 16.71 18.33
CA LEU A 750 -56.23 15.75 19.43
C LEU A 750 -55.62 16.28 20.73
N GLU A 751 -54.61 17.14 20.63
CA GLU A 751 -53.89 17.70 21.78
C GLU A 751 -54.58 18.93 22.37
N SER A 752 -55.31 19.68 21.56
CA SER A 752 -56.06 20.87 21.97
C SER A 752 -57.56 20.58 22.09
N GLN A 753 -58.25 21.22 23.03
CA GLN A 753 -59.71 21.18 23.11
C GLN A 753 -60.31 21.95 21.92
N VAL A 754 -60.42 21.30 20.76
CA VAL A 754 -61.02 21.88 19.56
C VAL A 754 -62.52 21.56 19.51
N SER A 755 -63.34 22.55 19.16
CA SER A 755 -64.76 22.33 18.86
C SER A 755 -64.93 21.74 17.46
N PHE A 756 -65.51 20.54 17.35
CA PHE A 756 -65.85 19.93 16.07
C PHE A 756 -67.08 20.57 15.42
N PRO A 757 -67.19 20.55 14.07
CA PRO A 757 -66.27 19.94 13.10
C PRO A 757 -65.04 20.81 12.78
N ILE A 758 -63.91 20.13 12.54
CA ILE A 758 -62.63 20.76 12.19
C ILE A 758 -62.53 20.83 10.67
N ARG A 759 -62.07 21.96 10.12
CA ARG A 759 -61.79 22.07 8.70
C ARG A 759 -60.31 21.79 8.44
N VAL A 760 -60.04 20.85 7.54
CA VAL A 760 -58.70 20.55 7.06
C VAL A 760 -58.74 20.64 5.54
N LEU A 761 -58.05 21.63 4.99
CA LEU A 761 -58.16 22.00 3.58
C LEU A 761 -59.65 22.27 3.23
N ASP A 762 -60.19 21.61 2.22
CA ASP A 762 -61.59 21.75 1.80
C ASP A 762 -62.55 20.76 2.49
N GLN A 763 -62.06 19.92 3.41
CA GLN A 763 -62.83 18.85 4.06
C GLN A 763 -63.28 19.25 5.48
N LYS A 764 -64.55 19.01 5.80
CA LYS A 764 -65.07 19.12 7.18
C LYS A 764 -64.99 17.76 7.86
N ILE A 765 -64.13 17.66 8.86
CA ILE A 765 -63.90 16.44 9.64
C ILE A 765 -64.72 16.53 10.92
N THR A 766 -65.67 15.62 11.07
CA THR A 766 -66.47 15.47 12.29
C THR A 766 -65.71 14.67 13.33
N GLU A 767 -66.08 14.80 14.60
CA GLU A 767 -65.46 14.01 15.67
C GLU A 767 -65.55 12.50 15.42
N SER A 768 -66.67 12.04 14.85
CA SER A 768 -66.90 10.63 14.48
C SER A 768 -66.03 10.11 13.32
N THR A 769 -65.51 10.99 12.47
CA THR A 769 -64.67 10.62 11.32
C THR A 769 -63.18 10.85 11.57
N LEU A 770 -62.83 11.56 12.66
CA LEU A 770 -61.47 11.93 13.01
C LEU A 770 -60.52 10.73 13.08
N GLU A 771 -60.94 9.63 13.72
CA GLU A 771 -60.09 8.43 13.85
C GLU A 771 -59.74 7.84 12.48
N HIS A 772 -60.71 7.76 11.58
CA HIS A 772 -60.52 7.24 10.22
C HIS A 772 -59.59 8.15 9.41
N GLU A 773 -59.83 9.46 9.45
CA GLU A 773 -59.02 10.44 8.72
C GLU A 773 -57.59 10.52 9.25
N LEU A 774 -57.39 10.38 10.56
CA LEU A 774 -56.06 10.32 11.16
C LEU A 774 -55.31 9.07 10.69
N LYS A 775 -55.94 7.89 10.70
CA LYS A 775 -55.33 6.65 10.17
C LYS A 775 -54.88 6.82 8.72
N LEU A 776 -55.73 7.38 7.87
CA LEU A 776 -55.39 7.66 6.48
C LEU A 776 -54.23 8.67 6.36
N SER A 777 -54.21 9.72 7.17
CA SER A 777 -53.13 10.71 7.15
C SER A 777 -51.77 10.11 7.51
N ILE A 778 -51.72 9.23 8.52
CA ILE A 778 -50.51 8.54 8.96
C ILE A 778 -49.95 7.64 7.85
N ILE A 779 -50.82 6.88 7.18
CA ILE A 779 -50.43 5.98 6.07
C ILE A 779 -49.93 6.79 4.86
N CYS A 780 -50.55 7.96 4.59
CA CYS A 780 -50.20 8.80 3.44
C CYS A 780 -48.93 9.64 3.62
N LEU A 781 -48.29 9.63 4.80
CA LEU A 781 -47.04 10.40 5.02
C LEU A 781 -45.92 10.01 4.06
N ASN A 782 -45.82 8.73 3.69
CA ASN A 782 -44.82 8.27 2.71
C ASN A 782 -45.08 8.78 1.28
N SER A 783 -46.26 9.35 1.01
CA SER A 783 -46.60 9.99 -0.27
C SER A 783 -46.25 11.48 -0.30
N SER A 784 -45.74 12.04 0.80
CA SER A 784 -45.22 13.41 0.82
C SER A 784 -43.99 13.56 -0.08
N ARG A 785 -43.78 14.78 -0.59
CA ARG A 785 -42.55 15.08 -1.34
C ARG A 785 -41.32 14.92 -0.43
N LEU A 786 -40.24 14.39 -1.00
CA LEU A 786 -39.02 14.07 -0.24
C LEU A 786 -38.44 15.28 0.50
N GLU A 787 -38.35 16.45 -0.16
CA GLU A 787 -37.79 17.66 0.48
C GLU A 787 -38.62 18.13 1.69
N PRO A 788 -39.93 18.43 1.58
CA PRO A 788 -40.75 18.75 2.75
C PRO A 788 -40.69 17.69 3.86
N LEU A 789 -40.68 16.40 3.49
CA LEU A 789 -40.55 15.31 4.46
C LEU A 789 -39.23 15.38 5.23
N VAL A 790 -38.11 15.67 4.55
CA VAL A 790 -36.79 15.82 5.18
C VAL A 790 -36.72 17.09 6.03
N LEU A 791 -37.21 18.23 5.50
CA LEU A 791 -37.22 19.52 6.19
C LEU A 791 -37.96 19.44 7.55
N PHE A 792 -39.07 18.69 7.60
CA PHE A 792 -39.89 18.50 8.80
C PHE A 792 -39.71 17.12 9.47
N LEU A 793 -38.68 16.35 9.10
CA LEU A 793 -38.49 14.95 9.52
C LEU A 793 -38.52 14.78 11.04
N HIS A 794 -37.85 15.69 11.76
CA HIS A 794 -37.77 15.64 13.22
C HIS A 794 -39.17 15.72 13.86
N LEU A 795 -40.00 16.65 13.40
CA LEU A 795 -41.35 16.86 13.93
C LEU A 795 -42.31 15.72 13.54
N VAL A 796 -42.19 15.20 12.31
CA VAL A 796 -42.99 14.05 11.84
C VAL A 796 -42.70 12.82 12.70
N LEU A 797 -41.43 12.49 12.92
CA LEU A 797 -41.04 11.33 13.72
C LEU A 797 -41.44 11.49 15.19
N ASP A 798 -41.23 12.67 15.79
CA ASP A 798 -41.64 12.94 17.18
C ASP A 798 -43.15 12.71 17.36
N LYS A 799 -43.99 13.23 16.45
CA LYS A 799 -45.46 13.02 16.51
C LYS A 799 -45.86 11.56 16.28
N LEU A 800 -45.21 10.85 15.36
CA LEU A 800 -45.45 9.42 15.14
C LEU A 800 -45.10 8.59 16.39
N PHE A 801 -43.98 8.90 17.04
CA PHE A 801 -43.59 8.22 18.27
C PHE A 801 -44.49 8.57 19.44
N GLN A 802 -44.97 9.80 19.55
CA GLN A 802 -45.98 10.18 20.55
C GLN A 802 -47.28 9.38 20.37
N LEU A 803 -47.80 9.28 19.14
CA LEU A 803 -48.99 8.47 18.80
C LEU A 803 -48.80 6.97 19.06
N SER A 804 -47.56 6.48 19.11
CA SER A 804 -47.27 5.08 19.39
C SER A 804 -47.43 4.70 20.87
N VAL A 805 -47.19 5.64 21.78
CA VAL A 805 -47.18 5.39 23.23
C VAL A 805 -48.43 5.92 23.92
N GLN A 806 -48.96 7.06 23.45
CA GLN A 806 -50.10 7.72 24.05
C GLN A 806 -51.39 7.30 23.33
N PRO A 807 -52.20 6.39 23.91
CA PRO A 807 -53.53 6.12 23.38
C PRO A 807 -54.38 7.39 23.45
N MET A 808 -54.94 7.79 22.32
CA MET A 808 -55.73 9.01 22.20
C MET A 808 -57.20 8.72 22.50
N VAL A 809 -57.91 9.65 23.11
CA VAL A 809 -59.36 9.54 23.34
C VAL A 809 -60.08 10.37 22.28
N ILE A 810 -60.88 9.73 21.44
CA ILE A 810 -61.69 10.37 20.39
C ILE A 810 -63.15 10.04 20.69
N ALA A 811 -64.02 11.05 20.85
CA ALA A 811 -65.44 10.84 21.20
C ALA A 811 -65.66 9.95 22.44
N GLY A 812 -64.77 10.06 23.44
CA GLY A 812 -64.79 9.25 24.66
C GLY A 812 -64.29 7.80 24.50
N GLN A 813 -63.87 7.39 23.29
CA GLN A 813 -63.30 6.06 23.03
C GLN A 813 -61.78 6.15 22.86
N THR A 814 -61.05 5.25 23.52
CA THR A 814 -59.59 5.14 23.36
C THR A 814 -59.24 4.49 22.01
N ALA A 815 -58.60 5.24 21.12
CA ALA A 815 -58.08 4.79 19.84
C ALA A 815 -56.58 4.47 19.94
N ASN A 816 -56.17 3.32 19.39
CA ASN A 816 -54.77 2.89 19.36
C ASN A 816 -54.19 3.04 17.95
N PHE A 817 -53.18 3.90 17.81
CA PHE A 817 -52.50 4.18 16.54
C PHE A 817 -51.11 3.54 16.44
N SER A 818 -50.69 2.74 17.43
CA SER A 818 -49.30 2.26 17.51
C SER A 818 -48.83 1.47 16.29
N GLN A 819 -49.65 0.54 15.80
CA GLN A 819 -49.34 -0.23 14.60
C GLN A 819 -49.24 0.66 13.35
N PHE A 820 -50.17 1.59 13.14
CA PHE A 820 -50.16 2.50 11.99
C PHE A 820 -48.96 3.46 12.03
N ALA A 821 -48.62 3.98 13.21
CA ALA A 821 -47.46 4.83 13.40
C ALA A 821 -46.16 4.06 13.10
N PHE A 822 -46.03 2.82 13.60
CA PHE A 822 -44.88 1.95 13.33
C PHE A 822 -44.73 1.65 11.83
N GLU A 823 -45.81 1.23 11.16
CA GLU A 823 -45.79 0.96 9.71
C GLU A 823 -45.42 2.21 8.89
N SER A 824 -45.88 3.39 9.31
CA SER A 824 -45.51 4.65 8.66
C SER A 824 -44.03 5.01 8.87
N VAL A 825 -43.49 4.83 10.07
CA VAL A 825 -42.05 5.00 10.34
C VAL A 825 -41.21 4.04 9.48
N VAL A 826 -41.64 2.78 9.34
CA VAL A 826 -40.98 1.80 8.47
C VAL A 826 -40.99 2.25 7.01
N ALA A 827 -42.12 2.77 6.53
CA ALA A 827 -42.25 3.29 5.17
C ALA A 827 -41.35 4.52 4.93
N ILE A 828 -41.34 5.48 5.87
CA ILE A 828 -40.48 6.67 5.82
C ILE A 828 -39.00 6.25 5.83
N ALA A 829 -38.59 5.37 6.76
CA ALA A 829 -37.22 4.89 6.85
C ALA A 829 -36.77 4.21 5.54
N ASN A 830 -37.64 3.40 4.93
CA ASN A 830 -37.38 2.77 3.64
C ASN A 830 -37.27 3.77 2.49
N SER A 831 -38.14 4.79 2.46
CA SER A 831 -38.12 5.85 1.44
C SER A 831 -36.83 6.67 1.52
N LEU A 832 -36.47 7.13 2.71
CA LEU A 832 -35.23 7.87 2.95
C LEU A 832 -33.99 7.03 2.64
N HIS A 833 -33.98 5.75 3.03
CA HIS A 833 -32.82 4.90 2.79
C HIS A 833 -32.65 4.52 1.31
N ASN A 834 -33.73 4.40 0.53
CA ASN A 834 -33.64 4.08 -0.91
C ASN A 834 -33.45 5.33 -1.79
N SER A 835 -33.57 6.53 -1.24
CA SER A 835 -33.30 7.77 -1.97
C SER A 835 -31.81 7.88 -2.32
N LYS A 836 -31.51 8.12 -3.60
CA LYS A 836 -30.13 8.23 -4.11
C LYS A 836 -29.46 9.54 -3.71
N ASP A 837 -30.25 10.55 -3.37
CA ASP A 837 -29.76 11.89 -3.04
C ASP A 837 -29.36 12.01 -1.56
N LEU A 838 -29.67 10.99 -0.74
CA LEU A 838 -29.36 10.96 0.70
C LEU A 838 -28.12 10.11 0.97
N ARG A 839 -27.20 10.67 1.78
CA ARG A 839 -25.93 10.02 2.13
C ARG A 839 -26.13 8.85 3.10
N LYS A 840 -25.23 7.87 2.98
CA LYS A 840 -25.10 6.73 3.89
C LYS A 840 -23.66 6.67 4.41
N ASP A 841 -23.49 6.20 5.63
CA ASP A 841 -22.15 5.94 6.18
C ASP A 841 -21.58 4.57 5.74
N GLN A 842 -20.40 4.22 6.25
CA GLN A 842 -19.69 2.98 5.93
C GLN A 842 -20.47 1.69 6.27
N HIS A 843 -21.38 1.73 7.25
CA HIS A 843 -22.25 0.58 7.60
C HIS A 843 -23.61 0.64 6.89
N GLY A 844 -23.76 1.58 5.94
CA GLY A 844 -24.96 1.79 5.17
C GLY A 844 -26.05 2.58 5.90
N ARG A 845 -25.81 3.13 7.09
CA ARG A 845 -26.84 3.86 7.85
C ARG A 845 -27.17 5.18 7.16
N ASN A 846 -28.45 5.53 7.07
CA ASN A 846 -28.87 6.83 6.52
C ASN A 846 -28.49 7.93 7.52
N CYS A 847 -27.72 8.91 7.08
CA CYS A 847 -27.15 9.92 7.97
C CYS A 847 -28.21 10.76 8.70
N LEU A 848 -29.36 11.05 8.06
CA LEU A 848 -30.44 11.83 8.68
C LEU A 848 -31.11 11.06 9.82
N LEU A 849 -31.41 9.79 9.60
CA LEU A 849 -32.02 8.92 10.60
C LEU A 849 -31.07 8.65 11.77
N ALA A 850 -29.79 8.39 11.50
CA ALA A 850 -28.78 8.19 12.55
C ALA A 850 -28.60 9.47 13.40
N SER A 851 -28.56 10.63 12.74
CA SER A 851 -28.51 11.94 13.41
C SER A 851 -29.75 12.20 14.26
N TYR A 852 -30.94 11.86 13.76
CA TYR A 852 -32.18 11.98 14.52
C TYR A 852 -32.15 11.13 15.80
N VAL A 853 -31.78 9.84 15.70
CA VAL A 853 -31.73 8.94 16.87
C VAL A 853 -30.68 9.40 17.88
N HIS A 854 -29.52 9.87 17.41
CA HIS A 854 -28.42 10.24 18.28
C HIS A 854 -28.66 11.56 19.04
N TYR A 855 -29.14 12.62 18.36
CA TYR A 855 -29.25 13.97 18.92
C TYR A 855 -30.68 14.43 19.25
N VAL A 856 -31.68 13.99 18.46
CA VAL A 856 -33.03 14.59 18.45
C VAL A 856 -34.03 13.76 19.25
N PHE A 857 -34.03 12.43 19.07
CA PHE A 857 -35.05 11.54 19.65
C PHE A 857 -35.11 11.63 21.18
N ARG A 858 -36.33 11.83 21.68
CA ARG A 858 -36.66 11.86 23.12
C ARG A 858 -37.89 11.00 23.39
N LEU A 859 -37.93 10.38 24.57
CA LEU A 859 -39.14 9.68 25.03
C LEU A 859 -40.33 10.67 25.08
N PRO A 860 -41.51 10.31 24.54
CA PRO A 860 -42.71 11.13 24.69
C PRO A 860 -43.03 11.35 26.17
N GLU A 861 -43.01 12.61 26.62
CA GLU A 861 -43.34 13.00 27.99
C GLU A 861 -44.86 12.88 28.19
N LEU A 862 -45.32 12.01 29.10
CA LEU A 862 -46.72 12.02 29.52
C LEU A 862 -46.97 13.30 30.33
N HIS A 863 -47.87 14.17 29.88
CA HIS A 863 -48.33 15.33 30.64
C HIS A 863 -48.73 14.88 32.05
N ARG A 864 -47.91 15.21 33.04
CA ARG A 864 -48.19 14.96 34.45
C ARG A 864 -49.03 16.17 34.86
N ASP A 865 -50.34 16.00 34.98
CA ASP A 865 -51.22 17.06 35.47
C ASP A 865 -50.72 17.51 36.85
N THR A 866 -49.92 18.57 36.86
CA THR A 866 -49.54 19.29 38.06
C THR A 866 -50.84 19.86 38.61
N SER A 867 -51.34 19.22 39.67
CA SER A 867 -52.44 19.67 40.49
C SER A 867 -52.20 21.12 40.89
N LYS A 868 -52.75 22.07 40.13
CA LYS A 868 -52.91 23.45 40.56
C LYS A 868 -53.90 23.41 41.72
N SER A 869 -53.34 23.65 42.91
CA SER A 869 -54.06 23.77 44.17
C SER A 869 -55.09 24.89 44.12
N GLY A 870 -56.30 24.61 44.61
CA GLY A 870 -57.17 25.60 45.26
C GLY A 870 -58.19 26.30 44.35
N GLY A 871 -59.40 25.75 44.32
CA GLY A 871 -60.60 26.46 43.87
C GLY A 871 -61.84 25.54 43.95
N PRO A 872 -62.82 25.80 44.85
CA PRO A 872 -63.86 24.82 45.15
C PRO A 872 -65.05 24.89 44.19
N THR A 873 -65.58 23.69 43.92
CA THR A 873 -66.98 23.36 43.62
C THR A 873 -67.62 23.99 42.39
N THR A 874 -67.61 23.25 41.28
CA THR A 874 -68.80 23.11 40.43
C THR A 874 -68.94 21.65 40.03
N VAL A 875 -69.93 21.00 40.62
CA VAL A 875 -70.34 19.62 40.37
C VAL A 875 -71.01 19.57 39.00
N VAL A 876 -70.41 18.88 38.04
CA VAL A 876 -71.07 18.42 36.82
C VAL A 876 -70.73 16.94 36.64
N PRO A 877 -71.70 16.07 36.29
CA PRO A 877 -71.70 14.66 36.70
C PRO A 877 -70.95 13.73 35.74
N ASP A 878 -70.31 12.74 36.37
CA ASP A 878 -69.57 11.60 35.84
C ASP A 878 -70.34 10.83 34.73
N PRO A 879 -69.87 10.83 33.46
CA PRO A 879 -70.47 10.08 32.38
C PRO A 879 -69.90 8.66 32.34
N ARG A 880 -70.63 7.71 32.95
CA ARG A 880 -70.37 6.27 32.80
C ARG A 880 -70.74 5.83 31.38
N TYR A 881 -69.77 5.62 30.49
CA TYR A 881 -70.01 5.08 29.16
C TYR A 881 -69.45 3.65 28.99
N HIS A 882 -70.36 2.74 28.69
CA HIS A 882 -70.12 1.34 28.36
C HIS A 882 -69.78 1.16 26.88
N THR A 883 -68.78 0.32 26.61
CA THR A 883 -68.31 -0.13 25.29
C THR A 883 -69.34 -1.08 24.65
N TYR A 884 -70.10 -0.60 23.66
CA TYR A 884 -70.85 -1.44 22.72
C TYR A 884 -70.04 -1.62 21.44
N GLY A 885 -69.67 -2.87 21.14
CA GLY A 885 -68.86 -3.24 19.98
C GLY A 885 -69.59 -3.12 18.64
N ARG A 886 -68.83 -2.81 17.57
CA ARG A 886 -69.25 -3.00 16.17
C ARG A 886 -68.09 -3.35 15.23
N THR A 887 -68.14 -4.59 14.78
CA THR A 887 -67.98 -5.12 13.41
C THR A 887 -67.71 -4.15 12.25
N SER A 888 -66.52 -4.22 11.64
CA SER A 888 -66.28 -4.26 10.18
C SER A 888 -64.78 -4.24 9.79
N ALA A 889 -63.98 -5.19 10.31
CA ALA A 889 -62.64 -5.51 9.78
C ALA A 889 -62.21 -6.98 10.07
N ALA A 890 -63.20 -7.87 10.22
CA ALA A 890 -63.00 -9.22 10.77
C ALA A 890 -62.16 -10.17 9.88
N ALA A 891 -62.03 -9.92 8.56
CA ALA A 891 -61.32 -10.85 7.69
C ALA A 891 -59.78 -10.76 7.80
N VAL A 892 -59.22 -9.57 8.05
CA VAL A 892 -57.78 -9.40 8.31
C VAL A 892 -57.49 -9.52 9.80
N SER A 893 -58.43 -9.08 10.65
CA SER A 893 -58.34 -9.24 12.10
C SER A 893 -58.41 -10.71 12.56
N SER A 894 -59.00 -11.66 11.83
CA SER A 894 -59.02 -13.06 12.31
C SER A 894 -57.67 -13.76 12.17
N LYS A 895 -56.94 -13.51 11.07
CA LYS A 895 -55.55 -14.00 10.92
C LYS A 895 -54.59 -13.25 11.83
N LEU A 896 -54.81 -11.94 12.04
CA LEU A 896 -54.02 -11.15 12.99
C LEU A 896 -54.35 -11.49 14.46
N MET A 897 -55.60 -11.84 14.78
CA MET A 897 -55.95 -12.37 16.10
C MET A 897 -55.37 -13.77 16.30
N GLN A 898 -55.31 -14.61 15.27
CA GLN A 898 -54.59 -15.88 15.38
C GLN A 898 -53.10 -15.67 15.73
N ALA A 899 -52.45 -14.68 15.12
CA ALA A 899 -51.09 -14.29 15.47
C ALA A 899 -50.97 -13.66 16.87
N ARG A 900 -51.92 -12.80 17.28
CA ARG A 900 -51.95 -12.20 18.64
C ARG A 900 -52.30 -13.20 19.74
N VAL A 901 -53.05 -14.25 19.45
CA VAL A 901 -53.39 -15.34 20.39
C VAL A 901 -52.21 -16.30 20.58
N MET A 902 -51.30 -16.41 19.61
CA MET A 902 -50.07 -17.18 19.77
C MET A 902 -48.94 -16.41 20.46
N SER A 903 -49.07 -15.09 20.62
CA SER A 903 -48.11 -14.28 21.37
C SER A 903 -48.39 -14.42 22.86
N SER A 904 -47.59 -15.23 23.55
CA SER A 904 -47.60 -15.34 25.02
C SER A 904 -47.34 -14.01 25.72
N SER A 905 -46.91 -12.99 24.98
CA SER A 905 -46.72 -11.64 25.46
C SER A 905 -47.99 -10.82 25.57
N ASN A 906 -49.23 -11.23 25.28
CA ASN A 906 -50.39 -10.31 25.41
C ASN A 906 -51.20 -10.48 26.72
N PRO A 907 -51.28 -9.48 27.64
CA PRO A 907 -51.96 -9.62 28.93
C PRO A 907 -53.49 -9.51 28.86
N ASP A 908 -54.07 -9.18 27.71
CA ASP A 908 -55.54 -9.10 27.55
C ASP A 908 -56.22 -10.46 27.31
N LEU A 909 -55.53 -11.57 27.59
CA LEU A 909 -56.05 -12.94 27.54
C LEU A 909 -56.81 -13.31 28.84
N THR A 910 -57.90 -12.61 29.15
CA THR A 910 -58.93 -13.12 30.07
C THR A 910 -60.31 -12.96 29.46
N GLY A 911 -60.96 -14.08 29.13
CA GLY A 911 -62.39 -14.14 28.83
C GLY A 911 -62.71 -14.37 27.36
N SER A 912 -62.52 -15.61 26.88
CA SER A 912 -63.21 -16.09 25.68
C SER A 912 -64.70 -16.23 26.00
N HIS A 913 -65.51 -15.49 25.25
CA HIS A 913 -66.96 -15.44 25.22
C HIS A 913 -67.66 -16.80 25.51
N CYS A 914 -68.23 -16.95 26.70
CA CYS A 914 -69.31 -17.89 26.96
C CYS A 914 -70.51 -17.10 27.50
N ALA A 915 -71.70 -17.39 26.99
CA ALA A 915 -72.89 -16.57 27.15
C ALA A 915 -73.26 -16.34 28.63
N ALA A 916 -73.49 -15.08 28.98
CA ALA A 916 -73.49 -14.55 30.35
C ALA A 916 -74.58 -15.10 31.30
N ASP A 917 -75.56 -15.86 30.83
CA ASP A 917 -76.68 -16.30 31.68
C ASP A 917 -76.51 -17.68 32.33
N GLU A 918 -75.60 -18.54 31.85
CA GLU A 918 -75.38 -19.85 32.50
C GLU A 918 -74.32 -19.80 33.61
N GLU A 919 -73.41 -18.83 33.58
CA GLU A 919 -72.36 -18.74 34.60
C GLU A 919 -72.88 -18.15 35.92
N VAL A 920 -73.83 -17.20 35.90
CA VAL A 920 -74.43 -16.67 37.14
C VAL A 920 -75.23 -17.76 37.87
N LYS A 921 -75.84 -18.68 37.13
CA LYS A 921 -76.60 -19.80 37.71
C LYS A 921 -75.68 -20.88 38.30
N ASN A 922 -74.50 -21.08 37.72
CA ASN A 922 -73.49 -22.01 38.24
C ASN A 922 -72.70 -21.41 39.41
N ILE A 923 -72.44 -20.10 39.40
CA ILE A 923 -71.77 -19.40 40.51
C ILE A 923 -72.65 -19.37 41.76
N MET A 924 -73.98 -19.29 41.64
CA MET A 924 -74.86 -19.30 42.81
C MET A 924 -75.15 -20.69 43.39
N SER A 925 -74.82 -21.79 42.71
CA SER A 925 -75.22 -23.14 43.13
C SER A 925 -74.10 -24.03 43.68
N SER A 926 -72.82 -23.64 43.61
CA SER A 926 -71.74 -24.45 44.18
C SER A 926 -71.39 -24.03 45.61
N LYS A 927 -72.00 -24.71 46.58
CA LYS A 927 -71.66 -24.64 48.01
C LYS A 927 -70.18 -24.96 48.24
N ILE A 928 -69.57 -24.07 48.99
CA ILE A 928 -68.18 -24.02 49.46
C ILE A 928 -67.87 -25.23 50.36
N ALA A 929 -66.86 -26.01 49.98
CA ALA A 929 -66.16 -26.95 50.86
C ALA A 929 -64.66 -26.90 50.53
N ASP A 930 -63.89 -26.66 51.58
CA ASP A 930 -62.49 -26.27 51.61
C ASP A 930 -61.51 -27.26 50.98
N ARG A 931 -60.54 -26.74 50.20
CA ARG A 931 -59.18 -27.28 50.19
C ARG A 931 -58.14 -26.31 49.61
N ASN A 932 -57.19 -25.96 50.47
CA ASN A 932 -56.00 -25.15 50.26
C ASN A 932 -55.14 -25.56 49.06
N CYS A 933 -54.79 -24.59 48.20
CA CYS A 933 -53.49 -24.57 47.51
C CYS A 933 -53.10 -23.12 47.16
N SER A 934 -51.93 -22.72 47.64
CA SER A 934 -51.38 -21.37 47.66
C SER A 934 -50.99 -20.85 46.27
N ARG A 935 -51.50 -19.68 45.87
CA ARG A 935 -50.90 -18.84 44.83
C ARG A 935 -50.70 -17.42 45.38
N MET A 936 -49.44 -16.99 45.34
CA MET A 936 -48.85 -15.75 45.91
C MET A 936 -49.61 -14.46 45.55
N SER A 937 -50.14 -13.77 46.57
CA SER A 937 -49.64 -12.50 47.11
C SER A 937 -48.92 -11.52 46.15
N TYR A 938 -49.56 -10.36 45.89
CA TYR A 938 -48.92 -9.07 46.18
C TYR A 938 -49.48 -8.58 47.53
N TYR A 939 -48.77 -8.90 48.61
CA TYR A 939 -48.91 -8.20 49.89
C TYR A 939 -48.37 -6.78 49.70
N CYS A 940 -49.25 -5.79 49.72
CA CYS A 940 -48.83 -4.46 50.20
C CYS A 940 -48.42 -4.64 51.66
N SER A 941 -47.19 -4.25 51.96
CA SER A 941 -46.72 -4.02 53.33
C SER A 941 -47.65 -3.02 54.00
N GLY A 942 -48.58 -3.52 54.81
CA GLY A 942 -49.33 -2.71 55.74
C GLY A 942 -48.39 -2.27 56.85
N ASN A 943 -48.07 -0.98 56.91
CA ASN A 943 -47.82 -0.31 58.17
C ASN A 943 -48.05 1.20 57.99
N SER A 944 -49.24 1.66 58.38
CA SER A 944 -49.56 2.94 59.02
C SER A 944 -51.07 3.17 58.90
N ASP A 945 -51.73 3.12 60.05
CA ASP A 945 -53.16 3.30 60.23
C ASP A 945 -53.66 4.65 59.68
N ALA A 946 -54.63 4.61 58.76
CA ALA A 946 -55.66 5.63 58.60
C ALA A 946 -56.77 5.10 57.67
N PRO A 947 -57.98 4.78 58.18
CA PRO A 947 -59.07 4.26 57.38
C PRO A 947 -59.89 5.40 56.76
N GLY A 948 -60.18 5.29 55.46
CA GLY A 948 -61.30 5.99 54.82
C GLY A 948 -60.94 6.82 53.60
N SER A 949 -60.93 6.21 52.42
CA SER A 949 -61.48 6.83 51.20
C SER A 949 -61.70 5.78 50.11
N THR A 950 -62.95 5.62 49.71
CA THR A 950 -63.43 4.72 48.67
C THR A 950 -63.11 5.22 47.25
N ALA A 951 -62.76 4.28 46.37
CA ALA A 951 -62.84 4.33 44.92
C ALA A 951 -61.90 5.30 44.17
N ALA A 952 -60.62 4.90 44.00
CA ALA A 952 -59.77 5.38 42.90
C ALA A 952 -59.90 4.42 41.69
N PRO A 953 -60.13 4.92 40.46
CA PRO A 953 -60.19 4.09 39.26
C PRO A 953 -58.80 3.52 38.94
N ARG A 954 -58.76 2.25 38.48
CA ARG A 954 -57.51 1.54 38.16
C ARG A 954 -56.66 2.37 37.17
N PRO A 955 -55.36 2.58 37.44
CA PRO A 955 -54.49 3.32 36.54
C PRO A 955 -54.37 2.55 35.21
N VAL A 956 -54.71 3.22 34.11
CA VAL A 956 -54.46 2.77 32.74
C VAL A 956 -52.99 2.36 32.64
N SER A 957 -52.71 1.13 32.18
CA SER A 957 -51.36 0.59 32.08
C SER A 957 -50.48 1.52 31.24
N LYS A 958 -49.48 2.15 31.86
CA LYS A 958 -48.53 3.01 31.15
C LYS A 958 -47.71 2.14 30.20
N LYS A 959 -47.84 2.37 28.89
CA LYS A 959 -47.00 1.74 27.87
C LYS A 959 -45.65 2.45 27.83
N HIS A 960 -44.54 1.70 27.87
CA HIS A 960 -43.21 2.26 27.65
C HIS A 960 -42.82 2.16 26.17
N PHE A 961 -42.17 3.18 25.62
CA PHE A 961 -41.86 3.23 24.17
C PHE A 961 -41.03 2.03 23.69
N HIS A 962 -39.98 1.63 24.42
CA HIS A 962 -39.15 0.49 24.02
C HIS A 962 -39.94 -0.83 24.05
N GLU A 963 -40.85 -1.02 25.02
CA GLU A 963 -41.71 -2.20 25.10
C GLU A 963 -42.69 -2.24 23.92
N GLU A 964 -43.32 -1.11 23.59
CA GLU A 964 -44.23 -1.05 22.43
C GLU A 964 -43.46 -1.22 21.12
N LEU A 965 -42.27 -0.62 20.95
CA LEU A 965 -41.44 -0.78 19.76
C LEU A 965 -41.00 -2.24 19.56
N ALA A 966 -40.51 -2.90 20.62
CA ALA A 966 -40.16 -4.32 20.56
C ALA A 966 -41.38 -5.19 20.22
N LEU A 967 -42.51 -4.93 20.86
CA LEU A 967 -43.75 -5.65 20.57
C LEU A 967 -44.15 -5.50 19.10
N GLN A 968 -44.13 -4.27 18.55
CA GLN A 968 -44.45 -4.02 17.14
C GLN A 968 -43.48 -4.73 16.19
N MET A 969 -42.19 -4.81 16.52
CA MET A 969 -41.23 -5.61 15.75
C MET A 969 -41.55 -7.11 15.78
N VAL A 970 -41.89 -7.66 16.95
CA VAL A 970 -42.24 -9.09 17.12
C VAL A 970 -43.51 -9.46 16.35
N VAL A 971 -44.54 -8.61 16.39
CA VAL A 971 -45.84 -8.89 15.72
C VAL A 971 -45.87 -8.47 14.25
N SER A 972 -44.83 -7.80 13.75
CA SER A 972 -44.76 -7.36 12.35
C SER A 972 -44.76 -8.56 11.38
N THR A 973 -45.49 -8.44 10.26
CA THR A 973 -45.59 -9.51 9.26
C THR A 973 -45.45 -8.97 7.83
N GLY A 974 -45.19 -9.87 6.87
CA GLY A 974 -45.06 -9.51 5.45
C GLY A 974 -43.94 -8.52 5.14
N VAL A 975 -44.20 -7.60 4.21
CA VAL A 975 -43.23 -6.60 3.70
C VAL A 975 -42.74 -5.66 4.81
N VAL A 976 -43.59 -5.35 5.80
CA VAL A 976 -43.21 -4.51 6.94
C VAL A 976 -42.09 -5.19 7.73
N ARG A 977 -42.26 -6.47 8.05
CA ARG A 977 -41.26 -7.28 8.78
C ARG A 977 -39.93 -7.36 8.01
N GLU A 978 -40.00 -7.63 6.71
CA GLU A 978 -38.81 -7.68 5.84
C GLU A 978 -38.07 -6.34 5.84
N THR A 979 -38.81 -5.23 5.78
CA THR A 979 -38.24 -3.87 5.76
C THR A 979 -37.65 -3.46 7.10
N VAL A 980 -38.32 -3.81 8.21
CA VAL A 980 -37.82 -3.61 9.58
C VAL A 980 -36.46 -4.28 9.75
N PHE A 981 -36.34 -5.55 9.36
CA PHE A 981 -35.08 -6.27 9.49
C PHE A 981 -34.03 -5.84 8.46
N LYS A 982 -34.44 -5.44 7.24
CA LYS A 982 -33.55 -4.84 6.25
C LYS A 982 -32.84 -3.58 6.78
N TYR A 983 -33.54 -2.77 7.59
CA TYR A 983 -33.00 -1.57 8.24
C TYR A 983 -32.96 -1.70 9.76
N ALA A 984 -32.64 -2.90 10.26
CA ALA A 984 -32.67 -3.22 11.69
C ALA A 984 -31.86 -2.25 12.54
N TRP A 985 -30.73 -1.74 12.02
CA TRP A 985 -29.88 -0.75 12.70
C TRP A 985 -30.68 0.44 13.24
N PHE A 986 -31.65 0.98 12.49
CA PHE A 986 -32.40 2.17 12.90
C PHE A 986 -33.29 1.86 14.10
N PHE A 987 -34.01 0.74 14.04
CA PHE A 987 -34.92 0.33 15.10
C PHE A 987 -34.16 -0.14 16.35
N PHE A 988 -33.02 -0.80 16.18
CA PHE A 988 -32.14 -1.19 17.28
C PHE A 988 -31.53 0.01 18.00
N GLU A 989 -30.98 0.98 17.27
CA GLU A 989 -30.45 2.21 17.87
C GLU A 989 -31.55 2.99 18.59
N LEU A 990 -32.74 3.09 17.99
CA LEU A 990 -33.90 3.74 18.59
C LEU A 990 -34.36 3.03 19.88
N LEU A 991 -34.37 1.70 19.87
CA LEU A 991 -34.71 0.88 21.03
C LEU A 991 -33.70 1.06 22.16
N VAL A 992 -32.40 0.98 21.86
CA VAL A 992 -31.30 1.23 22.80
C VAL A 992 -31.38 2.64 23.40
N LYS A 993 -31.59 3.65 22.55
CA LYS A 993 -31.72 5.05 22.96
C LYS A 993 -32.91 5.25 23.91
N SER A 994 -34.05 4.64 23.60
CA SER A 994 -35.24 4.63 24.46
C SER A 994 -34.99 3.91 25.80
N MET A 995 -34.33 2.76 25.77
CA MET A 995 -33.98 2.01 26.99
C MET A 995 -33.07 2.82 27.90
N ALA A 996 -32.04 3.47 27.36
CA ALA A 996 -31.14 4.33 28.12
C ALA A 996 -31.87 5.51 28.78
N GLN A 997 -32.73 6.20 28.02
CA GLN A 997 -33.55 7.28 28.56
C GLN A 997 -34.54 6.78 29.64
N TYR A 998 -35.12 5.60 29.47
CA TYR A 998 -36.03 5.02 30.45
C TYR A 998 -35.33 4.70 31.78
N VAL A 999 -34.13 4.10 31.72
CA VAL A 999 -33.30 3.82 32.90
C VAL A 999 -32.94 5.12 33.63
N HIS A 1000 -32.58 6.17 32.88
CA HIS A 1000 -32.31 7.48 33.45
C HIS A 1000 -33.55 8.13 34.08
N ASN A 1001 -34.68 8.17 33.36
CA ASN A 1001 -35.88 8.89 33.78
C ASN A 1001 -36.57 8.27 35.01
N LEU A 1002 -36.41 6.96 35.24
CA LEU A 1002 -36.90 6.28 36.44
C LEU A 1002 -35.90 6.28 37.60
N ASP A 1003 -34.78 7.00 37.47
CA ASP A 1003 -33.65 7.03 38.42
C ASP A 1003 -33.18 5.62 38.81
N LYS A 1004 -33.29 4.68 37.86
CA LYS A 1004 -32.91 3.29 38.00
C LYS A 1004 -31.41 3.06 37.79
N ARG A 1005 -30.60 4.12 37.78
CA ARG A 1005 -29.15 4.04 37.59
C ARG A 1005 -28.53 3.12 38.64
N ASP A 1006 -28.89 3.32 39.90
CA ASP A 1006 -28.43 2.51 41.04
C ASP A 1006 -29.11 1.13 41.15
N SER A 1007 -30.11 0.85 40.32
CA SER A 1007 -30.79 -0.44 40.34
C SER A 1007 -29.98 -1.50 39.59
N PHE A 1008 -29.81 -2.67 40.23
CA PHE A 1008 -29.13 -3.82 39.64
C PHE A 1008 -29.67 -4.12 38.24
N ARG A 1009 -28.77 -4.36 37.26
CA ARG A 1009 -29.13 -4.52 35.84
C ARG A 1009 -30.23 -5.56 35.58
N ARG A 1010 -30.28 -6.61 36.41
CA ARG A 1010 -31.31 -7.67 36.37
C ARG A 1010 -32.76 -7.18 36.53
N THR A 1011 -32.98 -6.09 37.28
CA THR A 1011 -34.32 -5.58 37.63
C THR A 1011 -34.73 -4.33 36.85
N ARG A 1012 -33.84 -3.81 35.97
CA ARG A 1012 -34.09 -2.59 35.19
C ARG A 1012 -35.31 -2.72 34.25
N PHE A 1013 -35.47 -3.89 33.61
CA PHE A 1013 -36.52 -4.18 32.62
C PHE A 1013 -37.41 -5.37 33.00
N SER A 1014 -38.64 -5.38 32.49
CA SER A 1014 -39.62 -6.45 32.72
C SER A 1014 -39.21 -7.76 32.02
N ASP A 1015 -39.57 -8.91 32.59
CA ASP A 1015 -39.23 -10.21 31.97
C ASP A 1015 -39.93 -10.41 30.62
N ARG A 1016 -41.14 -9.87 30.47
CA ARG A 1016 -41.86 -9.84 29.20
C ARG A 1016 -41.08 -9.10 28.10
N PHE A 1017 -40.48 -7.95 28.42
CA PHE A 1017 -39.64 -7.24 27.45
C PHE A 1017 -38.38 -8.06 27.09
N LYS A 1018 -37.77 -8.75 28.06
CA LYS A 1018 -36.62 -9.65 27.79
C LYS A 1018 -37.02 -10.80 26.85
N ASP A 1019 -38.22 -11.36 27.00
CA ASP A 1019 -38.75 -12.39 26.11
C ASP A 1019 -38.95 -11.86 24.68
N ASP A 1020 -39.46 -10.63 24.53
CA ASP A 1020 -39.61 -9.97 23.24
C ASP A 1020 -38.24 -9.71 22.57
N ILE A 1021 -37.23 -9.24 23.32
CA ILE A 1021 -35.85 -9.10 22.81
C ILE A 1021 -35.26 -10.43 22.35
N THR A 1022 -35.43 -11.49 23.15
CA THR A 1022 -34.97 -12.84 22.80
C THR A 1022 -35.62 -13.31 21.49
N THR A 1023 -36.91 -13.05 21.33
CA THR A 1023 -37.66 -13.37 20.10
C THR A 1023 -37.11 -12.59 18.91
N ILE A 1024 -36.86 -11.29 19.05
CA ILE A 1024 -36.29 -10.45 17.98
C ILE A 1024 -34.93 -10.98 17.54
N VAL A 1025 -34.02 -11.26 18.47
CA VAL A 1025 -32.67 -11.79 18.16
C VAL A 1025 -32.76 -13.13 17.41
N ASN A 1026 -33.63 -14.04 17.85
CA ASN A 1026 -33.84 -15.34 17.19
C ASN A 1026 -34.43 -15.23 15.79
N VAL A 1027 -35.36 -14.29 15.57
CA VAL A 1027 -35.95 -14.03 14.26
C VAL A 1027 -34.92 -13.41 13.32
N VAL A 1028 -34.18 -12.39 13.78
CA VAL A 1028 -33.13 -11.72 12.98
C VAL A 1028 -32.03 -12.71 12.59
N THR A 1029 -31.57 -13.53 13.54
CA THR A 1029 -30.57 -14.58 13.27
C THR A 1029 -31.08 -15.60 12.26
N SER A 1030 -32.36 -15.96 12.33
CA SER A 1030 -32.99 -16.85 11.34
C SER A 1030 -33.09 -16.22 9.95
N GLU A 1031 -33.33 -14.92 9.85
CA GLU A 1031 -33.34 -14.18 8.59
C GLU A 1031 -31.93 -14.07 7.99
N ILE A 1032 -30.92 -13.76 8.80
CA ILE A 1032 -29.51 -13.78 8.37
C ILE A 1032 -29.15 -15.15 7.76
N ALA A 1033 -29.48 -16.23 8.47
CA ALA A 1033 -29.22 -17.59 7.97
C ALA A 1033 -30.00 -17.90 6.67
N ALA A 1034 -31.23 -17.42 6.53
CA ALA A 1034 -32.03 -17.63 5.33
C ALA A 1034 -31.48 -16.87 4.10
N LEU A 1035 -30.97 -15.65 4.30
CA LEU A 1035 -30.34 -14.84 3.24
C LEU A 1035 -29.03 -15.45 2.75
N LEU A 1036 -28.24 -16.05 3.64
CA LEU A 1036 -26.96 -16.67 3.30
C LEU A 1036 -27.09 -17.99 2.50
N VAL A 1037 -28.25 -18.65 2.53
CA VAL A 1037 -28.53 -19.85 1.73
C VAL A 1037 -28.90 -19.48 0.27
N LYS A 1038 -29.28 -18.23 0.02
CA LYS A 1038 -29.66 -17.71 -1.31
C LYS A 1038 -28.42 -17.20 -2.08
N PRO A 1039 -28.46 -17.16 -3.43
CA PRO A 1039 -27.30 -16.83 -4.27
C PRO A 1039 -26.72 -15.42 -4.04
N GLN A 1040 -25.43 -15.22 -4.39
CA GLN A 1040 -24.48 -14.15 -3.99
C GLN A 1040 -25.01 -12.71 -3.79
N LYS A 1041 -26.06 -12.26 -4.49
CA LYS A 1041 -26.52 -10.86 -4.43
C LYS A 1041 -27.12 -10.46 -3.08
N GLU A 1042 -27.50 -11.42 -2.23
CA GLU A 1042 -28.09 -11.18 -0.90
C GLU A 1042 -27.08 -11.28 0.27
N SER A 1043 -25.82 -11.68 0.02
CA SER A 1043 -24.82 -11.85 1.09
C SER A 1043 -24.45 -10.52 1.77
N GLU A 1044 -24.36 -9.43 1.01
CA GLU A 1044 -24.05 -8.09 1.55
C GLU A 1044 -25.18 -7.59 2.47
N GLN A 1045 -26.42 -7.95 2.15
CA GLN A 1045 -27.57 -7.61 3.00
C GLN A 1045 -27.53 -8.42 4.30
N ALA A 1046 -27.18 -9.71 4.24
CA ALA A 1046 -27.00 -10.53 5.44
C ALA A 1046 -25.90 -9.97 6.35
N GLU A 1047 -24.77 -9.54 5.78
CA GLU A 1047 -23.65 -8.91 6.50
C GLU A 1047 -24.08 -7.62 7.22
N LYS A 1048 -24.82 -6.72 6.54
CA LYS A 1048 -25.35 -5.49 7.16
C LYS A 1048 -26.31 -5.76 8.31
N ILE A 1049 -27.18 -6.76 8.19
CA ILE A 1049 -28.11 -7.14 9.26
C ILE A 1049 -27.33 -7.74 10.44
N ASN A 1050 -26.29 -8.53 10.15
CA ASN A 1050 -25.41 -9.12 11.15
C ASN A 1050 -24.62 -8.06 11.93
N ILE A 1051 -24.06 -7.06 11.25
CA ILE A 1051 -23.41 -5.88 11.86
C ILE A 1051 -24.41 -5.12 12.74
N SER A 1052 -25.63 -4.90 12.25
CA SER A 1052 -26.69 -4.22 13.01
C SER A 1052 -27.03 -4.96 14.30
N LEU A 1053 -27.15 -6.29 14.25
CA LEU A 1053 -27.42 -7.14 15.41
C LEU A 1053 -26.24 -7.13 16.40
N ALA A 1054 -25.00 -7.18 15.90
CA ALA A 1054 -23.81 -7.12 16.74
C ALA A 1054 -23.75 -5.79 17.52
N PHE A 1055 -24.00 -4.67 16.83
CA PHE A 1055 -24.07 -3.35 17.44
C PHE A 1055 -25.22 -3.21 18.44
N PHE A 1056 -26.34 -3.87 18.19
CA PHE A 1056 -27.44 -3.92 19.15
C PHE A 1056 -27.04 -4.65 20.44
N LEU A 1057 -26.45 -5.84 20.32
CA LEU A 1057 -26.00 -6.60 21.50
C LEU A 1057 -24.83 -5.92 22.22
N TYR A 1058 -23.93 -5.27 21.48
CA TYR A 1058 -22.89 -4.40 22.03
C TYR A 1058 -23.50 -3.34 22.96
N ASP A 1059 -24.59 -2.69 22.53
CA ASP A 1059 -25.26 -1.69 23.35
C ASP A 1059 -26.01 -2.28 24.55
N LEU A 1060 -26.57 -3.48 24.40
CA LEU A 1060 -27.23 -4.18 25.49
C LEU A 1060 -26.26 -4.57 26.62
N LEU A 1061 -24.98 -4.85 26.33
CA LEU A 1061 -23.97 -5.14 27.35
C LEU A 1061 -23.81 -4.00 28.37
N SER A 1062 -24.05 -2.74 27.97
CA SER A 1062 -24.00 -1.59 28.88
C SER A 1062 -25.30 -1.35 29.65
N ILE A 1063 -26.46 -1.78 29.13
CA ILE A 1063 -27.79 -1.37 29.63
C ILE A 1063 -28.52 -2.49 30.39
N MET A 1064 -28.42 -3.73 29.90
CA MET A 1064 -29.13 -4.91 30.43
C MET A 1064 -28.21 -5.80 31.29
N ASP A 1065 -28.79 -6.84 31.89
CA ASP A 1065 -28.04 -7.92 32.52
C ASP A 1065 -27.10 -8.59 31.52
N ARG A 1066 -25.79 -8.56 31.80
CA ARG A 1066 -24.76 -9.11 30.90
C ARG A 1066 -24.89 -10.61 30.73
N GLY A 1067 -25.32 -11.34 31.77
CA GLY A 1067 -25.57 -12.78 31.69
C GLY A 1067 -26.70 -13.11 30.70
N PHE A 1068 -27.76 -12.31 30.68
CA PHE A 1068 -28.80 -12.39 29.66
C PHE A 1068 -28.26 -12.12 28.25
N VAL A 1069 -27.43 -11.08 28.07
CA VAL A 1069 -26.84 -10.77 26.74
C VAL A 1069 -25.88 -11.85 26.26
N PHE A 1070 -25.08 -12.46 27.13
CA PHE A 1070 -24.23 -13.59 26.78
C PHE A 1070 -25.05 -14.80 26.31
N ASN A 1071 -26.21 -15.05 26.92
CA ASN A 1071 -27.12 -16.10 26.44
C ASN A 1071 -27.69 -15.77 25.05
N LEU A 1072 -27.99 -14.50 24.73
CA LEU A 1072 -28.38 -14.10 23.38
C LEU A 1072 -27.27 -14.35 22.35
N ILE A 1073 -26.01 -14.06 22.71
CA ILE A 1073 -24.83 -14.34 21.86
C ILE A 1073 -24.67 -15.85 21.64
N LYS A 1074 -24.82 -16.67 22.69
CA LYS A 1074 -24.81 -18.15 22.61
C LYS A 1074 -25.89 -18.67 21.66
N HIS A 1075 -27.12 -18.14 21.77
CA HIS A 1075 -28.22 -18.52 20.89
C HIS A 1075 -27.95 -18.13 19.43
N TYR A 1076 -27.42 -16.93 19.19
CA TYR A 1076 -26.99 -16.50 17.86
C TYR A 1076 -25.97 -17.47 17.25
N CYS A 1077 -24.89 -17.75 17.99
CA CYS A 1077 -23.82 -18.63 17.53
C CYS A 1077 -24.33 -20.05 17.24
N SER A 1078 -25.15 -20.60 18.14
CA SER A 1078 -25.72 -21.95 18.02
C SER A 1078 -26.67 -22.06 16.82
N GLN A 1079 -27.55 -21.08 16.64
CA GLN A 1079 -28.56 -21.10 15.57
C GLN A 1079 -27.94 -20.90 14.19
N LEU A 1080 -26.94 -20.01 14.08
CA LEU A 1080 -26.23 -19.77 12.83
C LEU A 1080 -25.42 -21.02 12.41
N SER A 1081 -24.72 -21.64 13.36
CA SER A 1081 -23.94 -22.87 13.13
C SER A 1081 -24.83 -24.05 12.74
N ALA A 1082 -26.04 -24.14 13.30
CA ALA A 1082 -26.99 -25.21 12.95
C ALA A 1082 -27.63 -25.06 11.56
N LYS A 1083 -27.60 -23.86 10.96
CA LYS A 1083 -28.26 -23.56 9.67
C LYS A 1083 -27.30 -23.43 8.49
N LEU A 1084 -26.02 -23.14 8.72
CA LEU A 1084 -25.03 -22.93 7.65
C LEU A 1084 -24.11 -24.15 7.49
N ASN A 1085 -24.03 -24.68 6.26
CA ASN A 1085 -23.13 -25.79 5.92
C ASN A 1085 -21.79 -25.32 5.31
N ILE A 1086 -21.69 -24.03 4.93
CA ILE A 1086 -20.50 -23.46 4.27
C ILE A 1086 -19.62 -22.83 5.35
N LEU A 1087 -18.58 -23.57 5.77
CA LEU A 1087 -17.71 -23.19 6.89
C LEU A 1087 -17.03 -21.80 6.73
N PRO A 1088 -16.44 -21.41 5.58
CA PRO A 1088 -15.81 -20.09 5.44
C PRO A 1088 -16.79 -18.93 5.64
N THR A 1089 -18.02 -19.06 5.13
CA THR A 1089 -19.07 -18.04 5.30
C THR A 1089 -19.55 -17.97 6.75
N LEU A 1090 -19.70 -19.12 7.42
CA LEU A 1090 -20.05 -19.18 8.84
C LEU A 1090 -19.01 -18.46 9.71
N ILE A 1091 -17.72 -18.77 9.53
CA ILE A 1091 -16.64 -18.14 10.28
C ILE A 1091 -16.59 -16.64 9.98
N SER A 1092 -16.69 -16.22 8.71
CA SER A 1092 -16.67 -14.80 8.36
C SER A 1092 -17.80 -14.01 9.02
N MET A 1093 -19.03 -14.56 9.06
CA MET A 1093 -20.18 -13.88 9.69
C MET A 1093 -20.03 -13.80 11.22
N ARG A 1094 -19.55 -14.88 11.85
CA ARG A 1094 -19.29 -14.90 13.30
C ARG A 1094 -18.14 -13.98 13.68
N LEU A 1095 -17.08 -13.91 12.88
CA LEU A 1095 -15.96 -12.99 13.11
C LEU A 1095 -16.39 -11.53 13.00
N GLU A 1096 -17.19 -11.15 12.00
CA GLU A 1096 -17.67 -9.76 11.88
C GLU A 1096 -18.53 -9.37 13.09
N PHE A 1097 -19.38 -10.29 13.52
CA PHE A 1097 -20.20 -10.14 14.72
C PHE A 1097 -19.34 -10.01 16.00
N LEU A 1098 -18.34 -10.87 16.17
CA LEU A 1098 -17.45 -10.85 17.33
C LEU A 1098 -16.51 -9.64 17.34
N ARG A 1099 -16.01 -9.16 16.19
CA ARG A 1099 -15.18 -7.94 16.11
C ARG A 1099 -15.90 -6.76 16.77
N ILE A 1100 -17.16 -6.55 16.41
CA ILE A 1100 -17.98 -5.48 17.02
C ILE A 1100 -18.13 -5.70 18.53
N LEU A 1101 -18.50 -6.90 18.98
CA LEU A 1101 -18.69 -7.19 20.41
C LEU A 1101 -17.38 -7.07 21.23
N CYS A 1102 -16.26 -7.50 20.67
CA CYS A 1102 -14.94 -7.41 21.29
C CYS A 1102 -14.41 -5.96 21.34
N SER A 1103 -14.95 -5.05 20.52
CA SER A 1103 -14.64 -3.60 20.60
C SER A 1103 -15.26 -2.88 21.80
N HIS A 1104 -15.99 -3.61 22.65
CA HIS A 1104 -16.69 -3.03 23.79
C HIS A 1104 -15.71 -2.38 24.76
N GLU A 1105 -16.04 -1.17 25.23
CA GLU A 1105 -15.18 -0.35 26.09
C GLU A 1105 -14.77 -1.04 27.40
N HIS A 1106 -15.61 -1.98 27.85
CA HIS A 1106 -15.41 -2.84 29.04
C HIS A 1106 -14.95 -4.26 28.69
N TYR A 1107 -14.41 -4.49 27.50
CA TYR A 1107 -14.00 -5.84 27.07
C TYR A 1107 -13.09 -6.53 28.10
N LEU A 1108 -12.08 -5.82 28.61
CA LEU A 1108 -11.17 -6.36 29.64
C LEU A 1108 -11.92 -6.69 30.93
N ASN A 1109 -12.79 -5.81 31.42
CA ASN A 1109 -13.60 -6.03 32.63
C ASN A 1109 -14.56 -7.22 32.48
N LEU A 1110 -15.12 -7.44 31.29
CA LEU A 1110 -15.99 -8.59 30.99
C LEU A 1110 -15.24 -9.93 30.99
N ASN A 1111 -13.91 -9.93 30.90
CA ASN A 1111 -13.10 -11.14 30.85
C ASN A 1111 -12.18 -11.31 32.08
N LEU A 1112 -11.63 -10.27 32.70
CA LEU A 1112 -10.57 -10.40 33.73
C LEU A 1112 -11.06 -10.80 35.14
N LEU A 1113 -12.37 -10.71 35.41
CA LEU A 1113 -12.97 -11.07 36.71
C LEU A 1113 -12.64 -12.50 37.19
N PHE A 1114 -12.27 -13.40 36.29
CA PHE A 1114 -12.05 -14.81 36.57
C PHE A 1114 -10.60 -15.19 36.90
N MET A 1115 -9.66 -14.23 36.97
CA MET A 1115 -8.24 -14.53 37.16
C MET A 1115 -7.86 -14.97 38.58
N ASN A 1116 -8.64 -14.62 39.62
CA ASN A 1116 -8.34 -15.04 41.00
C ASN A 1116 -8.77 -16.49 41.24
N THR A 1117 -7.79 -17.39 41.39
CA THR A 1117 -7.98 -18.84 41.53
C THR A 1117 -8.81 -19.31 42.72
N ASP A 1118 -9.02 -18.46 43.73
CA ASP A 1118 -9.81 -18.80 44.93
C ASP A 1118 -11.34 -18.75 44.68
N THR A 1119 -11.76 -18.34 43.48
CA THR A 1119 -13.18 -18.08 43.17
C THR A 1119 -13.87 -19.16 42.33
N ALA A 1120 -13.19 -20.26 42.00
CA ALA A 1120 -13.84 -21.38 41.30
C ALA A 1120 -15.00 -21.92 42.16
N PRO A 1121 -16.23 -22.04 41.62
CA PRO A 1121 -17.37 -22.51 42.39
C PRO A 1121 -17.07 -23.93 42.87
N ALA A 1122 -16.89 -24.08 44.19
CA ALA A 1122 -16.72 -25.38 44.81
C ALA A 1122 -17.93 -26.24 44.43
N SER A 1123 -17.69 -27.26 43.62
CA SER A 1123 -18.66 -28.31 43.32
C SER A 1123 -19.26 -28.83 44.64
N PRO A 1124 -20.59 -28.82 44.82
CA PRO A 1124 -21.23 -29.20 46.06
C PRO A 1124 -21.30 -30.74 46.14
N CYS A 1125 -20.16 -31.39 46.37
CA CYS A 1125 -20.09 -32.79 46.82
C CYS A 1125 -18.75 -33.02 47.55
N PRO A 1126 -18.63 -32.65 48.83
CA PRO A 1126 -17.57 -33.22 49.65
C PRO A 1126 -18.00 -34.63 50.02
N SER A 1127 -17.61 -35.62 49.21
CA SER A 1127 -17.60 -37.01 49.65
C SER A 1127 -16.55 -37.16 50.74
N ILE A 1128 -17.02 -36.99 51.98
CA ILE A 1128 -16.26 -37.22 53.21
C ILE A 1128 -15.96 -38.72 53.28
N SER A 1129 -14.80 -39.16 52.77
CA SER A 1129 -14.04 -40.35 53.21
C SER A 1129 -12.93 -40.70 52.23
N SER A 1130 -11.76 -40.08 52.41
CA SER A 1130 -10.45 -40.72 52.22
C SER A 1130 -9.39 -39.77 52.76
N GLN A 1131 -9.27 -39.76 54.09
CA GLN A 1131 -8.02 -39.35 54.73
C GLN A 1131 -6.96 -40.39 54.33
N ASN A 1132 -6.15 -40.07 53.34
CA ASN A 1132 -4.77 -40.54 53.25
C ASN A 1132 -3.92 -39.33 52.87
N SER A 1133 -3.46 -38.66 53.92
CA SER A 1133 -2.51 -37.56 53.93
C SER A 1133 -1.19 -38.04 53.35
N SER A 1134 -0.84 -37.58 52.14
CA SER A 1134 0.53 -37.34 51.62
C SER A 1134 0.60 -37.52 50.10
N SER A 1135 0.10 -36.55 49.31
CA SER A 1135 0.48 -36.32 47.89
C SER A 1135 -0.26 -35.08 47.36
N CYS A 1136 0.06 -33.88 47.87
CA CYS A 1136 -0.66 -32.64 47.49
C CYS A 1136 0.14 -31.69 46.58
N SER A 1137 1.32 -32.06 46.09
CA SER A 1137 2.10 -31.18 45.19
C SER A 1137 1.71 -31.29 43.71
N SER A 1138 1.32 -32.47 43.22
CA SER A 1138 1.04 -32.71 41.78
C SER A 1138 -0.18 -31.96 41.22
N PHE A 1139 -1.06 -31.43 42.06
CA PHE A 1139 -2.24 -30.67 41.59
C PHE A 1139 -1.92 -29.25 41.10
N GLN A 1140 -0.78 -28.65 41.49
CA GLN A 1140 -0.41 -27.32 41.02
C GLN A 1140 0.14 -27.33 39.58
N ASP A 1141 0.96 -28.33 39.21
CA ASP A 1141 1.67 -28.36 37.93
C ASP A 1141 0.71 -28.60 36.74
N GLN A 1142 -0.25 -29.53 36.90
CA GLN A 1142 -1.28 -29.79 35.88
C GLN A 1142 -2.18 -28.57 35.60
N LYS A 1143 -2.21 -27.61 36.54
CA LYS A 1143 -2.99 -26.37 36.46
C LYS A 1143 -2.28 -25.27 35.66
N ILE A 1144 -0.95 -25.32 35.50
CA ILE A 1144 -0.19 -24.34 34.72
C ILE A 1144 -0.32 -24.63 33.23
N ALA A 1145 -0.17 -25.90 32.82
CA ALA A 1145 -0.30 -26.31 31.42
C ALA A 1145 -1.69 -25.97 30.85
N SER A 1146 -2.76 -26.15 31.64
CA SER A 1146 -4.13 -25.87 31.20
C SER A 1146 -4.44 -24.38 30.98
N MET A 1147 -3.59 -23.46 31.45
CA MET A 1147 -3.73 -22.02 31.16
C MET A 1147 -3.36 -21.67 29.71
N PHE A 1148 -2.57 -22.51 29.04
CA PHE A 1148 -2.15 -22.33 27.65
C PHE A 1148 -3.06 -23.07 26.64
N ASP A 1149 -4.01 -23.86 27.14
CA ASP A 1149 -4.98 -24.60 26.33
C ASP A 1149 -6.33 -23.89 26.29
N LEU A 1150 -7.02 -23.93 25.15
CA LEU A 1150 -8.38 -23.41 25.00
C LEU A 1150 -9.42 -24.38 25.60
N THR A 1151 -9.40 -24.55 26.92
CA THR A 1151 -10.28 -25.47 27.66
C THR A 1151 -11.76 -25.03 27.63
N PRO A 1152 -12.73 -25.94 27.77
CA PRO A 1152 -14.13 -25.57 27.91
C PRO A 1152 -14.37 -24.68 29.14
N GLU A 1153 -13.61 -24.89 30.22
CA GLU A 1153 -13.64 -24.05 31.43
C GLU A 1153 -13.17 -22.62 31.12
N TYR A 1154 -12.06 -22.45 30.39
CA TYR A 1154 -11.59 -21.13 29.95
C TYR A 1154 -12.61 -20.44 29.06
N ARG A 1155 -13.20 -21.16 28.09
CA ARG A 1155 -14.25 -20.62 27.21
C ARG A 1155 -15.52 -20.26 27.98
N GLN A 1156 -15.78 -20.91 29.10
CA GLN A 1156 -16.89 -20.58 29.98
C GLN A 1156 -16.62 -19.29 30.74
N GLN A 1157 -15.45 -19.20 31.38
CA GLN A 1157 -15.02 -18.07 32.19
C GLN A 1157 -14.83 -16.81 31.35
N HIS A 1158 -14.01 -16.89 30.29
CA HIS A 1158 -13.70 -15.77 29.41
C HIS A 1158 -14.56 -15.82 28.14
N PHE A 1159 -15.88 -15.77 28.28
CA PHE A 1159 -16.83 -16.09 27.21
C PHE A 1159 -16.56 -15.43 25.85
N LEU A 1160 -16.34 -14.10 25.81
CA LEU A 1160 -16.08 -13.38 24.56
C LEU A 1160 -14.71 -13.74 23.96
N THR A 1161 -13.66 -13.78 24.80
CA THR A 1161 -12.31 -14.17 24.36
C THR A 1161 -12.30 -15.62 23.86
N GLY A 1162 -12.98 -16.51 24.57
CA GLY A 1162 -13.13 -17.93 24.25
C GLY A 1162 -13.85 -18.14 22.92
N LEU A 1163 -14.89 -17.37 22.61
CA LEU A 1163 -15.55 -17.39 21.29
C LEU A 1163 -14.60 -16.91 20.19
N LEU A 1164 -13.87 -15.81 20.40
CA LEU A 1164 -12.93 -15.27 19.41
C LEU A 1164 -11.79 -16.26 19.12
N PHE A 1165 -11.21 -16.86 20.16
CA PHE A 1165 -10.18 -17.89 20.03
C PHE A 1165 -10.70 -19.17 19.39
N THR A 1166 -11.97 -19.53 19.63
CA THR A 1166 -12.62 -20.65 18.94
C THR A 1166 -12.71 -20.39 17.43
N GLU A 1167 -13.12 -19.18 17.00
CA GLU A 1167 -13.13 -18.83 15.58
C GLU A 1167 -11.72 -18.79 14.98
N LEU A 1168 -10.71 -18.28 15.72
CA LEU A 1168 -9.32 -18.29 15.26
C LEU A 1168 -8.82 -19.73 15.06
N ALA A 1169 -8.95 -20.59 16.08
CA ALA A 1169 -8.48 -21.97 16.01
C ALA A 1169 -9.12 -22.71 14.83
N VAL A 1170 -10.43 -22.56 14.63
CA VAL A 1170 -11.13 -23.20 13.51
C VAL A 1170 -10.76 -22.56 12.16
N ALA A 1171 -10.52 -21.25 12.09
CA ALA A 1171 -10.07 -20.60 10.86
C ALA A 1171 -8.67 -21.08 10.44
N LEU A 1172 -7.77 -21.30 11.40
CA LEU A 1172 -6.43 -21.83 11.16
C LEU A 1172 -6.48 -23.33 10.81
N ASP A 1173 -7.37 -24.13 11.42
CA ASP A 1173 -7.52 -25.56 11.09
C ASP A 1173 -8.27 -25.84 9.78
N ALA A 1174 -8.99 -24.87 9.24
CA ALA A 1174 -9.82 -25.06 8.06
C ALA A 1174 -9.01 -25.06 6.74
N GLU A 1175 -9.34 -26.00 5.85
CA GLU A 1175 -8.72 -26.18 4.52
C GLU A 1175 -9.75 -25.90 3.41
N GLY A 1176 -9.34 -25.20 2.32
CA GLY A 1176 -10.18 -24.96 1.13
C GLY A 1176 -10.09 -23.56 0.50
N ASP A 1177 -10.65 -23.40 -0.70
CA ASP A 1177 -10.65 -22.12 -1.43
C ASP A 1177 -11.44 -21.03 -0.67
N GLY A 1178 -10.83 -19.85 -0.53
CA GLY A 1178 -11.42 -18.69 0.16
C GLY A 1178 -11.11 -18.59 1.66
N ILE A 1179 -10.55 -19.65 2.28
CA ILE A 1179 -10.25 -19.65 3.72
C ILE A 1179 -9.19 -18.61 4.11
N SER A 1180 -8.26 -18.28 3.20
CA SER A 1180 -7.19 -17.31 3.44
C SER A 1180 -7.71 -15.91 3.84
N ARG A 1181 -8.84 -15.47 3.27
CA ARG A 1181 -9.47 -14.18 3.64
C ARG A 1181 -10.02 -14.23 5.06
N VAL A 1182 -10.59 -15.37 5.45
CA VAL A 1182 -11.14 -15.60 6.79
C VAL A 1182 -10.03 -15.69 7.83
N GLN A 1183 -8.96 -16.43 7.54
CA GLN A 1183 -7.75 -16.50 8.37
C GLN A 1183 -7.17 -15.11 8.62
N ARG A 1184 -7.05 -14.27 7.57
CA ARG A 1184 -6.60 -12.88 7.72
C ARG A 1184 -7.53 -12.06 8.63
N LYS A 1185 -8.86 -12.14 8.45
CA LYS A 1185 -9.83 -11.44 9.30
C LYS A 1185 -9.73 -11.89 10.77
N ALA A 1186 -9.60 -13.19 11.02
CA ALA A 1186 -9.51 -13.75 12.38
C ALA A 1186 -8.26 -13.26 13.11
N VAL A 1187 -7.10 -13.35 12.46
CA VAL A 1187 -5.83 -12.90 13.01
C VAL A 1187 -5.82 -11.38 13.21
N SER A 1188 -6.35 -10.62 12.24
CA SER A 1188 -6.39 -9.16 12.33
C SER A 1188 -7.29 -8.66 13.46
N ALA A 1189 -8.37 -9.39 13.78
CA ALA A 1189 -9.23 -9.07 14.93
C ALA A 1189 -8.47 -9.14 16.26
N ILE A 1190 -7.69 -10.22 16.47
CA ILE A 1190 -6.88 -10.40 17.70
C ILE A 1190 -5.73 -9.40 17.75
N HIS A 1191 -5.06 -9.17 16.62
CA HIS A 1191 -4.03 -8.17 16.48
C HIS A 1191 -4.54 -6.76 16.82
N SER A 1192 -5.68 -6.38 16.26
CA SER A 1192 -6.28 -5.05 16.52
C SER A 1192 -6.72 -4.90 17.97
N LEU A 1193 -7.20 -5.97 18.61
CA LEU A 1193 -7.60 -5.97 20.01
C LEU A 1193 -6.40 -5.84 20.95
N LEU A 1194 -5.34 -6.63 20.75
CA LEU A 1194 -4.09 -6.52 21.52
C LEU A 1194 -3.41 -5.14 21.32
N CYS A 1195 -3.39 -4.64 20.09
CA CYS A 1195 -2.91 -3.30 19.79
C CYS A 1195 -3.74 -2.24 20.53
N SER A 1196 -5.05 -2.44 20.66
CA SER A 1196 -5.93 -1.52 21.38
C SER A 1196 -5.63 -1.51 22.88
N HIS A 1197 -5.32 -2.66 23.48
CA HIS A 1197 -4.99 -2.78 24.89
C HIS A 1197 -3.59 -2.26 25.23
N ASP A 1198 -2.60 -2.49 24.37
CA ASP A 1198 -1.22 -2.01 24.60
C ASP A 1198 -1.11 -0.49 24.53
N LEU A 1199 -1.94 0.16 23.70
CA LEU A 1199 -1.98 1.61 23.52
C LEU A 1199 -3.00 2.32 24.43
N ASP A 1200 -3.80 1.57 25.20
CA ASP A 1200 -4.76 2.14 26.16
C ASP A 1200 -4.01 2.70 27.39
N PRO A 1201 -4.16 3.99 27.72
CA PRO A 1201 -3.52 4.59 28.88
C PRO A 1201 -3.83 3.89 30.21
N ARG A 1202 -5.00 3.27 30.36
CA ARG A 1202 -5.41 2.51 31.55
C ARG A 1202 -4.56 1.26 31.76
N CYS A 1203 -4.04 0.68 30.68
CA CYS A 1203 -3.27 -0.54 30.66
C CYS A 1203 -1.75 -0.29 30.73
N ARG A 1204 -1.30 0.94 31.01
CA ARG A 1204 0.13 1.28 31.04
C ARG A 1204 0.90 0.63 32.19
N LYS A 1205 0.25 0.36 33.32
CA LYS A 1205 0.89 -0.24 34.50
C LYS A 1205 1.28 -1.69 34.23
N PRO A 1206 2.52 -2.11 34.55
CA PRO A 1206 3.00 -3.45 34.23
C PRO A 1206 2.18 -4.55 34.91
N GLU A 1207 1.64 -4.31 36.11
CA GLU A 1207 0.78 -5.24 36.86
C GLU A 1207 -0.51 -5.55 36.10
N VAL A 1208 -1.08 -4.54 35.42
CA VAL A 1208 -2.25 -4.70 34.55
C VAL A 1208 -1.89 -5.48 33.29
N LYS A 1209 -0.75 -5.15 32.65
CA LYS A 1209 -0.29 -5.86 31.45
C LYS A 1209 -0.07 -7.34 31.70
N VAL A 1210 0.43 -7.74 32.87
CA VAL A 1210 0.58 -9.16 33.27
C VAL A 1210 -0.77 -9.87 33.29
N LYS A 1211 -1.79 -9.25 33.86
CA LYS A 1211 -3.14 -9.84 33.93
C LYS A 1211 -3.82 -9.89 32.55
N ILE A 1212 -3.60 -8.88 31.71
CA ILE A 1212 -4.06 -8.92 30.31
C ILE A 1212 -3.32 -10.03 29.56
N ALA A 1213 -2.00 -10.18 29.70
CA ALA A 1213 -1.26 -11.26 29.05
C ALA A 1213 -1.75 -12.65 29.50
N ALA A 1214 -2.09 -12.82 30.79
CA ALA A 1214 -2.70 -14.03 31.32
C ALA A 1214 -4.01 -14.40 30.59
N LEU A 1215 -4.84 -13.41 30.24
CA LEU A 1215 -6.05 -13.62 29.43
C LEU A 1215 -5.71 -14.19 28.05
N TYR A 1216 -4.61 -13.77 27.42
CA TYR A 1216 -4.27 -14.19 26.06
C TYR A 1216 -3.38 -15.45 26.00
N LEU A 1217 -3.03 -16.10 27.12
CA LEU A 1217 -2.15 -17.28 27.12
C LEU A 1217 -2.61 -18.42 26.18
N PRO A 1218 -3.91 -18.75 26.04
CA PRO A 1218 -4.34 -19.77 25.09
C PRO A 1218 -4.02 -19.46 23.63
N LEU A 1219 -3.76 -18.19 23.28
CA LEU A 1219 -3.28 -17.82 21.94
C LEU A 1219 -1.91 -18.47 21.65
N VAL A 1220 -1.06 -18.64 22.65
CA VAL A 1220 0.25 -19.30 22.49
C VAL A 1220 0.05 -20.76 22.10
N GLY A 1221 -0.87 -21.49 22.75
CA GLY A 1221 -1.23 -22.86 22.38
C GLY A 1221 -1.75 -22.95 20.94
N ILE A 1222 -2.67 -22.06 20.55
CA ILE A 1222 -3.23 -21.99 19.19
C ILE A 1222 -2.12 -21.72 18.15
N ILE A 1223 -1.19 -20.81 18.45
CA ILE A 1223 -0.06 -20.49 17.55
C ILE A 1223 0.90 -21.68 17.42
N LEU A 1224 1.19 -22.39 18.52
CA LEU A 1224 2.03 -23.58 18.48
C LEU A 1224 1.39 -24.68 17.61
N ASP A 1225 0.08 -24.88 17.70
CA ASP A 1225 -0.66 -25.83 16.86
C ASP A 1225 -0.68 -25.44 15.38
N ALA A 1226 -0.70 -24.13 15.09
CA ALA A 1226 -0.59 -23.61 13.73
C ALA A 1226 0.84 -23.52 13.18
N LEU A 1227 1.88 -23.88 13.95
CA LEU A 1227 3.30 -23.80 13.56
C LEU A 1227 3.60 -24.36 12.14
N PRO A 1228 3.08 -25.53 11.72
CA PRO A 1228 3.33 -26.07 10.38
C PRO A 1228 2.75 -25.24 9.22
N GLN A 1229 1.83 -24.31 9.50
CA GLN A 1229 1.16 -23.46 8.51
C GLN A 1229 1.80 -22.06 8.41
N LEU A 1230 2.70 -21.69 9.33
CA LEU A 1230 3.31 -20.36 9.34
C LEU A 1230 4.21 -20.17 8.11
N TYR A 1231 4.25 -18.93 7.61
CA TYR A 1231 5.11 -18.58 6.48
C TYR A 1231 6.59 -18.72 6.85
N ASP A 1232 7.34 -19.45 6.04
CA ASP A 1232 8.79 -19.55 6.20
C ASP A 1232 9.49 -18.31 5.60
N PHE A 1233 10.00 -17.45 6.48
CA PHE A 1233 10.74 -16.24 6.07
C PHE A 1233 12.19 -16.53 5.66
N THR A 1234 12.73 -17.74 5.91
CA THR A 1234 14.14 -18.05 5.62
C THR A 1234 14.40 -18.31 4.14
N ASP A 1235 13.42 -18.86 3.42
CA ASP A 1235 13.52 -19.13 1.98
C ASP A 1235 13.71 -17.85 1.15
N ALA A 1236 13.24 -16.70 1.68
CA ALA A 1236 13.47 -15.39 1.07
C ALA A 1236 14.96 -15.01 0.98
N ARG A 1237 15.83 -15.59 1.84
CA ARG A 1237 17.30 -15.40 1.76
C ARG A 1237 17.92 -16.21 0.62
N SER A 1238 17.37 -17.38 0.29
CA SER A 1238 17.78 -18.20 -0.85
C SER A 1238 17.13 -17.76 -2.18
N GLY A 1239 16.06 -16.97 -2.10
CA GLY A 1239 15.17 -16.57 -3.19
C GLY A 1239 15.75 -15.73 -4.34
N ARG A 1240 17.08 -15.54 -4.43
CA ARG A 1240 17.72 -15.27 -5.74
C ARG A 1240 17.91 -16.56 -6.54
N SER A 1241 16.95 -17.48 -6.54
CA SER A 1241 16.84 -18.53 -7.54
C SER A 1241 15.50 -19.23 -7.44
N ARG A 1242 14.90 -19.49 -8.60
CA ARG A 1242 13.63 -20.20 -8.85
C ARG A 1242 12.35 -19.36 -8.80
N ALA A 1243 12.19 -18.50 -9.80
CA ALA A 1243 10.89 -18.28 -10.43
C ALA A 1243 11.01 -18.50 -11.94
N SER A 1244 10.48 -19.64 -12.40
CA SER A 1244 9.96 -19.95 -13.74
C SER A 1244 10.66 -19.40 -15.00
N GLY A 1245 11.31 -20.30 -15.74
CA GLY A 1245 11.12 -20.38 -17.20
C GLY A 1245 11.94 -19.44 -18.10
N SER A 1246 13.01 -20.01 -18.66
CA SER A 1246 13.57 -19.76 -20.00
C SER A 1246 14.42 -18.49 -20.24
N TYR A 1247 15.70 -18.76 -20.51
CA TYR A 1247 16.75 -17.99 -21.22
C TYR A 1247 17.43 -16.79 -20.54
N GLU A 1248 18.76 -16.88 -20.58
CA GLU A 1248 19.82 -15.95 -20.17
C GLU A 1248 20.23 -16.00 -18.68
N GLU A 1249 21.25 -16.82 -18.42
CA GLU A 1249 22.08 -16.83 -17.21
C GLU A 1249 22.61 -15.41 -16.95
N GLN A 1250 21.96 -14.68 -16.05
CA GLN A 1250 22.43 -13.37 -15.60
C GLN A 1250 23.46 -13.54 -14.50
N ASP A 1251 24.67 -13.11 -14.81
CA ASP A 1251 25.92 -13.11 -14.03
C ASP A 1251 25.75 -12.85 -12.53
N VAL A 1252 25.73 -13.92 -11.73
CA VAL A 1252 26.19 -13.88 -10.33
C VAL A 1252 27.64 -14.36 -10.33
N ALA A 1253 28.50 -13.61 -11.02
CA ALA A 1253 29.93 -13.84 -11.11
C ALA A 1253 30.65 -12.85 -10.17
N ASN A 1254 31.71 -13.33 -9.47
CA ASN A 1254 32.74 -12.58 -8.72
C ASN A 1254 33.06 -13.13 -7.30
N GLY A 1255 32.58 -14.34 -6.95
CA GLY A 1255 33.04 -15.08 -5.77
C GLY A 1255 34.16 -16.08 -6.10
N ILE A 1256 35.13 -16.25 -5.18
CA ILE A 1256 36.04 -17.40 -5.21
C ILE A 1256 35.20 -18.66 -4.95
N ASN A 1257 35.43 -19.73 -5.73
CA ASN A 1257 34.66 -20.97 -5.62
C ASN A 1257 34.80 -21.53 -4.19
N GLN A 1258 33.68 -21.87 -3.53
CA GLN A 1258 33.66 -22.36 -2.15
C GLN A 1258 34.63 -23.53 -1.93
N ASN A 1259 34.81 -24.40 -2.92
CA ASN A 1259 35.75 -25.51 -2.84
C ASN A 1259 37.22 -25.05 -2.76
N VAL A 1260 37.58 -23.94 -3.40
CA VAL A 1260 38.92 -23.33 -3.31
C VAL A 1260 39.16 -22.80 -1.91
N ALA A 1261 38.20 -22.04 -1.38
CA ALA A 1261 38.27 -21.50 -0.03
C ALA A 1261 38.40 -22.63 1.01
N LEU A 1262 37.59 -23.67 0.89
CA LEU A 1262 37.66 -24.84 1.78
C LEU A 1262 38.99 -25.61 1.64
N ALA A 1263 39.56 -25.69 0.43
CA ALA A 1263 40.87 -26.31 0.21
C ALA A 1263 42.02 -25.51 0.83
N ILE A 1264 42.00 -24.18 0.72
CA ILE A 1264 42.98 -23.30 1.41
C ILE A 1264 42.98 -23.58 2.93
N ALA A 1265 41.81 -23.90 3.49
CA ALA A 1265 41.66 -24.22 4.91
C ALA A 1265 42.10 -25.65 5.31
N GLY A 1266 42.59 -26.48 4.37
CA GLY A 1266 43.21 -27.78 4.66
C GLY A 1266 42.26 -28.90 5.12
N ASN A 1267 40.96 -28.86 4.82
CA ASN A 1267 40.00 -29.84 5.36
C ASN A 1267 39.12 -30.57 4.32
N HIS A 1268 38.94 -31.88 4.53
CA HIS A 1268 38.26 -32.87 3.68
C HIS A 1268 36.98 -33.42 4.33
N PHE A 1269 35.84 -32.73 4.23
CA PHE A 1269 34.54 -33.39 4.45
C PHE A 1269 33.46 -32.95 3.44
N ASN A 1270 32.71 -33.95 3.01
CA ASN A 1270 31.74 -33.97 1.91
C ASN A 1270 30.60 -32.93 2.04
N LEU A 1271 30.35 -32.15 0.98
CA LEU A 1271 29.05 -31.51 0.72
C LEU A 1271 28.43 -32.04 -0.58
N LYS A 1272 27.78 -33.21 -0.50
CA LYS A 1272 26.59 -33.57 -1.29
C LYS A 1272 25.73 -34.54 -0.49
N THR A 1273 25.44 -34.22 0.77
CA THR A 1273 24.25 -34.74 1.42
C THR A 1273 23.10 -33.92 0.85
N SER A 1274 22.51 -34.44 -0.23
CA SER A 1274 21.14 -34.11 -0.61
C SER A 1274 20.33 -34.04 0.67
N GLY A 1275 19.72 -32.89 0.93
CA GLY A 1275 18.97 -32.62 2.15
C GLY A 1275 18.18 -33.86 2.53
N ALA A 1276 18.52 -34.40 3.71
CA ALA A 1276 17.71 -35.39 4.36
C ALA A 1276 16.38 -34.69 4.65
N MET A 1277 15.49 -34.80 3.68
CA MET A 1277 14.06 -34.61 3.82
C MET A 1277 13.68 -35.25 5.13
N LEU A 1278 13.16 -34.44 6.06
CA LEU A 1278 12.55 -34.90 7.30
C LEU A 1278 11.77 -36.17 7.00
N SER A 1279 12.29 -37.25 7.57
CA SER A 1279 11.90 -38.62 7.32
C SER A 1279 10.45 -38.85 7.71
N SER A 1280 9.70 -39.41 6.76
CA SER A 1280 8.72 -40.48 7.01
C SER A 1280 7.76 -40.29 8.20
N LEU A 1281 6.90 -39.29 8.16
CA LEU A 1281 5.50 -39.45 8.55
C LEU A 1281 4.63 -38.71 7.53
N PRO A 1282 3.45 -39.22 7.16
CA PRO A 1282 2.61 -38.64 6.12
C PRO A 1282 2.03 -37.31 6.63
N TYR A 1283 2.76 -36.21 6.43
CA TYR A 1283 2.27 -34.87 6.72
C TYR A 1283 1.11 -34.55 5.77
N LYS A 1284 -0.03 -34.17 6.35
CA LYS A 1284 -1.07 -33.43 5.63
C LYS A 1284 -0.41 -32.21 4.95
N GLN A 1285 -0.70 -31.99 3.67
CA GLN A 1285 -0.34 -30.73 3.00
C GLN A 1285 -1.17 -29.60 3.64
N TYR A 1286 -0.56 -28.83 4.53
CA TYR A 1286 -1.18 -27.63 5.08
C TYR A 1286 -1.05 -26.46 4.09
N ASN A 1287 -2.09 -25.63 3.99
CA ASN A 1287 -2.02 -24.37 3.26
C ASN A 1287 -1.23 -23.35 4.08
N MET A 1288 -0.09 -22.90 3.55
CA MET A 1288 0.75 -21.91 4.22
C MET A 1288 0.04 -20.55 4.32
N LEU A 1289 0.07 -19.94 5.50
CA LEU A 1289 -0.43 -18.59 5.75
C LEU A 1289 0.40 -17.56 4.96
N ASN A 1290 -0.22 -16.41 4.68
CA ASN A 1290 0.50 -15.31 4.04
C ASN A 1290 1.45 -14.62 5.05
N ALA A 1291 2.50 -13.99 4.54
CA ALA A 1291 3.55 -13.36 5.35
C ALA A 1291 3.03 -12.30 6.35
N ASP A 1292 2.03 -11.51 5.97
CA ASP A 1292 1.48 -10.46 6.85
C ASP A 1292 0.64 -11.05 8.00
N THR A 1293 -0.13 -12.09 7.72
CA THR A 1293 -0.94 -12.82 8.71
C THR A 1293 -0.04 -13.55 9.70
N THR A 1294 1.03 -14.19 9.22
CA THR A 1294 2.06 -14.76 10.10
C THR A 1294 2.72 -13.67 10.95
N ARG A 1295 3.05 -12.50 10.38
CA ARG A 1295 3.64 -11.38 11.14
C ARG A 1295 2.73 -10.87 12.25
N HIS A 1296 1.43 -10.74 12.00
CA HIS A 1296 0.44 -10.39 13.03
C HIS A 1296 0.38 -11.40 14.18
N LEU A 1297 0.39 -12.71 13.89
CA LEU A 1297 0.45 -13.74 14.93
C LEU A 1297 1.75 -13.65 15.74
N MET A 1298 2.89 -13.48 15.07
CA MET A 1298 4.19 -13.41 15.75
C MET A 1298 4.30 -12.17 16.65
N ILE A 1299 3.78 -11.00 16.25
CA ILE A 1299 3.83 -9.81 17.12
C ILE A 1299 2.90 -9.97 18.33
N CYS A 1300 1.74 -10.62 18.17
CA CYS A 1300 0.86 -10.96 19.29
C CYS A 1300 1.54 -11.94 20.26
N PHE A 1301 2.22 -12.97 19.74
CA PHE A 1301 3.01 -13.90 20.55
C PHE A 1301 4.09 -13.16 21.35
N LEU A 1302 4.91 -12.32 20.71
CA LEU A 1302 5.96 -11.57 21.39
C LEU A 1302 5.40 -10.60 22.44
N TRP A 1303 4.26 -9.96 22.17
CA TRP A 1303 3.60 -9.10 23.17
C TRP A 1303 3.17 -9.88 24.41
N ILE A 1304 2.61 -11.08 24.24
CA ILE A 1304 2.21 -11.95 25.37
C ILE A 1304 3.45 -12.36 26.16
N MET A 1305 4.49 -12.88 25.50
CA MET A 1305 5.69 -13.35 26.19
C MET A 1305 6.45 -12.24 26.92
N LYS A 1306 6.42 -11.01 26.38
CA LYS A 1306 7.00 -9.83 27.03
C LYS A 1306 6.29 -9.45 28.32
N ASN A 1307 4.95 -9.51 28.32
CA ASN A 1307 4.15 -8.93 29.40
C ASN A 1307 3.63 -9.98 30.40
N ALA A 1308 3.65 -11.26 30.08
CA ALA A 1308 3.24 -12.32 31.01
C ALA A 1308 4.18 -12.41 32.22
N ASP A 1309 3.66 -12.95 33.32
CA ASP A 1309 4.43 -13.18 34.54
C ASP A 1309 5.61 -14.11 34.25
N GLN A 1310 6.83 -13.59 34.40
CA GLN A 1310 8.06 -14.33 34.12
C GLN A 1310 8.22 -15.55 35.03
N SER A 1311 7.70 -15.50 36.26
CA SER A 1311 7.72 -16.65 37.16
C SER A 1311 6.79 -17.77 36.70
N LEU A 1312 5.63 -17.41 36.12
CA LEU A 1312 4.70 -18.35 35.50
C LEU A 1312 5.29 -18.94 34.23
N ILE A 1313 5.91 -18.13 33.37
CA ILE A 1313 6.57 -18.61 32.14
C ILE A 1313 7.69 -19.59 32.49
N ARG A 1314 8.55 -19.28 33.48
CA ARG A 1314 9.64 -20.18 33.89
C ARG A 1314 9.13 -21.52 34.41
N LYS A 1315 8.07 -21.52 35.22
CA LYS A 1315 7.43 -22.76 35.70
C LYS A 1315 6.80 -23.55 34.55
N TRP A 1316 6.07 -22.88 33.67
CA TRP A 1316 5.48 -23.51 32.49
C TRP A 1316 6.53 -24.17 31.59
N ILE A 1317 7.64 -23.47 31.31
CA ILE A 1317 8.77 -24.02 30.56
C ILE A 1317 9.38 -25.23 31.27
N ALA A 1318 9.53 -25.20 32.59
CA ALA A 1318 10.09 -26.32 33.36
C ALA A 1318 9.19 -27.57 33.33
N ASP A 1319 7.86 -27.39 33.20
CA ASP A 1319 6.89 -28.48 33.16
C ASP A 1319 6.69 -29.08 31.73
N LEU A 1320 7.17 -28.39 30.69
CA LEU A 1320 6.98 -28.81 29.30
C LEU A 1320 7.96 -29.94 28.89
N PRO A 1321 7.49 -30.98 28.17
CA PRO A 1321 8.38 -31.97 27.59
C PRO A 1321 9.26 -31.34 26.48
N SER A 1322 10.47 -31.89 26.29
CA SER A 1322 11.48 -31.36 25.36
C SER A 1322 10.98 -31.12 23.93
N MET A 1323 10.04 -31.94 23.43
CA MET A 1323 9.43 -31.73 22.11
C MET A 1323 8.61 -30.44 22.00
N GLN A 1324 7.90 -30.03 23.05
CA GLN A 1324 7.14 -28.76 23.04
C GLN A 1324 8.07 -27.56 23.17
N LEU A 1325 9.13 -27.69 23.97
CA LEU A 1325 10.17 -26.65 24.05
C LEU A 1325 10.86 -26.44 22.70
N ASN A 1326 11.10 -27.51 21.94
CA ASN A 1326 11.61 -27.39 20.56
C ASN A 1326 10.64 -26.65 19.62
N ARG A 1327 9.32 -26.87 19.73
CA ARG A 1327 8.32 -26.10 18.94
C ARG A 1327 8.33 -24.62 19.30
N ILE A 1328 8.58 -24.27 20.56
CA ILE A 1328 8.76 -22.86 20.98
C ILE A 1328 10.03 -22.29 20.35
N LEU A 1329 11.14 -23.04 20.34
CA LEU A 1329 12.38 -22.62 19.68
C LEU A 1329 12.20 -22.42 18.17
N ASP A 1330 11.43 -23.29 17.49
CA ASP A 1330 11.09 -23.12 16.08
C ASP A 1330 10.25 -21.85 15.84
N LEU A 1331 9.32 -21.52 16.74
CA LEU A 1331 8.55 -20.29 16.68
C LEU A 1331 9.45 -19.04 16.86
N LEU A 1332 10.40 -19.10 17.81
CA LEU A 1332 11.38 -18.04 18.03
C LEU A 1332 12.30 -17.87 16.81
N PHE A 1333 12.69 -18.96 16.17
CA PHE A 1333 13.44 -18.96 14.91
C PHE A 1333 12.70 -18.22 13.79
N ILE A 1334 11.39 -18.46 13.65
CA ILE A 1334 10.51 -17.73 12.72
C ILE A 1334 10.43 -16.25 13.09
N CYS A 1335 10.28 -15.91 14.38
CA CYS A 1335 10.18 -14.52 14.85
C CYS A 1335 11.42 -13.69 14.51
N VAL A 1336 12.62 -14.25 14.66
CA VAL A 1336 13.89 -13.58 14.29
C VAL A 1336 13.87 -13.14 12.82
N SER A 1337 13.42 -14.04 11.94
CA SER A 1337 13.38 -13.79 10.49
C SER A 1337 12.20 -12.89 10.09
N CYS A 1338 11.10 -12.94 10.85
CA CYS A 1338 9.88 -12.18 10.62
C CYS A 1338 10.05 -10.67 10.87
N PHE A 1339 10.84 -10.30 11.89
CA PHE A 1339 11.10 -8.92 12.31
C PHE A 1339 12.53 -8.44 11.98
N GLU A 1340 13.16 -9.01 10.95
CA GLU A 1340 14.47 -8.57 10.46
C GLU A 1340 14.43 -7.13 9.94
N TYR A 1341 15.43 -6.33 10.34
CA TYR A 1341 15.60 -4.97 9.84
C TYR A 1341 16.07 -5.00 8.38
N LYS A 1342 15.42 -4.23 7.50
CA LYS A 1342 15.72 -4.21 6.06
C LYS A 1342 16.47 -2.96 5.59
N GLY A 1343 16.97 -2.14 6.52
CA GLY A 1343 17.68 -0.91 6.22
C GLY A 1343 16.81 0.22 5.67
N LYS A 1344 17.42 1.40 5.49
CA LYS A 1344 16.82 2.51 4.76
C LYS A 1344 16.84 2.22 3.26
N GLN A 1345 15.67 2.15 2.63
CA GLN A 1345 15.60 2.13 1.16
C GLN A 1345 16.03 3.50 0.63
N SER A 1346 17.28 3.62 0.19
CA SER A 1346 17.81 4.85 -0.38
C SER A 1346 17.00 5.25 -1.62
N SER A 1347 16.58 6.53 -1.68
CA SER A 1347 15.76 7.07 -2.78
C SER A 1347 16.42 6.86 -4.15
N ASP A 1348 17.74 6.74 -4.19
CA ASP A 1348 18.50 6.66 -5.42
C ASP A 1348 18.32 5.33 -6.16
N LYS A 1349 18.04 4.23 -5.43
CA LYS A 1349 17.70 2.94 -6.08
C LYS A 1349 16.34 2.98 -6.77
N VAL A 1350 15.41 3.83 -6.31
CA VAL A 1350 14.09 3.98 -6.95
C VAL A 1350 14.24 4.66 -8.32
N SER A 1351 15.14 5.64 -8.45
CA SER A 1351 15.40 6.29 -9.73
C SER A 1351 15.99 5.33 -10.78
N ASN A 1352 16.97 4.51 -10.37
CA ASN A 1352 17.61 3.56 -11.27
C ASN A 1352 16.72 2.37 -11.62
N GLN A 1353 15.93 1.83 -10.69
CA GLN A 1353 14.99 0.74 -11.01
C GLN A 1353 13.86 1.18 -11.96
N VAL A 1354 13.44 2.45 -11.91
CA VAL A 1354 12.48 3.00 -12.89
C VAL A 1354 13.11 3.07 -14.29
N LEU A 1355 14.37 3.47 -14.39
CA LEU A 1355 15.12 3.46 -15.66
C LEU A 1355 15.34 2.04 -16.20
N GLN A 1356 15.75 1.09 -15.35
CA GLN A 1356 15.99 -0.31 -15.74
C GLN A 1356 14.69 -1.02 -16.14
N LYS A 1357 13.61 -0.88 -15.35
CA LYS A 1357 12.30 -1.42 -15.73
C LYS A 1357 11.75 -0.76 -17.00
N SER A 1358 12.04 0.51 -17.28
CA SER A 1358 11.64 1.13 -18.55
C SER A 1358 12.38 0.52 -19.76
N ARG A 1359 13.66 0.17 -19.60
CA ARG A 1359 14.45 -0.49 -20.64
C ARG A 1359 13.98 -1.93 -20.86
N ASP A 1360 13.71 -2.69 -19.80
CA ASP A 1360 13.21 -4.06 -19.92
C ASP A 1360 11.79 -4.11 -20.48
N VAL A 1361 10.94 -3.15 -20.13
CA VAL A 1361 9.60 -3.03 -20.72
C VAL A 1361 9.68 -2.61 -22.18
N LYS A 1362 10.61 -1.74 -22.56
CA LYS A 1362 10.87 -1.40 -23.96
C LYS A 1362 11.39 -2.61 -24.73
N ALA A 1363 12.33 -3.38 -24.17
CA ALA A 1363 12.85 -4.60 -24.77
C ALA A 1363 11.77 -5.67 -24.92
N LYS A 1364 10.93 -5.90 -23.89
CA LYS A 1364 9.76 -6.81 -23.99
C LYS A 1364 8.72 -6.33 -24.99
N LEU A 1365 8.51 -5.02 -25.13
CA LEU A 1365 7.60 -4.47 -26.12
C LEU A 1365 8.15 -4.63 -27.54
N GLU A 1366 9.46 -4.39 -27.74
CA GLU A 1366 10.14 -4.66 -29.00
C GLU A 1366 10.14 -6.16 -29.35
N GLU A 1367 10.35 -7.04 -28.37
CA GLU A 1367 10.30 -8.49 -28.55
C GLU A 1367 8.87 -8.99 -28.85
N ALA A 1368 7.84 -8.45 -28.16
CA ALA A 1368 6.43 -8.76 -28.44
C ALA A 1368 5.97 -8.24 -29.81
N LEU A 1369 6.51 -7.11 -30.27
CA LEU A 1369 6.27 -6.59 -31.63
C LEU A 1369 6.99 -7.43 -32.69
N LEU A 1370 8.21 -7.90 -32.42
CA LEU A 1370 9.03 -8.68 -33.36
C LEU A 1370 8.58 -10.15 -33.46
N ARG A 1371 8.09 -10.78 -32.39
CA ARG A 1371 7.61 -12.16 -32.41
C ARG A 1371 6.15 -12.34 -32.83
N GLY A 1372 5.46 -11.28 -33.22
CA GLY A 1372 4.12 -11.38 -33.81
C GLY A 1372 3.02 -11.86 -32.85
N GLU A 1373 3.29 -11.88 -31.54
CA GLU A 1373 2.33 -12.22 -30.47
C GLU A 1373 1.59 -10.98 -29.93
N GLY A 1374 1.52 -9.90 -30.70
CA GLY A 1374 0.62 -8.78 -30.44
C GLY A 1374 -0.85 -9.12 -30.73
N ALA A 1375 -1.79 -8.30 -30.25
CA ALA A 1375 -3.26 -8.50 -30.28
C ALA A 1375 -3.85 -9.03 -31.61
N ARG A 1376 -3.17 -8.82 -32.75
CA ARG A 1376 -3.52 -9.43 -34.04
C ARG A 1376 -3.39 -10.96 -34.04
N GLY A 1377 -2.35 -11.52 -33.44
CA GLY A 1377 -2.10 -12.97 -33.33
C GLY A 1377 -3.11 -13.65 -32.40
N GLU A 1378 -3.47 -13.01 -31.30
CA GLU A 1378 -4.50 -13.51 -30.38
C GLU A 1378 -5.89 -13.52 -31.04
N MET A 1379 -6.19 -12.53 -31.89
CA MET A 1379 -7.43 -12.50 -32.68
C MET A 1379 -7.46 -13.60 -33.77
N MET A 1380 -6.31 -14.00 -34.32
CA MET A 1380 -6.25 -15.11 -35.28
C MET A 1380 -6.40 -16.48 -34.64
N ARG A 1381 -5.91 -16.71 -33.40
CA ARG A 1381 -6.08 -17.99 -32.70
C ARG A 1381 -7.53 -18.30 -32.33
N ARG A 1382 -8.43 -17.29 -32.26
CA ARG A 1382 -9.85 -17.50 -31.98
C ARG A 1382 -10.68 -18.04 -33.16
N ARG A 1383 -10.09 -18.29 -34.34
CA ARG A 1383 -10.78 -18.93 -35.48
C ARG A 1383 -10.52 -20.43 -35.62
N ILE A 1384 -10.13 -21.13 -34.56
CA ILE A 1384 -10.09 -22.61 -34.57
C ILE A 1384 -11.32 -23.12 -33.79
N PRO A 1385 -12.36 -23.61 -34.49
CA PRO A 1385 -13.59 -24.06 -33.87
C PRO A 1385 -13.41 -25.46 -33.29
N GLY A 1386 -13.62 -25.61 -31.99
CA GLY A 1386 -13.81 -26.92 -31.38
C GLY A 1386 -13.03 -27.13 -30.10
N THR A 1387 -13.44 -26.49 -29.01
CA THR A 1387 -13.42 -27.10 -27.67
C THR A 1387 -14.41 -26.35 -26.77
N ASP A 1388 -15.66 -26.81 -26.77
CA ASP A 1388 -16.69 -26.41 -25.80
C ASP A 1388 -16.34 -26.98 -24.42
N ARG A 1389 -16.37 -26.13 -23.39
CA ARG A 1389 -16.85 -26.36 -22.00
C ARG A 1389 -16.19 -25.37 -21.04
N PHE A 1390 -16.76 -24.17 -20.88
CA PHE A 1390 -16.86 -23.44 -19.60
C PHE A 1390 -17.88 -22.30 -19.79
N PRO A 1391 -19.10 -22.40 -19.21
CA PRO A 1391 -20.15 -21.41 -19.39
C PRO A 1391 -20.03 -20.25 -18.39
N GLY A 1392 -20.10 -19.00 -18.88
CA GLY A 1392 -20.77 -17.92 -18.14
C GLY A 1392 -19.93 -16.82 -17.48
N ILE A 1393 -18.99 -16.18 -18.18
CA ILE A 1393 -18.66 -14.75 -17.96
C ILE A 1393 -18.64 -14.07 -19.33
N ASN A 1394 -19.82 -13.72 -19.84
CA ASN A 1394 -20.00 -13.01 -21.10
C ASN A 1394 -20.67 -11.65 -20.81
N GLU A 1395 -19.92 -10.72 -20.23
CA GLU A 1395 -20.21 -9.29 -20.38
C GLU A 1395 -19.14 -8.69 -21.28
N ASN A 1396 -19.59 -8.10 -22.39
CA ASN A 1396 -18.78 -7.50 -23.43
C ASN A 1396 -17.79 -6.47 -22.85
N LEU A 1397 -16.54 -6.90 -22.65
CA LEU A 1397 -15.42 -6.10 -22.15
C LEU A 1397 -15.00 -5.05 -23.20
N ARG A 1398 -15.75 -3.95 -23.24
CA ARG A 1398 -15.31 -2.70 -23.87
C ARG A 1398 -14.28 -2.06 -22.93
N TRP A 1399 -13.01 -2.10 -23.34
CA TRP A 1399 -11.83 -1.59 -22.63
C TRP A 1399 -12.09 -0.29 -21.85
N ARG A 1400 -12.26 -0.41 -20.53
CA ARG A 1400 -12.24 0.76 -19.64
C ARG A 1400 -10.78 1.06 -19.30
N LYS A 1401 -10.32 2.21 -19.79
CA LYS A 1401 -8.97 2.75 -19.60
C LYS A 1401 -8.53 2.79 -18.12
N GLU A 1402 -9.48 2.85 -17.18
CA GLU A 1402 -9.24 2.91 -15.73
C GLU A 1402 -8.63 1.64 -15.12
N GLN A 1403 -8.74 0.47 -15.76
CA GLN A 1403 -8.16 -0.79 -15.22
C GLN A 1403 -6.73 -1.08 -15.68
N THR A 1404 -6.09 -0.20 -16.44
CA THR A 1404 -4.67 -0.38 -16.77
C THR A 1404 -3.80 -0.14 -15.53
N GLN A 1405 -3.24 -1.22 -14.99
CA GLN A 1405 -2.46 -1.33 -13.74
C GLN A 1405 -1.31 -0.32 -13.57
N TRP A 1406 -0.96 0.45 -14.59
CA TRP A 1406 0.18 1.35 -14.60
C TRP A 1406 0.09 2.55 -13.64
N ARG A 1407 -1.11 2.98 -13.20
CA ARG A 1407 -1.22 4.11 -12.24
C ARG A 1407 -1.21 3.71 -10.76
N GLN A 1408 -1.61 2.50 -10.37
CA GLN A 1408 -1.66 2.14 -8.94
C GLN A 1408 -0.27 2.02 -8.30
N ALA A 1409 0.78 1.71 -9.07
CA ALA A 1409 2.14 1.66 -8.54
C ALA A 1409 2.68 3.05 -8.10
N ASN A 1410 2.11 4.15 -8.61
CA ASN A 1410 2.60 5.49 -8.31
C ASN A 1410 1.99 6.11 -7.04
N GLU A 1411 0.87 5.60 -6.51
CA GLU A 1411 0.29 6.15 -5.28
C GLU A 1411 1.07 5.76 -4.02
N LYS A 1412 1.79 4.63 -4.04
CA LYS A 1412 2.66 4.23 -2.93
C LYS A 1412 4.00 5.00 -2.89
N LEU A 1413 4.28 5.88 -3.87
CA LEU A 1413 5.57 6.57 -3.98
C LEU A 1413 5.60 8.00 -3.41
N ASP A 1414 4.49 8.56 -2.93
CA ASP A 1414 4.45 9.91 -2.35
C ASP A 1414 4.81 9.94 -0.85
N LYS A 1415 5.71 9.06 -0.38
CA LYS A 1415 6.27 9.15 0.98
C LYS A 1415 7.42 10.14 1.00
N THR A 1416 7.32 11.17 1.84
CA THR A 1416 8.39 12.16 2.01
C THR A 1416 9.63 11.54 2.66
N LYS A 1417 10.82 12.11 2.44
CA LYS A 1417 12.06 11.65 3.09
C LYS A 1417 11.92 11.55 4.62
N ALA A 1418 11.21 12.49 5.23
CA ALA A 1418 10.93 12.49 6.67
C ALA A 1418 10.08 11.28 7.12
N GLU A 1419 9.10 10.86 6.31
CA GLU A 1419 8.29 9.66 6.59
C GLU A 1419 9.10 8.37 6.44
N LEU A 1420 9.98 8.29 5.43
CA LEU A 1420 10.88 7.14 5.26
C LEU A 1420 11.89 7.04 6.40
N ASP A 1421 12.45 8.16 6.85
CA ASP A 1421 13.37 8.21 8.00
C ASP A 1421 12.65 7.79 9.30
N GLN A 1422 11.40 8.21 9.48
CA GLN A 1422 10.58 7.83 10.63
C GLN A 1422 10.18 6.34 10.59
N GLU A 1423 9.84 5.80 9.42
CA GLU A 1423 9.55 4.37 9.23
C GLU A 1423 10.78 3.50 9.50
N ALA A 1424 11.97 3.94 9.08
CA ALA A 1424 13.24 3.27 9.39
C ALA A 1424 13.53 3.30 10.90
N LEU A 1425 13.35 4.45 11.57
CA LEU A 1425 13.53 4.57 13.02
C LEU A 1425 12.59 3.61 13.79
N ILE A 1426 11.32 3.55 13.39
CA ILE A 1426 10.32 2.66 13.98
C ILE A 1426 10.68 1.19 13.73
N SER A 1427 11.02 0.83 12.49
CA SER A 1427 11.39 -0.53 12.12
C SER A 1427 12.65 -1.01 12.82
N GLY A 1428 13.65 -0.15 13.01
CA GLY A 1428 14.88 -0.49 13.72
C GLY A 1428 14.65 -0.75 15.22
N ASN A 1429 13.79 0.07 15.85
CA ASN A 1429 13.39 -0.16 17.24
C ASN A 1429 12.53 -1.41 17.39
N LEU A 1430 11.61 -1.68 16.45
CA LEU A 1430 10.81 -2.92 16.43
C LEU A 1430 11.69 -4.16 16.34
N ALA A 1431 12.63 -4.18 15.39
CA ALA A 1431 13.55 -5.31 15.20
C ALA A 1431 14.39 -5.56 16.46
N THR A 1432 14.94 -4.49 17.04
CA THR A 1432 15.74 -4.58 18.28
C THR A 1432 14.91 -5.15 19.44
N GLU A 1433 13.72 -4.58 19.68
CA GLU A 1433 12.86 -5.01 20.78
C GLU A 1433 12.35 -6.44 20.59
N ALA A 1434 11.95 -6.82 19.37
CA ALA A 1434 11.51 -8.17 19.07
C ALA A 1434 12.61 -9.21 19.37
N ASN A 1435 13.84 -8.94 18.93
CA ASN A 1435 14.98 -9.83 19.19
C ASN A 1435 15.37 -9.87 20.67
N LEU A 1436 15.22 -8.77 21.43
CA LEU A 1436 15.41 -8.79 22.89
C LEU A 1436 14.36 -9.63 23.62
N ILE A 1437 13.08 -9.58 23.22
CA ILE A 1437 12.02 -10.47 23.76
C ILE A 1437 12.38 -11.95 23.48
N ILE A 1438 12.85 -12.24 22.26
CA ILE A 1438 13.28 -13.58 21.88
C ILE A 1438 14.44 -14.05 22.77
N LEU A 1439 15.43 -13.18 23.00
CA LEU A 1439 16.58 -13.50 23.85
C LEU A 1439 16.17 -13.76 25.30
N ASP A 1440 15.25 -12.97 25.87
CA ASP A 1440 14.74 -13.22 27.23
C ASP A 1440 14.02 -14.56 27.32
N MET A 1441 13.26 -14.94 26.30
CA MET A 1441 12.63 -16.25 26.23
C MET A 1441 13.64 -17.39 26.13
N GLN A 1442 14.71 -17.24 25.35
CA GLN A 1442 15.79 -18.22 25.30
C GLN A 1442 16.50 -18.34 26.65
N GLU A 1443 16.74 -17.23 27.34
CA GLU A 1443 17.36 -17.21 28.67
C GLU A 1443 16.47 -17.90 29.72
N ASN A 1444 15.16 -17.67 29.68
CA ASN A 1444 14.20 -18.41 30.51
C ASN A 1444 14.23 -19.92 30.23
N ILE A 1445 14.37 -20.32 28.95
CA ILE A 1445 14.54 -21.74 28.55
C ILE A 1445 15.86 -22.31 29.08
N ILE A 1446 16.98 -21.57 28.95
CA ILE A 1446 18.29 -21.98 29.46
C ILE A 1446 18.25 -22.15 30.98
N GLN A 1447 17.67 -21.19 31.72
CA GLN A 1447 17.53 -21.27 33.17
C GLN A 1447 16.68 -22.47 33.61
N ALA A 1448 15.53 -22.70 32.97
CA ALA A 1448 14.69 -23.86 33.27
C ALA A 1448 15.38 -25.19 32.94
N SER A 1449 16.14 -25.26 31.83
CA SER A 1449 16.89 -26.46 31.44
C SER A 1449 18.01 -26.79 32.42
N SER A 1450 18.60 -25.80 33.10
CA SER A 1450 19.63 -26.05 34.10
C SER A 1450 19.12 -26.80 35.35
N ALA A 1451 17.80 -26.79 35.57
CA ALA A 1451 17.12 -27.52 36.65
C ALA A 1451 16.66 -28.93 36.24
N LEU A 1452 16.61 -29.26 34.94
CA LEU A 1452 16.18 -30.56 34.43
C LEU A 1452 17.36 -31.37 33.87
N ASP A 1453 17.37 -32.68 34.09
CA ASP A 1453 18.41 -33.61 33.61
C ASP A 1453 18.44 -33.82 32.06
N CYS A 1454 17.64 -33.10 31.27
CA CYS A 1454 17.47 -33.30 29.81
C CYS A 1454 18.27 -32.32 28.93
N LYS A 1455 19.54 -32.09 29.28
CA LYS A 1455 20.41 -31.03 28.72
C LYS A 1455 20.65 -31.12 27.20
N ASP A 1456 20.75 -32.32 26.66
CA ASP A 1456 21.35 -32.58 25.33
C ASP A 1456 20.49 -32.06 24.16
N SER A 1457 19.20 -32.41 24.12
CA SER A 1457 18.34 -32.10 22.95
C SER A 1457 17.91 -30.63 22.81
N LEU A 1458 18.02 -29.84 23.87
CA LEU A 1458 17.47 -28.48 23.93
C LEU A 1458 18.51 -27.42 23.54
N LEU A 1459 19.77 -27.66 23.92
CA LEU A 1459 20.86 -26.71 23.71
C LEU A 1459 21.10 -26.45 22.22
N GLY A 1460 21.05 -27.49 21.39
CA GLY A 1460 21.15 -27.37 19.94
C GLY A 1460 20.09 -26.46 19.32
N GLY A 1461 18.85 -26.52 19.83
CA GLY A 1461 17.76 -25.64 19.38
C GLY A 1461 17.96 -24.18 19.81
N VAL A 1462 18.43 -23.95 21.05
CA VAL A 1462 18.77 -22.61 21.55
C VAL A 1462 19.89 -21.99 20.72
N LEU A 1463 20.96 -22.74 20.47
CA LEU A 1463 22.08 -22.32 19.63
C LEU A 1463 21.64 -22.01 18.21
N ARG A 1464 20.76 -22.84 17.62
CA ARG A 1464 20.22 -22.62 16.27
C ARG A 1464 19.53 -21.27 16.14
N VAL A 1465 18.71 -20.89 17.13
CA VAL A 1465 18.01 -19.58 17.14
C VAL A 1465 19.01 -18.43 17.34
N LEU A 1466 19.98 -18.56 18.25
CA LEU A 1466 21.03 -17.54 18.46
C LEU A 1466 21.89 -17.33 17.21
N VAL A 1467 22.34 -18.42 16.58
CA VAL A 1467 23.13 -18.36 15.34
C VAL A 1467 22.32 -17.76 14.19
N ASN A 1468 21.03 -18.08 14.08
CA ASN A 1468 20.15 -17.41 13.11
C ASN A 1468 20.01 -15.92 13.41
N SER A 1469 19.87 -15.52 14.66
CA SER A 1469 19.79 -14.09 15.02
C SER A 1469 21.06 -13.32 14.64
N LEU A 1470 22.25 -13.91 14.83
CA LEU A 1470 23.54 -13.35 14.41
C LEU A 1470 23.71 -13.27 12.89
N SER A 1471 22.89 -14.02 12.13
CA SER A 1471 22.90 -13.99 10.66
C SER A 1471 22.08 -12.87 10.05
N CYS A 1472 21.19 -12.25 10.82
CA CYS A 1472 20.36 -11.12 10.41
C CYS A 1472 21.10 -9.78 10.58
N ASP A 1473 20.57 -8.72 9.97
CA ASP A 1473 20.97 -7.34 10.29
C ASP A 1473 20.38 -6.92 11.65
N GLN A 1474 21.22 -6.99 12.69
CA GLN A 1474 20.84 -6.73 14.07
C GLN A 1474 21.42 -5.41 14.58
N SER A 1475 20.77 -4.80 15.58
CA SER A 1475 21.32 -3.62 16.22
C SER A 1475 22.48 -3.95 17.14
N THR A 1476 23.39 -2.99 17.33
CA THR A 1476 24.50 -3.13 18.30
C THR A 1476 24.03 -3.43 19.71
N THR A 1477 22.91 -2.83 20.13
CA THR A 1477 22.26 -3.08 21.42
C THR A 1477 21.93 -4.57 21.58
N TYR A 1478 21.26 -5.16 20.59
CA TYR A 1478 20.94 -6.59 20.62
C TYR A 1478 22.20 -7.47 20.57
N LEU A 1479 23.13 -7.19 19.67
CA LEU A 1479 24.35 -7.97 19.49
C LEU A 1479 25.18 -8.03 20.78
N THR A 1480 25.30 -6.91 21.49
CA THR A 1480 25.99 -6.84 22.79
C THR A 1480 25.43 -7.84 23.79
N HIS A 1481 24.10 -7.93 23.89
CA HIS A 1481 23.44 -8.87 24.78
C HIS A 1481 23.47 -10.31 24.27
N CYS A 1482 23.32 -10.52 22.95
CA CYS A 1482 23.39 -11.84 22.33
C CYS A 1482 24.78 -12.49 22.53
N PHE A 1483 25.86 -11.74 22.29
CA PHE A 1483 27.22 -12.21 22.59
C PHE A 1483 27.44 -12.45 24.08
N ALA A 1484 26.83 -11.65 24.97
CA ALA A 1484 26.90 -11.89 26.40
C ALA A 1484 26.21 -13.21 26.79
N THR A 1485 25.07 -13.55 26.20
CA THR A 1485 24.36 -14.83 26.39
C THR A 1485 25.16 -16.00 25.81
N LEU A 1486 25.69 -15.87 24.59
CA LEU A 1486 26.53 -16.90 23.97
C LEU A 1486 27.76 -17.22 24.83
N ARG A 1487 28.45 -16.20 25.35
CA ARG A 1487 29.60 -16.41 26.26
C ARG A 1487 29.20 -17.13 27.55
N ALA A 1488 28.03 -16.83 28.12
CA ALA A 1488 27.54 -17.55 29.30
C ALA A 1488 27.21 -19.01 28.97
N LEU A 1489 26.60 -19.27 27.82
CA LEU A 1489 26.26 -20.60 27.35
C LEU A 1489 27.51 -21.45 27.07
N ILE A 1490 28.53 -20.86 26.43
CA ILE A 1490 29.84 -21.51 26.21
C ILE A 1490 30.51 -21.84 27.56
N ALA A 1491 30.47 -20.93 28.53
CA ALA A 1491 31.08 -21.14 29.84
C ALA A 1491 30.37 -22.23 30.66
N LYS A 1492 29.04 -22.37 30.52
CA LYS A 1492 28.20 -23.29 31.31
C LYS A 1492 28.04 -24.67 30.67
N PHE A 1493 28.07 -24.75 29.34
CA PHE A 1493 27.78 -25.96 28.55
C PHE A 1493 28.83 -26.24 27.47
N GLY A 1494 30.06 -25.75 27.63
CA GLY A 1494 31.14 -25.89 26.65
C GLY A 1494 31.36 -27.32 26.19
N ASP A 1495 31.41 -28.28 27.12
CA ASP A 1495 31.63 -29.70 26.82
C ASP A 1495 30.59 -30.23 25.82
N LEU A 1496 29.30 -29.92 26.04
CA LEU A 1496 28.19 -30.33 25.17
C LEU A 1496 28.26 -29.68 23.77
N LEU A 1497 28.66 -28.41 23.70
CA LEU A 1497 28.84 -27.69 22.44
C LEU A 1497 29.94 -28.31 21.57
N PHE A 1498 31.04 -28.77 22.19
CA PHE A 1498 32.19 -29.31 21.46
C PHE A 1498 32.04 -30.80 21.13
N GLU A 1499 31.32 -31.56 21.94
CA GLU A 1499 31.10 -32.99 21.77
C GLU A 1499 29.87 -33.32 20.91
N GLU A 1500 28.71 -32.72 21.18
CA GLU A 1500 27.43 -33.13 20.57
C GLU A 1500 26.94 -32.18 19.46
N GLU A 1501 27.02 -30.87 19.65
CA GLU A 1501 26.45 -29.84 18.73
C GLU A 1501 27.45 -29.34 17.69
N MET A 1502 28.03 -30.32 16.98
CA MET A 1502 29.16 -30.15 16.06
C MET A 1502 28.91 -29.16 14.90
N GLU A 1503 27.71 -29.17 14.31
CA GLU A 1503 27.33 -28.31 13.18
C GLU A 1503 27.09 -26.87 13.65
N GLN A 1504 26.41 -26.71 14.78
CA GLN A 1504 26.07 -25.44 15.40
C GLN A 1504 27.33 -24.71 15.87
N CYS A 1505 28.33 -25.45 16.37
CA CYS A 1505 29.64 -24.89 16.71
C CYS A 1505 30.37 -24.35 15.47
N ALA A 1506 30.30 -25.05 14.32
CA ALA A 1506 30.88 -24.57 13.07
C ALA A 1506 30.19 -23.30 12.57
N ASP A 1507 28.85 -23.28 12.57
CA ASP A 1507 28.06 -22.11 12.17
C ASP A 1507 28.31 -20.93 13.12
N LEU A 1508 28.40 -21.18 14.43
CA LEU A 1508 28.72 -20.16 15.43
C LEU A 1508 30.10 -19.56 15.15
N CYS A 1509 31.14 -20.38 14.94
CA CYS A 1509 32.47 -19.90 14.57
C CYS A 1509 32.43 -19.02 13.32
N GLN A 1510 31.63 -19.42 12.31
CA GLN A 1510 31.47 -18.63 11.09
C GLN A 1510 30.80 -17.27 11.34
N ARG A 1511 29.72 -17.23 12.12
CA ARG A 1511 29.01 -15.97 12.43
C ARG A 1511 29.83 -15.06 13.32
N VAL A 1512 30.48 -15.59 14.35
CA VAL A 1512 31.37 -14.81 15.23
C VAL A 1512 32.53 -14.22 14.42
N LEU A 1513 33.13 -14.99 13.52
CA LEU A 1513 34.22 -14.49 12.67
C LEU A 1513 33.75 -13.41 11.68
N HIS A 1514 32.53 -13.53 11.12
CA HIS A 1514 31.94 -12.48 10.32
C HIS A 1514 31.85 -11.16 11.11
N HIS A 1515 31.34 -11.21 12.35
CA HIS A 1515 31.26 -10.03 13.23
C HIS A 1515 32.63 -9.51 13.69
N CYS A 1516 33.69 -10.33 13.66
CA CYS A 1516 35.07 -9.85 13.84
C CYS A 1516 35.54 -8.96 12.68
N SER A 1517 34.89 -8.99 11.51
CA SER A 1517 35.18 -8.08 10.39
C SER A 1517 34.32 -6.81 10.36
N SER A 1518 33.48 -6.61 11.38
CA SER A 1518 32.56 -5.47 11.50
C SER A 1518 33.28 -4.10 11.47
N SER A 1519 32.67 -3.09 10.86
CA SER A 1519 33.12 -1.70 10.95
C SER A 1519 32.94 -1.12 12.36
N MET A 1520 32.03 -1.68 13.16
CA MET A 1520 31.69 -1.22 14.50
C MET A 1520 32.62 -1.86 15.54
N ASP A 1521 33.40 -1.03 16.23
CA ASP A 1521 34.33 -1.43 17.28
C ASP A 1521 33.68 -2.22 18.41
N VAL A 1522 32.52 -1.77 18.91
CA VAL A 1522 31.77 -2.49 19.96
C VAL A 1522 31.41 -3.91 19.53
N THR A 1523 30.89 -4.08 18.31
CA THR A 1523 30.52 -5.41 17.77
C THR A 1523 31.77 -6.29 17.61
N ARG A 1524 32.86 -5.75 17.06
CA ARG A 1524 34.13 -6.47 16.93
C ARG A 1524 34.66 -6.92 18.29
N SER A 1525 34.68 -6.06 19.30
CA SER A 1525 35.17 -6.42 20.63
C SER A 1525 34.33 -7.54 21.27
N GLN A 1526 33.00 -7.52 21.10
CA GLN A 1526 32.11 -8.59 21.55
C GLN A 1526 32.34 -9.92 20.83
N ALA A 1527 32.55 -9.87 19.50
CA ALA A 1527 32.85 -11.05 18.70
C ALA A 1527 34.24 -11.63 19.03
N CYS A 1528 35.26 -10.78 19.16
CA CYS A 1528 36.63 -11.18 19.52
C CYS A 1528 36.68 -11.88 20.88
N ALA A 1529 35.99 -11.30 21.87
CA ALA A 1529 35.89 -11.91 23.20
C ALA A 1529 35.19 -13.27 23.15
N THR A 1530 34.12 -13.41 22.35
CA THR A 1530 33.40 -14.68 22.19
C THR A 1530 34.26 -15.73 21.47
N LEU A 1531 34.99 -15.34 20.42
CA LEU A 1531 35.88 -16.22 19.67
C LEU A 1531 37.07 -16.70 20.52
N TYR A 1532 37.65 -15.79 21.32
CA TYR A 1532 38.69 -16.12 22.28
C TYR A 1532 38.21 -17.16 23.31
N LEU A 1533 37.02 -16.96 23.89
CA LEU A 1533 36.44 -17.92 24.84
C LEU A 1533 36.14 -19.28 24.20
N LEU A 1534 35.66 -19.33 22.94
CA LEU A 1534 35.48 -20.60 22.22
C LEU A 1534 36.80 -21.40 22.13
N MET A 1535 37.90 -20.73 21.77
CA MET A 1535 39.22 -21.37 21.72
C MET A 1535 39.69 -21.81 23.12
N ARG A 1536 39.54 -20.94 24.12
CA ARG A 1536 39.96 -21.18 25.50
C ARG A 1536 39.23 -22.37 26.13
N PHE A 1537 37.91 -22.43 26.00
CA PHE A 1537 37.10 -23.52 26.56
C PHE A 1537 37.28 -24.84 25.79
N SER A 1538 37.42 -24.80 24.46
CA SER A 1538 37.76 -25.98 23.66
C SER A 1538 39.10 -26.59 24.09
N PHE A 1539 40.10 -25.73 24.33
CA PHE A 1539 41.39 -26.14 24.88
C PHE A 1539 41.27 -26.68 26.30
N GLY A 1540 40.45 -26.07 27.16
CA GLY A 1540 40.20 -26.56 28.51
C GLY A 1540 39.56 -27.96 28.55
N ALA A 1541 38.60 -28.22 27.67
CA ALA A 1541 37.87 -29.48 27.61
C ALA A 1541 38.71 -30.64 27.02
N THR A 1542 39.46 -30.38 25.94
CA THR A 1542 40.15 -31.45 25.19
C THR A 1542 41.68 -31.35 25.19
N SER A 1543 42.26 -30.42 25.97
CA SER A 1543 43.70 -30.07 25.99
C SER A 1543 44.28 -29.67 24.62
N ASN A 1544 43.43 -29.39 23.66
CA ASN A 1544 43.73 -28.83 22.34
C ASN A 1544 42.49 -28.10 21.82
N PHE A 1545 42.60 -27.26 20.80
CA PHE A 1545 41.42 -26.68 20.13
C PHE A 1545 41.47 -26.93 18.62
N ALA A 1546 42.08 -28.04 18.19
CA ALA A 1546 42.32 -28.33 16.77
C ALA A 1546 41.02 -28.29 15.93
N ARG A 1547 39.90 -28.68 16.53
CA ARG A 1547 38.57 -28.60 15.92
C ARG A 1547 38.11 -27.17 15.66
N VAL A 1548 38.16 -26.30 16.68
CA VAL A 1548 37.81 -24.88 16.54
C VAL A 1548 38.82 -24.20 15.60
N LYS A 1549 40.11 -24.55 15.69
CA LYS A 1549 41.17 -24.12 14.77
C LYS A 1549 40.77 -24.36 13.31
N MET A 1550 40.32 -25.58 13.02
CA MET A 1550 39.86 -25.98 11.69
C MET A 1550 38.57 -25.24 11.27
N GLN A 1551 37.57 -25.14 12.14
CA GLN A 1551 36.30 -24.45 11.84
C GLN A 1551 36.50 -22.95 11.59
N VAL A 1552 37.35 -22.27 12.36
CA VAL A 1552 37.68 -20.85 12.16
C VAL A 1552 38.47 -20.65 10.87
N THR A 1553 39.40 -21.55 10.54
CA THR A 1553 40.15 -21.51 9.28
C THR A 1553 39.22 -21.67 8.07
N MET A 1554 38.27 -22.62 8.13
CA MET A 1554 37.25 -22.81 7.10
C MET A 1554 36.30 -21.61 7.00
N ALA A 1555 35.86 -21.07 8.14
CA ALA A 1555 35.02 -19.88 8.20
C ALA A 1555 35.70 -18.66 7.56
N LEU A 1556 37.00 -18.45 7.82
CA LEU A 1556 37.76 -17.34 7.26
C LEU A 1556 37.83 -17.43 5.75
N ALA A 1557 38.23 -18.58 5.23
CA ALA A 1557 38.34 -18.76 3.80
C ALA A 1557 36.98 -18.59 3.10
N SER A 1558 35.90 -19.07 3.72
CA SER A 1558 34.52 -18.87 3.23
C SER A 1558 34.11 -17.39 3.26
N LEU A 1559 34.42 -16.67 4.35
CA LEU A 1559 34.10 -15.25 4.52
C LEU A 1559 34.77 -14.39 3.44
N VAL A 1560 36.09 -14.54 3.27
CA VAL A 1560 36.87 -13.78 2.27
C VAL A 1560 36.48 -14.17 0.85
N GLY A 1561 36.14 -15.44 0.63
CA GLY A 1561 35.71 -15.95 -0.68
C GLY A 1561 34.31 -15.51 -1.12
N LYS A 1562 33.37 -15.32 -0.17
CA LYS A 1562 31.94 -15.07 -0.45
C LYS A 1562 31.48 -13.62 -0.23
N ALA A 1563 32.00 -12.90 0.76
CA ALA A 1563 31.43 -11.62 1.19
C ALA A 1563 32.00 -10.45 0.36
N PRO A 1564 31.25 -9.80 -0.55
CA PRO A 1564 31.77 -8.75 -1.42
C PRO A 1564 32.42 -7.60 -0.63
N ASP A 1565 31.84 -7.24 0.51
CA ASP A 1565 32.18 -6.04 1.27
C ASP A 1565 32.92 -6.33 2.60
N PHE A 1566 33.74 -7.38 2.68
CA PHE A 1566 34.55 -7.66 3.88
C PHE A 1566 35.73 -6.65 3.97
N ASN A 1567 35.96 -6.08 5.16
CA ASN A 1567 37.07 -5.15 5.39
C ASN A 1567 38.26 -5.88 6.07
N GLU A 1568 39.32 -6.07 5.30
CA GLU A 1568 40.56 -6.71 5.69
C GLU A 1568 41.25 -6.06 6.90
N GLU A 1569 41.18 -4.72 7.00
CA GLU A 1569 41.83 -3.98 8.08
C GLU A 1569 41.15 -4.24 9.43
N HIS A 1570 39.81 -4.23 9.45
CA HIS A 1570 39.03 -4.53 10.65
C HIS A 1570 39.25 -5.96 11.15
N LEU A 1571 39.33 -6.92 10.21
CA LEU A 1571 39.60 -8.30 10.56
C LEU A 1571 41.01 -8.48 11.14
N ARG A 1572 42.04 -7.82 10.58
CA ARG A 1572 43.39 -7.85 11.15
C ARG A 1572 43.45 -7.24 12.55
N ARG A 1573 42.74 -6.13 12.79
CA ARG A 1573 42.62 -5.55 14.14
C ARG A 1573 41.96 -6.53 15.10
N SER A 1574 40.91 -7.24 14.69
CA SER A 1574 40.30 -8.30 15.50
C SER A 1574 41.25 -9.46 15.82
N LEU A 1575 42.04 -9.94 14.85
CA LEU A 1575 43.08 -10.96 15.10
C LEU A 1575 44.09 -10.46 16.14
N ARG A 1576 44.48 -9.17 16.07
CA ARG A 1576 45.36 -8.55 17.08
C ARG A 1576 44.69 -8.43 18.45
N THR A 1577 43.39 -8.11 18.52
CA THR A 1577 42.60 -8.08 19.76
C THR A 1577 42.50 -9.47 20.40
N ILE A 1578 42.33 -10.53 19.61
CA ILE A 1578 42.34 -11.93 20.09
C ILE A 1578 43.73 -12.30 20.62
N LEU A 1579 44.79 -11.89 19.94
CA LEU A 1579 46.17 -12.07 20.44
C LEU A 1579 46.36 -11.35 21.78
N ALA A 1580 45.84 -10.12 21.92
CA ALA A 1580 45.92 -9.37 23.18
C ALA A 1580 45.21 -10.08 24.34
N TYR A 1581 44.06 -10.72 24.09
CA TYR A 1581 43.40 -11.56 25.10
C TYR A 1581 44.28 -12.73 25.55
N SER A 1582 44.98 -13.40 24.62
CA SER A 1582 45.91 -14.49 24.97
C SER A 1582 47.12 -14.00 25.76
N GLU A 1583 47.58 -12.75 25.51
CA GLU A 1583 48.69 -12.12 26.23
C GLU A 1583 48.30 -11.77 27.68
N GLU A 1584 47.05 -11.36 27.95
CA GLU A 1584 46.58 -10.96 29.29
C GLU A 1584 46.06 -12.12 30.15
N ASP A 1585 45.72 -13.26 29.54
CA ASP A 1585 45.15 -14.42 30.24
C ASP A 1585 46.20 -15.19 31.04
N THR A 1586 46.56 -14.63 32.20
CA THR A 1586 47.58 -15.17 33.12
C THR A 1586 47.38 -16.65 33.48
N ALA A 1587 46.14 -17.14 33.50
CA ALA A 1587 45.82 -18.53 33.79
C ALA A 1587 46.27 -19.49 32.67
N MET A 1588 46.26 -19.03 31.42
CA MET A 1588 46.67 -19.82 30.24
C MET A 1588 48.14 -19.65 29.87
N GLN A 1589 48.84 -18.64 30.42
CA GLN A 1589 50.24 -18.35 30.08
C GLN A 1589 51.23 -19.49 30.34
N THR A 1590 50.91 -20.41 31.26
CA THR A 1590 51.74 -21.58 31.57
C THR A 1590 51.48 -22.78 30.65
N THR A 1591 50.48 -22.68 29.78
CA THR A 1591 50.05 -23.75 28.86
C THR A 1591 50.57 -23.50 27.45
N PRO A 1592 50.56 -24.48 26.54
CA PRO A 1592 50.90 -24.24 25.13
C PRO A 1592 49.81 -23.44 24.37
N PHE A 1593 48.69 -23.08 25.02
CA PHE A 1593 47.57 -22.39 24.40
C PHE A 1593 47.96 -21.06 23.72
N PRO A 1594 48.71 -20.12 24.34
CA PRO A 1594 49.05 -18.85 23.70
C PRO A 1594 49.86 -19.04 22.42
N MET A 1595 50.81 -19.99 22.42
CA MET A 1595 51.58 -20.31 21.21
C MET A 1595 50.70 -20.92 20.11
N GLN A 1596 49.76 -21.81 20.46
CA GLN A 1596 48.83 -22.38 19.48
C GLN A 1596 47.87 -21.33 18.90
N VAL A 1597 47.43 -20.36 19.72
CA VAL A 1597 46.62 -19.22 19.26
C VAL A 1597 47.43 -18.34 18.32
N GLU A 1598 48.68 -17.99 18.66
CA GLU A 1598 49.58 -17.23 17.79
C GLU A 1598 49.80 -17.93 16.45
N GLU A 1599 50.05 -19.24 16.47
CA GLU A 1599 50.23 -20.05 15.26
C GLU A 1599 48.95 -20.07 14.38
N LEU A 1600 47.77 -20.23 15.00
CA LEU A 1600 46.50 -20.13 14.28
C LEU A 1600 46.35 -18.75 13.64
N LEU A 1601 46.55 -17.67 14.39
CA LEU A 1601 46.37 -16.31 13.88
C LEU A 1601 47.35 -15.99 12.74
N CYS A 1602 48.59 -16.51 12.79
CA CYS A 1602 49.56 -16.40 11.70
C CYS A 1602 49.10 -17.16 10.44
N ASN A 1603 48.56 -18.37 10.61
CA ASN A 1603 47.99 -19.14 9.51
C ASN A 1603 46.77 -18.40 8.89
N LEU A 1604 45.85 -17.91 9.73
CA LEU A 1604 44.70 -17.11 9.27
C LEU A 1604 45.14 -15.85 8.51
N ASN A 1605 46.17 -15.15 8.97
CA ASN A 1605 46.70 -13.97 8.28
C ASN A 1605 47.34 -14.32 6.93
N SER A 1606 47.98 -15.49 6.82
CA SER A 1606 48.56 -15.98 5.55
C SER A 1606 47.47 -16.33 4.54
N ILE A 1607 46.42 -17.05 4.98
CA ILE A 1607 45.24 -17.37 4.18
C ILE A 1607 44.52 -16.10 3.72
N LEU A 1608 44.36 -15.13 4.64
CA LEU A 1608 43.76 -13.83 4.34
C LEU A 1608 44.53 -13.12 3.22
N TYR A 1609 45.86 -13.06 3.30
CA TYR A 1609 46.71 -12.42 2.30
C TYR A 1609 46.61 -13.06 0.92
N ASP A 1610 46.71 -14.40 0.83
CA ASP A 1610 46.63 -15.10 -0.45
C ASP A 1610 45.25 -14.97 -1.10
N THR A 1611 44.18 -15.04 -0.29
CA THR A 1611 42.80 -14.94 -0.77
C THR A 1611 42.47 -13.50 -1.22
N VAL A 1612 43.02 -12.48 -0.55
CA VAL A 1612 42.91 -11.07 -0.96
C VAL A 1612 43.63 -10.83 -2.28
N LYS A 1613 44.87 -11.30 -2.46
CA LYS A 1613 45.57 -11.18 -3.76
C LYS A 1613 44.80 -11.86 -4.89
N MET A 1614 44.23 -13.04 -4.64
CA MET A 1614 43.36 -13.69 -5.63
C MET A 1614 42.14 -12.83 -5.99
N ARG A 1615 41.58 -12.09 -5.03
CA ARG A 1615 40.46 -11.16 -5.25
C ARG A 1615 40.90 -9.93 -6.07
N GLU A 1616 42.04 -9.33 -5.75
CA GLU A 1616 42.57 -8.16 -6.49
C GLU A 1616 42.75 -8.44 -7.98
N PHE A 1617 43.24 -9.63 -8.33
CA PHE A 1617 43.45 -10.05 -9.71
C PHE A 1617 42.27 -10.86 -10.30
N GLN A 1618 41.08 -10.86 -9.68
CA GLN A 1618 39.92 -11.61 -10.22
C GLN A 1618 39.54 -11.18 -11.64
N GLU A 1619 39.72 -9.89 -11.93
CA GLU A 1619 39.41 -9.29 -13.23
C GLU A 1619 40.50 -9.59 -14.28
N ASP A 1620 41.73 -10.00 -13.91
CA ASP A 1620 42.77 -10.48 -14.84
C ASP A 1620 42.71 -12.02 -14.93
N PRO A 1621 42.12 -12.58 -16.00
CA PRO A 1621 41.97 -14.03 -16.17
C PRO A 1621 43.26 -14.81 -16.07
N GLU A 1622 44.31 -14.25 -16.64
CA GLU A 1622 45.56 -14.92 -16.90
C GLU A 1622 46.44 -14.83 -15.65
N MET A 1623 46.43 -13.67 -14.97
CA MET A 1623 47.09 -13.52 -13.68
C MET A 1623 46.43 -14.39 -12.61
N LEU A 1624 45.10 -14.44 -12.56
CA LEU A 1624 44.41 -15.34 -11.64
C LEU A 1624 44.82 -16.79 -11.89
N MET A 1625 44.92 -17.23 -13.15
CA MET A 1625 45.34 -18.60 -13.46
C MET A 1625 46.82 -18.85 -13.10
N ASP A 1626 47.70 -17.88 -13.30
CA ASP A 1626 49.10 -17.95 -12.86
C ASP A 1626 49.23 -18.03 -11.34
N LEU A 1627 48.41 -17.26 -10.60
CA LEU A 1627 48.33 -17.30 -9.14
C LEU A 1627 47.80 -18.65 -8.65
N MET A 1628 46.70 -19.13 -9.21
CA MET A 1628 46.13 -20.44 -8.89
C MET A 1628 47.13 -21.56 -9.16
N TYR A 1629 47.84 -21.53 -10.29
CA TYR A 1629 48.89 -22.49 -10.60
C TYR A 1629 50.06 -22.40 -9.61
N ARG A 1630 50.50 -21.19 -9.25
CA ARG A 1630 51.57 -20.98 -8.28
C ARG A 1630 51.21 -21.58 -6.92
N ILE A 1631 49.98 -21.38 -6.47
CA ILE A 1631 49.46 -21.95 -5.22
C ILE A 1631 49.35 -23.48 -5.35
N ALA A 1632 48.82 -24.00 -6.46
CA ALA A 1632 48.77 -25.45 -6.71
C ALA A 1632 50.18 -26.09 -6.65
N LYS A 1633 51.18 -25.38 -7.19
CA LYS A 1633 52.57 -25.80 -7.21
C LYS A 1633 53.24 -25.70 -5.84
N SER A 1634 52.92 -24.70 -5.01
CA SER A 1634 53.43 -24.64 -3.63
C SER A 1634 52.90 -25.79 -2.77
N TYR A 1635 51.70 -26.31 -3.09
CA TYR A 1635 51.15 -27.51 -2.46
C TYR A 1635 51.63 -28.83 -3.08
N GLN A 1636 52.80 -28.86 -3.73
CA GLN A 1636 53.36 -30.09 -4.32
C GLN A 1636 53.60 -31.21 -3.30
N ALA A 1637 53.87 -30.88 -2.03
CA ALA A 1637 54.00 -31.84 -0.93
C ALA A 1637 52.64 -32.32 -0.36
N SER A 1638 51.51 -31.75 -0.82
CA SER A 1638 50.16 -32.08 -0.35
C SER A 1638 49.28 -32.41 -1.56
N PRO A 1639 49.34 -33.65 -2.08
CA PRO A 1639 48.72 -34.03 -3.35
C PRO A 1639 47.20 -33.82 -3.37
N ASP A 1640 46.51 -33.99 -2.24
CA ASP A 1640 45.08 -33.67 -2.07
C ASP A 1640 44.75 -32.18 -2.33
N LEU A 1641 45.56 -31.27 -1.79
CA LEU A 1641 45.42 -29.83 -2.03
C LEU A 1641 45.77 -29.47 -3.46
N ARG A 1642 46.88 -30.00 -3.99
CA ARG A 1642 47.28 -29.79 -5.39
C ARG A 1642 46.21 -30.28 -6.37
N LEU A 1643 45.62 -31.45 -6.12
CA LEU A 1643 44.51 -31.99 -6.90
C LEU A 1643 43.30 -31.05 -6.90
N THR A 1644 42.94 -30.54 -5.73
CA THR A 1644 41.80 -29.62 -5.58
C THR A 1644 42.03 -28.33 -6.36
N TRP A 1645 43.24 -27.78 -6.32
CA TRP A 1645 43.59 -26.61 -7.11
C TRP A 1645 43.55 -26.86 -8.61
N LEU A 1646 44.04 -28.01 -9.09
CA LEU A 1646 43.94 -28.40 -10.50
C LEU A 1646 42.48 -28.53 -10.96
N GLN A 1647 41.61 -29.13 -10.14
CA GLN A 1647 40.17 -29.18 -10.42
C GLN A 1647 39.54 -27.79 -10.46
N ASN A 1648 39.89 -26.91 -9.52
CA ASN A 1648 39.38 -25.54 -9.48
C ASN A 1648 39.84 -24.71 -10.69
N MET A 1649 41.09 -24.90 -11.14
CA MET A 1649 41.59 -24.33 -12.39
C MET A 1649 40.80 -24.86 -13.59
N ALA A 1650 40.52 -26.17 -13.63
CA ALA A 1650 39.70 -26.78 -14.67
C ALA A 1650 38.27 -26.19 -14.72
N GLU A 1651 37.64 -25.99 -13.56
CA GLU A 1651 36.33 -25.35 -13.46
C GLU A 1651 36.35 -23.89 -13.93
N LYS A 1652 37.39 -23.12 -13.55
CA LYS A 1652 37.57 -21.73 -14.02
C LYS A 1652 37.75 -21.67 -15.54
N HIS A 1653 38.53 -22.58 -16.13
CA HIS A 1653 38.67 -22.69 -17.58
C HIS A 1653 37.37 -23.12 -18.27
N THR A 1654 36.62 -24.06 -17.68
CA THR A 1654 35.32 -24.51 -18.21
C THR A 1654 34.31 -23.36 -18.25
N LYS A 1655 34.23 -22.55 -17.20
CA LYS A 1655 33.38 -21.33 -17.15
C LYS A 1655 33.76 -20.33 -18.24
N LYS A 1656 35.06 -20.21 -18.55
CA LYS A 1656 35.59 -19.36 -19.63
C LYS A 1656 35.56 -20.03 -21.01
N LYS A 1657 34.93 -21.21 -21.14
CA LYS A 1657 34.85 -22.00 -22.39
C LYS A 1657 36.23 -22.39 -22.97
N CYS A 1658 37.28 -22.39 -22.14
CA CYS A 1658 38.62 -22.86 -22.46
C CYS A 1658 38.69 -24.38 -22.18
N PHE A 1659 37.89 -25.16 -22.92
CA PHE A 1659 37.68 -26.59 -22.62
C PHE A 1659 38.95 -27.42 -22.72
N THR A 1660 39.87 -27.05 -23.61
CA THR A 1660 41.15 -27.75 -23.77
C THR A 1660 42.03 -27.61 -22.55
N GLU A 1661 42.18 -26.40 -22.01
CA GLU A 1661 42.99 -26.11 -20.83
C GLU A 1661 42.35 -26.74 -19.58
N ALA A 1662 41.02 -26.72 -19.50
CA ALA A 1662 40.28 -27.44 -18.46
C ALA A 1662 40.56 -28.95 -18.50
N ALA A 1663 40.51 -29.56 -19.69
CA ALA A 1663 40.86 -30.96 -19.87
C ALA A 1663 42.32 -31.24 -19.48
N MET A 1664 43.25 -30.34 -19.84
CA MET A 1664 44.66 -30.47 -19.46
C MET A 1664 44.85 -30.41 -17.94
N CYS A 1665 44.16 -29.54 -17.22
CA CYS A 1665 44.18 -29.53 -15.75
C CYS A 1665 43.73 -30.87 -15.16
N LEU A 1666 42.66 -31.47 -15.70
CA LEU A 1666 42.17 -32.78 -15.27
C LEU A 1666 43.12 -33.93 -15.66
N VAL A 1667 43.82 -33.82 -16.79
CA VAL A 1667 44.87 -34.77 -17.18
C VAL A 1667 46.04 -34.74 -16.19
N HIS A 1668 46.47 -33.56 -15.74
CA HIS A 1668 47.52 -33.45 -14.72
C HIS A 1668 47.02 -33.97 -13.35
N ALA A 1669 45.76 -33.71 -13.01
CA ALA A 1669 45.11 -34.28 -11.83
C ALA A 1669 45.05 -35.82 -11.89
N ALA A 1670 44.66 -36.39 -13.03
CA ALA A 1670 44.61 -37.83 -13.24
C ALA A 1670 46.00 -38.46 -13.22
N ALA A 1671 47.02 -37.79 -13.77
CA ALA A 1671 48.40 -38.24 -13.69
C ALA A 1671 48.93 -38.26 -12.25
N LEU A 1672 48.61 -37.24 -11.45
CA LEU A 1672 48.94 -37.20 -10.02
C LEU A 1672 48.30 -38.38 -9.26
N VAL A 1673 47.03 -38.66 -9.54
CA VAL A 1673 46.33 -39.82 -8.96
C VAL A 1673 46.93 -41.14 -9.43
N ALA A 1674 47.27 -41.26 -10.72
CA ALA A 1674 47.88 -42.45 -11.28
C ALA A 1674 49.27 -42.73 -10.69
N GLU A 1675 50.08 -41.68 -10.48
CA GLU A 1675 51.37 -41.81 -9.78
C GLU A 1675 51.17 -42.35 -8.37
N TYR A 1676 50.25 -41.76 -7.61
CA TYR A 1676 49.91 -42.24 -6.26
C TYR A 1676 49.45 -43.70 -6.24
N LEU A 1677 48.50 -44.07 -7.12
CA LEU A 1677 48.01 -45.45 -7.20
C LEU A 1677 49.12 -46.44 -7.58
N SER A 1678 50.02 -46.07 -8.50
CA SER A 1678 51.16 -46.91 -8.89
C SER A 1678 52.19 -47.10 -7.78
N MET A 1679 52.29 -46.17 -6.83
CA MET A 1679 53.13 -46.32 -5.64
C MET A 1679 52.51 -47.24 -4.58
N LEU A 1680 51.19 -47.27 -4.49
CA LEU A 1680 50.48 -48.17 -3.57
C LEU A 1680 50.45 -49.62 -4.10
N GLU A 1681 50.06 -49.80 -5.36
CA GLU A 1681 49.78 -51.11 -5.95
C GLU A 1681 50.27 -51.19 -7.41
N ASP A 1682 51.21 -52.11 -7.70
CA ASP A 1682 51.73 -52.36 -9.04
C ASP A 1682 50.85 -53.37 -9.81
N HIS A 1683 49.69 -52.90 -10.30
CA HIS A 1683 48.80 -53.71 -11.13
C HIS A 1683 49.04 -53.47 -12.62
N SER A 1684 49.17 -54.56 -13.40
CA SER A 1684 49.46 -54.48 -14.84
C SER A 1684 48.39 -53.78 -15.69
N TYR A 1685 47.16 -53.61 -15.17
CA TYR A 1685 46.07 -52.92 -15.85
C TYR A 1685 45.96 -51.43 -15.49
N LEU A 1686 46.71 -50.96 -14.48
CA LEU A 1686 46.77 -49.56 -14.09
C LEU A 1686 47.87 -48.82 -14.88
N PRO A 1687 47.70 -47.52 -15.13
CA PRO A 1687 48.74 -46.71 -15.75
C PRO A 1687 49.97 -46.59 -14.85
N VAL A 1688 51.15 -46.75 -15.44
CA VAL A 1688 52.46 -46.55 -14.79
C VAL A 1688 52.73 -45.05 -14.60
N GLY A 1689 51.99 -44.42 -13.69
CA GLY A 1689 52.12 -43.00 -13.35
C GLY A 1689 51.99 -42.03 -14.53
N SER A 1690 52.67 -40.89 -14.44
CA SER A 1690 52.66 -39.80 -15.44
C SER A 1690 53.14 -40.23 -16.83
N VAL A 1691 54.02 -41.23 -16.94
CA VAL A 1691 54.55 -41.72 -18.22
C VAL A 1691 53.44 -42.23 -19.15
N SER A 1692 52.39 -42.83 -18.57
CA SER A 1692 51.24 -43.33 -19.33
C SER A 1692 50.45 -42.22 -20.03
N PHE A 1693 50.60 -40.97 -19.58
CA PHE A 1693 49.89 -39.81 -20.10
C PHE A 1693 50.67 -39.05 -21.18
N GLN A 1694 51.91 -39.44 -21.50
CA GLN A 1694 52.78 -38.72 -22.43
C GLN A 1694 52.15 -38.53 -23.83
N ASN A 1695 51.36 -39.51 -24.30
CA ASN A 1695 50.67 -39.43 -25.58
C ASN A 1695 49.48 -38.45 -25.57
N ILE A 1696 48.93 -38.16 -24.39
CA ILE A 1696 47.87 -37.16 -24.20
C ILE A 1696 48.50 -35.78 -24.04
N SER A 1697 49.56 -35.67 -23.24
CA SER A 1697 50.31 -34.43 -23.05
C SER A 1697 51.73 -34.72 -22.54
N SER A 1698 52.75 -34.28 -23.29
CA SER A 1698 54.14 -34.39 -22.87
C SER A 1698 54.49 -33.52 -21.65
N ASN A 1699 53.68 -32.48 -21.38
CA ASN A 1699 53.92 -31.56 -20.26
C ASN A 1699 53.76 -32.24 -18.89
N VAL A 1700 52.98 -33.33 -18.82
CA VAL A 1700 52.73 -34.06 -17.57
C VAL A 1700 54.02 -34.62 -16.97
N LEU A 1701 54.97 -35.04 -17.82
CA LEU A 1701 56.27 -35.54 -17.39
C LEU A 1701 57.13 -34.46 -16.74
N GLU A 1702 57.05 -33.22 -17.23
CA GLU A 1702 57.81 -32.08 -16.69
C GLU A 1702 57.26 -31.61 -15.33
N GLU A 1703 56.01 -31.99 -14.99
CA GLU A 1703 55.33 -31.59 -13.75
C GLU A 1703 55.11 -32.71 -12.74
N SER A 1704 55.63 -33.91 -13.01
CA SER A 1704 55.54 -35.08 -12.13
C SER A 1704 55.96 -34.71 -10.70
N ALA A 1705 55.17 -35.17 -9.72
CA ALA A 1705 55.34 -34.75 -8.33
C ALA A 1705 56.51 -35.46 -7.62
N VAL A 1706 57.05 -36.53 -8.21
CA VAL A 1706 58.05 -37.40 -7.56
C VAL A 1706 59.45 -36.82 -7.71
N SER A 1707 59.85 -35.96 -6.78
CA SER A 1707 61.21 -36.06 -6.25
C SER A 1707 61.25 -37.26 -5.29
N ASP A 1708 62.33 -38.05 -5.31
CA ASP A 1708 62.47 -39.32 -4.55
C ASP A 1708 62.20 -39.20 -3.03
N ASP A 1709 62.13 -37.99 -2.45
CA ASP A 1709 61.99 -37.76 -1.01
C ASP A 1709 60.58 -37.31 -0.53
N THR A 1710 59.57 -37.14 -1.41
CA THR A 1710 58.32 -36.41 -1.03
C THR A 1710 57.07 -37.25 -0.71
N LEU A 1711 57.03 -38.55 -1.04
CA LEU A 1711 55.85 -39.39 -0.86
C LEU A 1711 56.23 -40.74 -0.24
N SER A 1712 56.33 -40.77 1.09
CA SER A 1712 56.40 -42.02 1.87
C SER A 1712 54.98 -42.55 2.08
N PRO A 1713 54.61 -43.75 1.59
CA PRO A 1713 53.26 -44.30 1.79
C PRO A 1713 52.92 -44.63 3.26
N ASP A 1714 53.90 -44.60 4.17
CA ASP A 1714 53.74 -45.02 5.57
C ASP A 1714 53.23 -43.94 6.53
N GLU A 1715 52.96 -42.70 6.09
CA GLU A 1715 52.25 -41.71 6.93
C GLU A 1715 50.73 -41.78 6.69
N ASP A 1716 50.04 -42.46 7.62
CA ASP A 1716 48.58 -42.51 7.71
C ASP A 1716 47.98 -41.09 7.67
N GLY A 1717 47.26 -40.76 6.59
CA GLY A 1717 46.39 -39.57 6.51
C GLY A 1717 46.68 -38.57 5.38
N VAL A 1718 47.78 -38.70 4.65
CA VAL A 1718 48.19 -37.68 3.64
C VAL A 1718 47.33 -37.70 2.35
N CYS A 1719 46.68 -38.82 2.02
CA CYS A 1719 45.90 -39.01 0.78
C CYS A 1719 44.57 -39.74 1.03
N SER A 1720 43.70 -39.18 1.88
CA SER A 1720 42.40 -39.77 2.22
C SER A 1720 41.26 -39.33 1.29
N GLY A 1721 41.56 -38.52 0.27
CA GLY A 1721 40.59 -38.02 -0.71
C GLY A 1721 39.99 -39.12 -1.61
N ARG A 1722 38.66 -39.07 -1.81
CA ARG A 1722 37.86 -39.97 -2.68
C ARG A 1722 38.40 -40.17 -4.11
N TYR A 1723 39.21 -39.24 -4.61
CA TYR A 1723 39.78 -39.28 -5.95
C TYR A 1723 41.03 -40.14 -6.07
N PHE A 1724 41.75 -40.40 -4.97
CA PHE A 1724 42.92 -41.29 -4.93
C PHE A 1724 42.50 -42.77 -4.89
N THR A 1725 41.62 -43.15 -5.82
CA THR A 1725 41.09 -44.51 -6.01
C THR A 1725 41.03 -44.78 -7.51
N GLU A 1726 41.02 -46.06 -7.92
CA GLU A 1726 40.86 -46.43 -9.34
C GLU A 1726 39.58 -45.82 -9.95
N SER A 1727 38.48 -45.77 -9.16
CA SER A 1727 37.23 -45.14 -9.58
C SER A 1727 37.33 -43.62 -9.74
N GLY A 1728 38.11 -42.97 -8.88
CA GLY A 1728 38.40 -41.54 -8.97
C GLY A 1728 39.25 -41.20 -10.20
N LEU A 1729 40.26 -42.02 -10.49
CA LEU A 1729 41.08 -41.92 -11.69
C LEU A 1729 40.22 -42.01 -12.96
N VAL A 1730 39.36 -43.03 -13.06
CA VAL A 1730 38.42 -43.18 -14.18
C VAL A 1730 37.52 -41.96 -14.31
N GLY A 1731 36.98 -41.44 -13.19
CA GLY A 1731 36.13 -40.25 -13.20
C GLY A 1731 36.82 -38.99 -13.75
N LEU A 1732 38.08 -38.74 -13.37
CA LEU A 1732 38.87 -37.61 -13.87
C LEU A 1732 39.15 -37.75 -15.37
N LEU A 1733 39.51 -38.96 -15.83
CA LEU A 1733 39.77 -39.26 -17.23
C LEU A 1733 38.50 -39.11 -18.10
N GLU A 1734 37.35 -39.60 -17.63
CA GLU A 1734 36.08 -39.46 -18.35
C GLU A 1734 35.67 -38.00 -18.50
N GLN A 1735 35.86 -37.19 -17.46
CA GLN A 1735 35.59 -35.74 -17.50
C GLN A 1735 36.56 -35.02 -18.45
N ALA A 1736 37.84 -35.39 -18.45
CA ALA A 1736 38.82 -34.86 -19.40
C ALA A 1736 38.46 -35.22 -20.86
N ALA A 1737 38.03 -36.46 -21.12
CA ALA A 1737 37.58 -36.90 -22.45
C ALA A 1737 36.38 -36.10 -22.96
N GLU A 1738 35.39 -35.82 -22.09
CA GLU A 1738 34.22 -35.01 -22.44
C GLU A 1738 34.61 -33.56 -22.78
N LEU A 1739 35.54 -32.97 -22.01
CA LEU A 1739 36.05 -31.63 -22.27
C LEU A 1739 36.91 -31.57 -23.55
N PHE A 1740 37.72 -32.58 -23.84
CA PHE A 1740 38.45 -32.67 -25.11
C PHE A 1740 37.51 -32.81 -26.32
N SER A 1741 36.44 -33.61 -26.18
CA SER A 1741 35.40 -33.75 -27.22
C SER A 1741 34.68 -32.41 -27.46
N THR A 1742 34.35 -31.71 -26.38
CA THR A 1742 33.74 -30.36 -26.43
C THR A 1742 34.69 -29.34 -27.05
N GLY A 1743 35.99 -29.43 -26.74
CA GLY A 1743 37.06 -28.61 -27.31
C GLY A 1743 37.48 -28.99 -28.73
N GLY A 1744 36.90 -30.02 -29.34
CA GLY A 1744 37.16 -30.44 -30.72
C GLY A 1744 38.45 -31.26 -30.95
N LEU A 1745 39.10 -31.72 -29.88
CA LEU A 1745 40.33 -32.53 -29.90
C LEU A 1745 40.02 -34.02 -29.84
N TYR A 1746 39.25 -34.52 -30.81
CA TYR A 1746 38.73 -35.89 -30.84
C TYR A 1746 39.83 -36.97 -30.85
N GLU A 1747 41.00 -36.67 -31.38
CA GLU A 1747 42.16 -37.56 -31.41
C GLU A 1747 42.68 -37.84 -29.99
N THR A 1748 42.66 -36.84 -29.11
CA THR A 1748 43.08 -36.99 -27.70
C THR A 1748 42.09 -37.81 -26.88
N VAL A 1749 40.80 -37.81 -27.25
CA VAL A 1749 39.76 -38.62 -26.59
C VAL A 1749 40.09 -40.12 -26.69
N ASN A 1750 40.65 -40.55 -27.82
CA ASN A 1750 41.13 -41.91 -28.00
C ASN A 1750 42.28 -42.25 -27.05
N GLU A 1751 43.28 -41.36 -26.96
CA GLU A 1751 44.42 -41.57 -26.06
C GLU A 1751 44.01 -41.61 -24.58
N VAL A 1752 43.02 -40.80 -24.18
CA VAL A 1752 42.43 -40.85 -22.83
C VAL A 1752 41.75 -42.21 -22.57
N TYR A 1753 40.90 -42.66 -23.49
CA TYR A 1753 40.18 -43.92 -23.28
C TYR A 1753 41.07 -45.16 -23.38
N LYS A 1754 42.25 -45.10 -24.01
CA LYS A 1754 43.26 -46.17 -23.93
C LYS A 1754 43.73 -46.44 -22.50
N LEU A 1755 43.67 -45.44 -21.62
CA LEU A 1755 44.00 -45.60 -20.19
C LEU A 1755 42.81 -46.15 -19.39
N VAL A 1756 41.58 -45.83 -19.80
CA VAL A 1756 40.35 -46.23 -19.09
C VAL A 1756 39.93 -47.67 -19.40
N ILE A 1757 40.06 -48.11 -20.66
CA ILE A 1757 39.59 -49.42 -21.11
C ILE A 1757 40.20 -50.58 -20.30
N PRO A 1758 41.53 -50.66 -20.07
CA PRO A 1758 42.12 -51.75 -19.28
C PRO A 1758 41.56 -51.85 -17.85
N ILE A 1759 41.29 -50.71 -17.22
CA ILE A 1759 40.71 -50.63 -15.87
C ILE A 1759 39.28 -51.18 -15.88
N LEU A 1760 38.45 -50.75 -16.84
CA LEU A 1760 37.06 -51.20 -16.95
C LEU A 1760 36.96 -52.70 -17.32
N GLU A 1761 37.88 -53.21 -18.12
CA GLU A 1761 37.99 -54.64 -18.46
C GLU A 1761 38.36 -55.47 -17.24
N ALA A 1762 39.33 -55.02 -16.44
CA ALA A 1762 39.71 -55.66 -15.17
C ALA A 1762 38.52 -55.71 -14.19
N HIS A 1763 37.74 -54.63 -14.11
CA HIS A 1763 36.54 -54.53 -13.26
C HIS A 1763 35.31 -55.25 -13.82
N ARG A 1764 35.36 -55.71 -15.08
CA ARG A 1764 34.22 -56.31 -15.80
C ARG A 1764 33.00 -55.37 -15.89
N ASP A 1765 33.21 -54.05 -15.95
CA ASP A 1765 32.13 -53.07 -16.11
C ASP A 1765 31.74 -52.90 -17.59
N PHE A 1766 31.07 -53.93 -18.12
CA PHE A 1766 30.67 -53.97 -19.54
C PHE A 1766 29.70 -52.85 -19.95
N ARG A 1767 28.95 -52.28 -18.99
CA ARG A 1767 28.05 -51.15 -19.27
C ARG A 1767 28.85 -49.87 -19.53
N LYS A 1768 29.84 -49.56 -18.69
CA LYS A 1768 30.75 -48.44 -18.95
C LYS A 1768 31.61 -48.66 -20.19
N LEU A 1769 32.05 -49.89 -20.46
CA LEU A 1769 32.75 -50.23 -21.72
C LEU A 1769 31.89 -49.92 -22.94
N THR A 1770 30.61 -50.28 -22.94
CA THR A 1770 29.68 -49.97 -24.05
C THR A 1770 29.56 -48.46 -24.27
N SER A 1771 29.38 -47.69 -23.19
CA SER A 1771 29.32 -46.22 -23.23
C SER A 1771 30.63 -45.61 -23.74
N THR A 1772 31.77 -46.15 -23.31
CA THR A 1772 33.10 -45.72 -23.74
C THR A 1772 33.31 -45.95 -25.24
N HIS A 1773 32.95 -47.12 -25.76
CA HIS A 1773 33.04 -47.41 -27.18
C HIS A 1773 32.07 -46.56 -28.02
N ASP A 1774 30.86 -46.25 -27.52
CA ASP A 1774 29.94 -45.31 -28.19
C ASP A 1774 30.51 -43.88 -28.24
N LYS A 1775 31.13 -43.40 -27.16
CA LYS A 1775 31.82 -42.10 -27.14
C LYS A 1775 33.01 -42.07 -28.12
N LEU A 1776 33.78 -43.16 -28.20
CA LEU A 1776 34.86 -43.30 -29.18
C LEU A 1776 34.35 -43.31 -30.62
N GLN A 1777 33.27 -44.03 -30.89
CA GLN A 1777 32.62 -44.02 -32.21
C GLN A 1777 32.24 -42.59 -32.61
N LYS A 1778 31.58 -41.86 -31.70
CA LYS A 1778 31.22 -40.44 -31.93
C LYS A 1778 32.45 -39.56 -32.16
N ALA A 1779 33.55 -39.79 -31.45
CA ALA A 1779 34.80 -39.06 -31.67
C ALA A 1779 35.36 -39.33 -33.08
N PHE A 1780 35.42 -40.58 -33.51
CA PHE A 1780 35.89 -40.94 -34.86
C PHE A 1780 34.97 -40.41 -35.96
N ASP A 1781 33.65 -40.50 -35.79
CA ASP A 1781 32.68 -39.92 -36.72
C ASP A 1781 32.86 -38.40 -36.83
N ASN A 1782 33.17 -37.72 -35.72
CA ASN A 1782 33.46 -36.29 -35.74
C ASN A 1782 34.78 -35.98 -36.46
N ILE A 1783 35.82 -36.81 -36.33
CA ILE A 1783 37.07 -36.65 -37.10
C ILE A 1783 36.75 -36.74 -38.59
N ILE A 1784 36.06 -37.80 -39.03
CA ILE A 1784 35.71 -38.03 -40.45
C ILE A 1784 34.89 -36.87 -41.00
N ASN A 1785 33.86 -36.43 -40.27
CA ASN A 1785 32.90 -35.44 -40.76
C ASN A 1785 33.42 -33.99 -40.68
N LYS A 1786 34.35 -33.69 -39.77
CA LYS A 1786 34.76 -32.31 -39.46
C LYS A 1786 36.23 -32.01 -39.73
N ASP A 1787 37.08 -32.96 -40.15
CA ASP A 1787 38.54 -32.78 -40.16
C ASP A 1787 39.01 -31.41 -40.72
N HIS A 1788 38.62 -31.07 -41.95
CA HIS A 1788 39.00 -29.82 -42.60
C HIS A 1788 38.19 -28.58 -42.19
N LYS A 1789 37.16 -28.74 -41.36
CA LYS A 1789 36.30 -27.65 -40.86
C LYS A 1789 36.60 -27.26 -39.42
N ARG A 1790 37.42 -28.05 -38.71
CA ARG A 1790 37.85 -27.73 -37.35
C ARG A 1790 38.79 -26.52 -37.41
N MET A 1791 38.57 -25.56 -36.53
CA MET A 1791 39.38 -24.34 -36.44
C MET A 1791 40.08 -24.37 -35.08
N PHE A 1792 41.40 -24.47 -35.08
CA PHE A 1792 42.22 -24.51 -33.85
C PHE A 1792 42.67 -23.10 -33.45
N GLY A 1793 43.18 -22.96 -32.24
CA GLY A 1793 43.53 -21.66 -31.66
C GLY A 1793 44.54 -20.85 -32.49
N THR A 1794 44.44 -19.53 -32.39
CA THR A 1794 45.40 -18.59 -32.96
C THR A 1794 46.41 -18.16 -31.89
N TYR A 1795 47.63 -17.84 -32.28
CA TYR A 1795 48.72 -17.59 -31.32
C TYR A 1795 49.27 -16.17 -31.44
N PHE A 1796 49.50 -15.53 -30.30
CA PHE A 1796 50.03 -14.17 -30.23
C PHE A 1796 51.14 -14.08 -29.19
N ARG A 1797 52.28 -13.51 -29.56
CA ARG A 1797 53.32 -13.12 -28.61
C ARG A 1797 52.96 -11.76 -28.01
N VAL A 1798 52.91 -11.68 -26.68
CA VAL A 1798 52.64 -10.46 -25.91
C VAL A 1798 53.83 -10.20 -24.98
N GLY A 1799 54.47 -9.04 -25.14
CA GLY A 1799 55.53 -8.56 -24.25
C GLY A 1799 55.06 -7.37 -23.43
N PHE A 1800 55.37 -7.36 -22.14
CA PHE A 1800 55.02 -6.30 -21.20
C PHE A 1800 56.27 -5.50 -20.82
N TYR A 1801 56.20 -4.17 -20.88
CA TYR A 1801 57.33 -3.28 -20.59
C TYR A 1801 56.87 -2.04 -19.82
N GLY A 1802 57.52 -1.72 -18.70
CA GLY A 1802 57.24 -0.57 -17.84
C GLY A 1802 56.97 -0.96 -16.38
N SER A 1803 57.47 -0.17 -15.44
CA SER A 1803 57.49 -0.52 -14.01
C SER A 1803 56.12 -0.66 -13.36
N ARG A 1804 55.05 -0.10 -13.96
CA ARG A 1804 53.66 -0.28 -13.49
C ARG A 1804 53.15 -1.72 -13.62
N PHE A 1805 53.76 -2.53 -14.48
CA PHE A 1805 53.41 -3.95 -14.62
C PHE A 1805 53.96 -4.81 -13.46
N GLY A 1806 54.84 -4.27 -12.60
CA GLY A 1806 55.39 -5.01 -11.46
C GLY A 1806 56.09 -6.30 -11.91
N ASP A 1807 55.62 -7.44 -11.40
CA ASP A 1807 56.14 -8.78 -11.72
C ASP A 1807 56.05 -9.15 -13.22
N LEU A 1808 55.18 -8.47 -13.99
CA LEU A 1808 55.06 -8.68 -15.44
C LEU A 1808 56.06 -7.87 -16.27
N ASP A 1809 56.78 -6.90 -15.69
CA ASP A 1809 57.74 -6.10 -16.46
C ASP A 1809 58.81 -7.00 -17.07
N GLU A 1810 59.10 -6.77 -18.35
CA GLU A 1810 60.00 -7.54 -19.20
C GLU A 1810 59.60 -8.98 -19.49
N GLN A 1811 58.37 -9.38 -19.15
CA GLN A 1811 57.91 -10.74 -19.41
C GLN A 1811 57.27 -10.86 -20.79
N GLU A 1812 57.71 -11.87 -21.54
CA GLU A 1812 57.13 -12.23 -22.85
C GLU A 1812 56.42 -13.58 -22.78
N PHE A 1813 55.19 -13.61 -23.29
CA PHE A 1813 54.35 -14.81 -23.32
C PHE A 1813 53.82 -15.07 -24.73
N VAL A 1814 53.62 -16.33 -25.06
CA VAL A 1814 52.74 -16.73 -26.16
C VAL A 1814 51.37 -17.01 -25.58
N TYR A 1815 50.35 -16.34 -26.11
CA TYR A 1815 48.95 -16.50 -25.80
C TYR A 1815 48.29 -17.40 -26.84
N LYS A 1816 47.46 -18.34 -26.39
CA LYS A 1816 46.56 -19.12 -27.24
C LYS A 1816 45.16 -18.51 -27.17
N GLU A 1817 44.70 -17.98 -28.29
CA GLU A 1817 43.38 -17.38 -28.47
C GLU A 1817 42.45 -18.32 -29.25
N PRO A 1818 41.12 -18.09 -29.22
CA PRO A 1818 40.17 -18.76 -30.10
C PRO A 1818 40.53 -18.65 -31.59
N ALA A 1819 39.96 -19.54 -32.40
CA ALA A 1819 40.43 -19.77 -33.76
C ALA A 1819 40.22 -18.62 -34.78
N ILE A 1820 39.43 -17.60 -34.43
CA ILE A 1820 39.09 -16.47 -35.33
C ILE A 1820 39.59 -15.14 -34.76
N THR A 1821 40.30 -15.16 -33.63
CA THR A 1821 40.79 -13.93 -32.98
C THR A 1821 41.80 -13.23 -33.88
N LYS A 1822 41.53 -11.96 -34.20
CA LYS A 1822 42.43 -11.13 -35.02
C LYS A 1822 43.30 -10.25 -34.11
N LEU A 1823 44.47 -9.84 -34.61
CA LEU A 1823 45.39 -8.96 -33.85
C LEU A 1823 44.72 -7.72 -33.21
N PRO A 1824 43.82 -6.99 -33.90
CA PRO A 1824 43.15 -5.84 -33.28
C PRO A 1824 42.25 -6.22 -32.09
N GLU A 1825 41.67 -7.42 -32.10
CA GLU A 1825 40.73 -7.87 -31.07
C GLU A 1825 41.46 -8.13 -29.75
N ILE A 1826 42.58 -8.88 -29.78
CA ILE A 1826 43.43 -9.07 -28.61
C ILE A 1826 44.08 -7.74 -28.17
N SER A 1827 44.47 -6.88 -29.12
CA SER A 1827 45.03 -5.56 -28.82
C SER A 1827 44.05 -4.69 -28.04
N HIS A 1828 42.83 -4.52 -28.53
CA HIS A 1828 41.82 -3.73 -27.82
C HIS A 1828 41.41 -4.38 -26.50
N ARG A 1829 41.40 -5.72 -26.41
CA ARG A 1829 41.10 -6.43 -25.15
C ARG A 1829 42.14 -6.15 -24.07
N LEU A 1830 43.43 -6.26 -24.40
CA LEU A 1830 44.52 -6.02 -23.44
C LEU A 1830 44.68 -4.53 -23.14
N GLU A 1831 44.60 -3.66 -24.15
CA GLU A 1831 44.65 -2.19 -23.97
C GLU A 1831 43.48 -1.68 -23.13
N GLY A 1832 42.26 -2.15 -23.42
CA GLY A 1832 41.07 -1.82 -22.65
C GLY A 1832 41.13 -2.34 -21.22
N PHE A 1833 41.61 -3.57 -21.02
CA PHE A 1833 41.76 -4.16 -19.69
C PHE A 1833 42.76 -3.38 -18.82
N TYR A 1834 44.01 -3.24 -19.28
CA TYR A 1834 45.02 -2.51 -18.50
C TYR A 1834 44.74 -1.00 -18.44
N GLY A 1835 44.05 -0.44 -19.43
CA GLY A 1835 43.59 0.96 -19.40
C GLY A 1835 42.54 1.21 -18.31
N GLN A 1836 41.69 0.24 -17.99
CA GLN A 1836 40.80 0.32 -16.82
C GLN A 1836 41.56 0.18 -15.49
N CYS A 1837 42.61 -0.65 -15.46
CA CYS A 1837 43.42 -0.85 -14.25
C CYS A 1837 44.33 0.35 -13.91
N PHE A 1838 44.98 0.95 -14.91
CA PHE A 1838 46.02 1.97 -14.69
C PHE A 1838 45.63 3.38 -15.15
N GLY A 1839 44.55 3.53 -15.91
CA GLY A 1839 44.20 4.75 -16.65
C GLY A 1839 44.59 4.63 -18.14
N ALA A 1840 43.67 4.94 -19.05
CA ALA A 1840 43.84 4.77 -20.50
C ALA A 1840 44.99 5.62 -21.07
N GLU A 1841 45.34 6.72 -20.41
CA GLU A 1841 46.43 7.62 -20.76
C GLU A 1841 47.83 7.06 -20.43
N PHE A 1842 47.91 6.07 -19.55
CA PHE A 1842 49.16 5.45 -19.09
C PHE A 1842 49.48 4.14 -19.79
N VAL A 1843 48.59 3.60 -20.62
CA VAL A 1843 48.77 2.33 -21.33
C VAL A 1843 48.92 2.57 -22.83
N GLU A 1844 49.93 1.98 -23.46
CA GLU A 1844 50.21 2.19 -24.89
C GLU A 1844 50.59 0.88 -25.60
N VAL A 1845 49.94 0.56 -26.72
CA VAL A 1845 50.25 -0.64 -27.51
C VAL A 1845 51.26 -0.34 -28.62
N ILE A 1846 52.41 -1.00 -28.58
CA ILE A 1846 53.45 -0.95 -29.61
C ILE A 1846 52.98 -1.78 -30.82
N LYS A 1847 52.71 -1.10 -31.94
CA LYS A 1847 52.13 -1.71 -33.15
C LYS A 1847 53.15 -2.40 -34.05
N ASP A 1848 54.42 -2.01 -33.97
CA ASP A 1848 55.48 -2.69 -34.70
C ASP A 1848 55.98 -3.91 -33.92
N SER A 1849 56.47 -4.93 -34.65
CA SER A 1849 57.03 -6.16 -34.06
C SER A 1849 58.56 -6.09 -33.95
N THR A 1850 59.14 -4.88 -33.91
CA THR A 1850 60.59 -4.73 -33.81
C THR A 1850 61.08 -4.91 -32.36
N PRO A 1851 62.32 -5.35 -32.12
CA PRO A 1851 62.84 -5.46 -30.75
C PRO A 1851 62.74 -4.12 -30.00
N VAL A 1852 62.08 -4.13 -28.83
CA VAL A 1852 61.78 -2.92 -28.05
C VAL A 1852 63.02 -2.43 -27.31
N ASP A 1853 63.41 -1.18 -27.55
CA ASP A 1853 64.52 -0.51 -26.88
C ASP A 1853 64.00 0.31 -25.68
N LYS A 1854 64.18 -0.22 -24.46
CA LYS A 1854 63.68 0.41 -23.22
C LYS A 1854 64.18 1.82 -22.99
N THR A 1855 65.37 2.16 -23.51
CA THR A 1855 65.96 3.49 -23.32
C THR A 1855 65.13 4.60 -23.99
N LYS A 1856 64.21 4.23 -24.90
CA LYS A 1856 63.32 5.14 -25.61
C LYS A 1856 61.89 5.19 -25.05
N LEU A 1857 61.57 4.37 -24.05
CA LEU A 1857 60.24 4.29 -23.45
C LEU A 1857 60.11 5.24 -22.26
N ASP A 1858 58.90 5.78 -22.02
CA ASP A 1858 58.59 6.57 -20.83
C ASP A 1858 58.48 5.64 -19.60
N PRO A 1859 59.31 5.81 -18.55
CA PRO A 1859 59.26 4.94 -17.37
C PRO A 1859 57.93 4.99 -16.61
N ASN A 1860 57.09 6.02 -16.80
CA ASN A 1860 55.79 6.15 -16.13
C ASN A 1860 54.64 5.46 -16.86
N LYS A 1861 54.85 4.99 -18.09
CA LYS A 1861 53.85 4.34 -18.93
C LYS A 1861 54.03 2.82 -18.97
N ALA A 1862 52.93 2.13 -19.23
CA ALA A 1862 52.82 0.69 -19.38
C ALA A 1862 52.68 0.35 -20.88
N TYR A 1863 53.71 -0.23 -21.47
CA TYR A 1863 53.76 -0.59 -22.89
C TYR A 1863 53.49 -2.08 -23.12
N ILE A 1864 52.64 -2.38 -24.11
CA ILE A 1864 52.32 -3.76 -24.50
C ILE A 1864 52.67 -3.95 -25.98
N GLN A 1865 53.50 -4.94 -26.31
CA GLN A 1865 53.82 -5.27 -27.71
C GLN A 1865 53.18 -6.61 -28.10
N ILE A 1866 52.28 -6.59 -29.09
CA ILE A 1866 51.51 -7.78 -29.51
C ILE A 1866 51.89 -8.14 -30.94
N THR A 1867 52.29 -9.39 -31.18
CA THR A 1867 52.71 -9.91 -32.48
C THR A 1867 52.01 -11.23 -32.78
N PHE A 1868 51.38 -11.34 -33.94
CA PHE A 1868 50.82 -12.63 -34.41
C PHE A 1868 51.94 -13.61 -34.74
N VAL A 1869 51.83 -14.86 -34.28
CA VAL A 1869 52.83 -15.91 -34.50
C VAL A 1869 52.18 -17.18 -35.05
N GLU A 1870 52.87 -17.89 -35.92
CA GLU A 1870 52.40 -19.16 -36.50
C GLU A 1870 53.26 -20.33 -35.96
N PRO A 1871 52.72 -21.54 -35.78
CA PRO A 1871 53.52 -22.70 -35.40
C PRO A 1871 54.67 -22.95 -36.38
N TYR A 1872 55.88 -23.14 -35.85
CA TYR A 1872 57.09 -23.38 -36.62
C TYR A 1872 57.52 -24.84 -36.50
N PHE A 1873 57.87 -25.44 -37.64
CA PHE A 1873 58.30 -26.82 -37.73
C PHE A 1873 59.44 -26.95 -38.73
N ASP A 1874 60.40 -27.81 -38.42
CA ASP A 1874 61.49 -28.13 -39.34
C ASP A 1874 60.99 -29.06 -40.48
N GLU A 1875 61.72 -29.13 -41.60
CA GLU A 1875 61.32 -29.93 -42.77
C GLU A 1875 61.13 -31.43 -42.45
N TYR A 1876 61.79 -31.96 -41.40
CA TYR A 1876 61.60 -33.35 -40.96
C TYR A 1876 60.31 -33.53 -40.16
N GLU A 1877 59.97 -32.60 -39.27
CA GLU A 1877 58.72 -32.64 -38.49
C GLU A 1877 57.49 -32.52 -39.41
N MET A 1878 57.62 -31.76 -40.50
CA MET A 1878 56.57 -31.62 -41.53
C MET A 1878 56.25 -32.94 -42.26
N LYS A 1879 57.16 -33.92 -42.25
CA LYS A 1879 56.90 -35.26 -42.81
C LYS A 1879 56.11 -36.15 -41.85
N ASP A 1880 56.32 -35.98 -40.55
CA ASP A 1880 55.66 -36.77 -39.51
C ASP A 1880 54.30 -36.18 -39.12
N ARG A 1881 54.14 -34.85 -39.17
CA ARG A 1881 52.89 -34.14 -38.89
C ARG A 1881 52.08 -33.99 -40.17
N VAL A 1882 51.38 -35.05 -40.57
CA VAL A 1882 50.64 -35.12 -41.84
C VAL A 1882 49.27 -34.47 -41.71
N THR A 1883 48.56 -34.77 -40.62
CA THR A 1883 47.17 -34.36 -40.39
C THR A 1883 47.05 -32.90 -39.92
N TYR A 1884 45.87 -32.33 -40.06
CA TYR A 1884 45.61 -30.96 -39.60
C TYR A 1884 45.68 -30.85 -38.07
N PHE A 1885 45.27 -31.89 -37.34
CA PHE A 1885 45.42 -31.99 -35.88
C PHE A 1885 46.89 -32.01 -35.46
N GLU A 1886 47.73 -32.86 -36.07
CA GLU A 1886 49.15 -32.96 -35.72
C GLU A 1886 49.93 -31.66 -35.94
N LYS A 1887 49.47 -30.80 -36.87
CA LYS A 1887 50.08 -29.48 -37.11
C LYS A 1887 49.62 -28.41 -36.11
N ASN A 1888 48.65 -28.71 -35.26
CA ASN A 1888 48.05 -27.77 -34.30
C ASN A 1888 48.04 -28.31 -32.86
N PHE A 1889 48.72 -29.43 -32.60
CA PHE A 1889 48.79 -30.08 -31.29
C PHE A 1889 50.26 -30.32 -30.89
N ASN A 1890 50.55 -30.24 -29.59
CA ASN A 1890 51.91 -30.34 -29.05
C ASN A 1890 52.88 -29.33 -29.71
N LEU A 1891 52.53 -28.04 -29.60
CA LEU A 1891 53.22 -26.90 -30.23
C LEU A 1891 54.10 -26.17 -29.22
N ARG A 1892 55.42 -26.17 -29.43
CA ARG A 1892 56.37 -25.46 -28.56
C ARG A 1892 57.11 -24.31 -29.26
N ARG A 1893 57.19 -24.36 -30.59
CA ARG A 1893 57.92 -23.38 -31.41
C ARG A 1893 56.96 -22.59 -32.29
N PHE A 1894 57.14 -21.28 -32.32
CA PHE A 1894 56.32 -20.34 -33.06
C PHE A 1894 57.20 -19.38 -33.84
N MET A 1895 56.80 -18.95 -35.03
CA MET A 1895 57.56 -18.01 -35.86
C MET A 1895 56.71 -16.81 -36.27
N TYR A 1896 57.34 -15.65 -36.30
CA TYR A 1896 56.83 -14.48 -37.01
C TYR A 1896 57.90 -13.92 -37.93
N THR A 1897 57.47 -13.19 -38.97
CA THR A 1897 58.39 -12.63 -39.96
C THR A 1897 58.27 -11.11 -39.99
N THR A 1898 59.41 -10.42 -40.00
CA THR A 1898 59.50 -8.96 -40.08
C THR A 1898 60.26 -8.56 -41.35
N PRO A 1899 59.59 -7.97 -42.36
CA PRO A 1899 60.26 -7.44 -43.53
C PRO A 1899 61.06 -6.18 -43.18
N PHE A 1900 62.26 -6.06 -43.72
CA PHE A 1900 63.12 -4.89 -43.50
C PHE A 1900 64.06 -4.66 -44.69
N THR A 1901 64.64 -3.48 -44.78
CA THR A 1901 65.72 -3.13 -45.71
C THR A 1901 67.01 -2.96 -44.92
N LEU A 1902 68.18 -3.04 -45.57
CA LEU A 1902 69.46 -2.79 -44.89
C LEU A 1902 69.57 -1.36 -44.33
N GLU A 1903 68.79 -0.41 -44.86
CA GLU A 1903 68.63 0.95 -44.31
C GLU A 1903 67.65 1.04 -43.11
N GLY A 1904 67.00 -0.06 -42.72
CA GLY A 1904 66.05 -0.09 -41.59
C GLY A 1904 64.60 0.27 -41.94
N ARG A 1905 64.27 0.52 -43.22
CA ARG A 1905 62.87 0.73 -43.65
C ARG A 1905 62.09 -0.58 -43.70
N PRO A 1906 60.80 -0.62 -43.31
CA PRO A 1906 60.00 -1.84 -43.29
C PRO A 1906 59.59 -2.37 -44.69
N ARG A 1907 59.51 -1.49 -45.69
CA ARG A 1907 59.28 -1.86 -47.10
C ARG A 1907 60.23 -1.10 -48.03
N GLY A 1908 60.97 -1.82 -48.86
CA GLY A 1908 61.83 -1.30 -49.92
C GLY A 1908 61.44 -1.82 -51.30
N GLU A 1909 62.27 -1.54 -52.30
CA GLU A 1909 62.11 -2.17 -53.61
C GLU A 1909 62.47 -3.66 -53.56
N LEU A 1910 62.00 -4.46 -54.54
CA LEU A 1910 62.19 -5.91 -54.58
C LEU A 1910 63.67 -6.32 -54.38
N HIS A 1911 64.61 -5.56 -54.94
CA HIS A 1911 66.04 -5.88 -54.88
C HIS A 1911 66.70 -5.55 -53.53
N GLU A 1912 66.06 -4.78 -52.66
CA GLU A 1912 66.57 -4.38 -51.33
C GLU A 1912 65.79 -5.03 -50.17
N GLN A 1913 64.65 -5.66 -50.46
CA GLN A 1913 63.72 -6.18 -49.47
C GLN A 1913 64.25 -7.47 -48.82
N HIS A 1914 64.75 -7.37 -47.61
CA HIS A 1914 65.12 -8.51 -46.77
C HIS A 1914 63.95 -8.92 -45.88
N ARG A 1915 64.04 -10.13 -45.29
CA ARG A 1915 63.05 -10.60 -44.32
C ARG A 1915 63.74 -11.32 -43.16
N ARG A 1916 63.33 -11.01 -41.93
CA ARG A 1916 63.81 -11.68 -40.71
C ARG A 1916 62.72 -12.62 -40.21
N ASN A 1917 63.04 -13.90 -40.11
CA ASN A 1917 62.19 -14.92 -39.50
C ASN A 1917 62.65 -15.11 -38.05
N THR A 1918 61.78 -14.84 -37.07
CA THR A 1918 62.07 -15.00 -35.65
C THR A 1918 61.31 -16.20 -35.10
N VAL A 1919 62.02 -17.19 -34.57
CA VAL A 1919 61.46 -18.39 -33.94
C VAL A 1919 61.51 -18.24 -32.41
N LEU A 1920 60.38 -18.47 -31.75
CA LEU A 1920 60.17 -18.41 -30.31
C LEU A 1920 59.89 -19.82 -29.79
N THR A 1921 60.55 -20.20 -28.71
CA THR A 1921 60.28 -21.46 -27.99
C THR A 1921 59.65 -21.14 -26.64
N THR A 1922 58.56 -21.82 -26.30
CA THR A 1922 57.85 -21.67 -25.01
C THR A 1922 58.35 -22.69 -23.97
N MET A 1923 58.16 -22.39 -22.68
CA MET A 1923 58.54 -23.30 -21.59
C MET A 1923 57.90 -24.68 -21.73
N HIS A 1924 56.58 -24.70 -21.96
CA HIS A 1924 55.77 -25.90 -22.16
C HIS A 1924 55.13 -25.88 -23.55
N ALA A 1925 54.66 -27.05 -24.03
CA ALA A 1925 53.98 -27.15 -25.30
C ALA A 1925 52.47 -26.86 -25.17
N PHE A 1926 51.86 -26.25 -26.17
CA PHE A 1926 50.40 -26.13 -26.24
C PHE A 1926 49.76 -27.42 -26.78
N PRO A 1927 48.60 -27.85 -26.23
CA PRO A 1927 47.88 -27.24 -25.11
C PRO A 1927 48.49 -27.56 -23.73
N TYR A 1928 48.30 -26.66 -22.78
CA TYR A 1928 48.81 -26.78 -21.40
C TYR A 1928 47.69 -26.41 -20.40
N ILE A 1929 47.96 -26.47 -19.09
CA ILE A 1929 47.00 -26.06 -18.04
C ILE A 1929 46.76 -24.54 -17.98
N LYS A 1930 47.49 -23.76 -18.78
CA LYS A 1930 47.37 -22.30 -18.89
C LYS A 1930 47.23 -21.87 -20.34
N THR A 1931 46.50 -20.79 -20.57
CA THR A 1931 46.25 -20.15 -21.87
C THR A 1931 47.43 -19.30 -22.37
N ARG A 1932 48.32 -18.86 -21.46
CA ARG A 1932 49.58 -18.21 -21.80
C ARG A 1932 50.79 -18.95 -21.25
N ILE A 1933 51.86 -19.04 -22.03
CA ILE A 1933 53.12 -19.71 -21.66
C ILE A 1933 54.28 -18.77 -21.95
N ARG A 1934 55.20 -18.63 -20.98
CA ARG A 1934 56.37 -17.77 -21.09
C ARG A 1934 57.31 -18.25 -22.20
N VAL A 1935 57.87 -17.30 -22.95
CA VAL A 1935 58.91 -17.56 -23.96
C VAL A 1935 60.23 -17.88 -23.24
N SER A 1936 60.83 -19.04 -23.53
CA SER A 1936 62.11 -19.48 -22.96
C SER A 1936 63.32 -19.16 -23.85
N GLN A 1937 63.16 -19.24 -25.17
CA GLN A 1937 64.26 -19.05 -26.12
C GLN A 1937 63.79 -18.34 -27.41
N LYS A 1938 64.66 -17.56 -28.04
CA LYS A 1938 64.40 -16.80 -29.27
C LYS A 1938 65.57 -16.95 -30.27
N GLU A 1939 65.28 -17.27 -31.52
CA GLU A 1939 66.25 -17.45 -32.62
C GLU A 1939 65.85 -16.59 -33.84
N GLU A 1940 66.80 -15.99 -34.57
CA GLU A 1940 66.52 -15.09 -35.70
C GLU A 1940 67.27 -15.52 -36.97
N PHE A 1941 66.58 -15.62 -38.11
CA PHE A 1941 67.12 -15.99 -39.42
C PHE A 1941 66.84 -14.90 -40.46
N VAL A 1942 67.87 -14.39 -41.14
CA VAL A 1942 67.73 -13.33 -42.16
C VAL A 1942 67.77 -13.94 -43.57
N LEU A 1943 66.74 -13.64 -44.36
CA LEU A 1943 66.60 -14.05 -45.76
C LEU A 1943 66.99 -12.89 -46.69
N THR A 1944 67.80 -13.20 -47.69
CA THR A 1944 68.18 -12.25 -48.76
C THR A 1944 67.01 -11.99 -49.71
N PRO A 1945 67.02 -10.88 -50.49
CA PRO A 1945 65.89 -10.50 -51.34
C PRO A 1945 65.49 -11.58 -52.37
N ILE A 1946 66.47 -12.29 -52.95
CA ILE A 1946 66.19 -13.39 -53.87
C ILE A 1946 65.58 -14.61 -53.15
N GLU A 1947 65.92 -14.85 -51.89
CA GLU A 1947 65.34 -15.94 -51.09
C GLU A 1947 63.91 -15.62 -50.68
N VAL A 1948 63.63 -14.37 -50.31
CA VAL A 1948 62.27 -13.86 -50.09
C VAL A 1948 61.44 -14.09 -51.35
N ALA A 1949 61.95 -13.70 -52.52
CA ALA A 1949 61.28 -13.90 -53.80
C ALA A 1949 61.04 -15.40 -54.12
N ILE A 1950 62.00 -16.28 -53.83
CA ILE A 1950 61.83 -17.74 -54.00
C ILE A 1950 60.73 -18.27 -53.10
N GLU A 1951 60.72 -17.89 -51.84
CA GLU A 1951 59.75 -18.40 -50.87
C GLU A 1951 58.33 -17.88 -51.17
N ASP A 1952 58.21 -16.60 -51.53
CA ASP A 1952 56.95 -16.00 -51.97
C ASP A 1952 56.41 -16.67 -53.24
N MET A 1953 57.28 -16.92 -54.23
CA MET A 1953 56.89 -17.63 -55.45
C MET A 1953 56.53 -19.09 -55.20
N LYS A 1954 57.24 -19.78 -54.31
CA LYS A 1954 56.86 -21.14 -53.89
C LYS A 1954 55.50 -21.15 -53.20
N LYS A 1955 55.27 -20.24 -52.26
CA LYS A 1955 54.01 -20.10 -51.53
C LYS A 1955 52.85 -19.84 -52.50
N LYS A 1956 53.03 -18.93 -53.46
CA LYS A 1956 52.02 -18.61 -54.48
C LYS A 1956 51.77 -19.78 -55.44
N THR A 1957 52.81 -20.50 -55.83
CA THR A 1957 52.71 -21.74 -56.64
C THR A 1957 51.95 -22.84 -55.91
N LEU A 1958 52.22 -23.02 -54.61
CA LEU A 1958 51.52 -23.99 -53.77
C LEU A 1958 50.05 -23.62 -53.59
N GLN A 1959 49.72 -22.36 -53.30
CA GLN A 1959 48.33 -21.87 -53.20
C GLN A 1959 47.54 -22.16 -54.48
N LEU A 1960 48.15 -21.91 -55.64
CA LEU A 1960 47.54 -22.19 -56.94
C LEU A 1960 47.37 -23.71 -57.18
N ALA A 1961 48.36 -24.52 -56.80
CA ALA A 1961 48.26 -25.97 -56.90
C ALA A 1961 47.15 -26.53 -56.01
N VAL A 1962 47.02 -26.06 -54.77
CA VAL A 1962 45.95 -26.45 -53.83
C VAL A 1962 44.58 -26.07 -54.39
N ALA A 1963 44.41 -24.82 -54.85
CA ALA A 1963 43.14 -24.37 -55.42
C ALA A 1963 42.74 -25.15 -56.69
N THR A 1964 43.72 -25.64 -57.47
CA THR A 1964 43.48 -26.41 -58.70
C THR A 1964 43.07 -27.87 -58.43
N HIS A 1965 43.60 -28.48 -57.37
CA HIS A 1965 43.38 -29.89 -57.00
C HIS A 1965 42.32 -30.09 -55.92
N GLN A 1966 41.67 -29.03 -55.46
CA GLN A 1966 40.63 -29.11 -54.43
C GLN A 1966 39.44 -29.97 -54.90
N GLU A 1967 39.01 -30.93 -54.07
CA GLU A 1967 37.82 -31.77 -54.28
C GLU A 1967 36.85 -31.64 -53.09
N PRO A 1968 35.58 -31.25 -53.31
CA PRO A 1968 35.00 -30.78 -54.56
C PRO A 1968 35.61 -29.43 -55.00
N PRO A 1969 35.66 -29.13 -56.31
CA PRO A 1969 36.32 -27.93 -56.84
C PRO A 1969 35.63 -26.63 -56.41
N ASP A 1970 36.36 -25.72 -55.78
CA ASP A 1970 35.91 -24.36 -55.46
C ASP A 1970 36.26 -23.39 -56.61
N ALA A 1971 35.28 -23.16 -57.47
CA ALA A 1971 35.44 -22.27 -58.62
C ALA A 1971 35.80 -20.83 -58.22
N LYS A 1972 35.34 -20.33 -57.06
CA LYS A 1972 35.57 -18.95 -56.63
C LYS A 1972 36.98 -18.76 -56.09
N MET A 1973 37.46 -19.70 -55.26
CA MET A 1973 38.83 -19.70 -54.77
C MET A 1973 39.82 -19.83 -55.94
N LEU A 1974 39.57 -20.76 -56.86
CA LEU A 1974 40.39 -20.95 -58.05
C LEU A 1974 40.45 -19.68 -58.89
N GLN A 1975 39.31 -19.04 -59.17
CA GLN A 1975 39.24 -17.81 -59.95
C GLN A 1975 39.98 -16.65 -59.28
N MET A 1976 39.89 -16.51 -57.96
CA MET A 1976 40.56 -15.45 -57.19
C MET A 1976 42.09 -15.62 -57.21
N VAL A 1977 42.60 -16.81 -56.90
CA VAL A 1977 44.05 -17.08 -56.88
C VAL A 1977 44.63 -17.03 -58.29
N LEU A 1978 43.91 -17.55 -59.28
CA LEU A 1978 44.32 -17.52 -60.68
C LEU A 1978 44.39 -16.08 -61.21
N GLN A 1979 43.36 -15.26 -61.00
CA GLN A 1979 43.34 -13.86 -61.43
C GLN A 1979 44.51 -13.08 -60.81
N GLY A 1980 44.78 -13.24 -59.51
CA GLY A 1980 45.92 -12.63 -58.83
C GLY A 1980 47.30 -13.19 -59.26
N SER A 1981 47.31 -14.29 -60.01
CA SER A 1981 48.52 -14.93 -60.55
C SER A 1981 48.81 -14.50 -61.98
N VAL A 1982 47.79 -14.45 -62.86
CA VAL A 1982 47.96 -14.12 -64.29
C VAL A 1982 47.61 -12.67 -64.65
N GLY A 1983 46.79 -11.99 -63.84
CA GLY A 1983 46.22 -10.68 -64.13
C GLY A 1983 46.43 -9.65 -63.01
N ALA A 1984 47.50 -9.79 -62.21
CA ALA A 1984 47.82 -8.83 -61.15
C ALA A 1984 48.07 -7.42 -61.74
N THR A 1985 47.22 -6.45 -61.39
CA THR A 1985 47.33 -5.04 -61.80
C THR A 1985 47.92 -4.13 -60.71
N VAL A 1986 48.09 -4.63 -59.49
CA VAL A 1986 48.46 -3.84 -58.30
C VAL A 1986 49.83 -4.28 -57.76
N ASN A 1987 50.77 -3.34 -57.72
CA ASN A 1987 52.08 -3.29 -57.02
C ASN A 1987 52.85 -4.61 -56.85
N GLN A 1988 53.56 -5.05 -57.90
CA GLN A 1988 54.54 -6.16 -57.94
C GLN A 1988 53.93 -7.56 -58.18
N GLY A 1989 53.44 -7.82 -59.39
CA GLY A 1989 53.02 -9.16 -59.83
C GLY A 1989 54.22 -10.11 -60.08
N PRO A 1990 53.99 -11.43 -60.28
CA PRO A 1990 55.04 -12.41 -60.54
C PRO A 1990 55.97 -12.04 -61.70
N LEU A 1991 55.46 -11.33 -62.70
CA LEU A 1991 56.24 -10.83 -63.83
C LEU A 1991 57.33 -9.84 -63.39
N GLU A 1992 57.01 -8.94 -62.47
CA GLU A 1992 57.95 -7.94 -61.94
C GLU A 1992 59.08 -8.61 -61.15
N VAL A 1993 58.71 -9.59 -60.30
CA VAL A 1993 59.67 -10.41 -59.55
C VAL A 1993 60.62 -11.14 -60.50
N ALA A 1994 60.10 -11.70 -61.60
CA ALA A 1994 60.94 -12.29 -62.62
C ALA A 1994 61.83 -11.23 -63.27
N GLN A 1995 61.32 -10.06 -63.65
CA GLN A 1995 62.11 -9.00 -64.30
C GLN A 1995 63.28 -8.54 -63.42
N VAL A 1996 63.03 -8.29 -62.14
CA VAL A 1996 64.07 -7.85 -61.19
C VAL A 1996 65.15 -8.93 -60.98
N PHE A 1997 64.77 -10.20 -60.82
CA PHE A 1997 65.72 -11.25 -60.39
C PHE A 1997 66.18 -12.21 -61.50
N LEU A 1998 65.52 -12.24 -62.67
CA LEU A 1998 65.78 -13.17 -63.78
C LEU A 1998 66.15 -12.49 -65.12
N ALA A 1999 65.97 -11.17 -65.28
CA ALA A 1999 66.29 -10.50 -66.56
C ALA A 1999 67.80 -10.52 -66.86
N GLU A 2000 68.60 -10.28 -65.82
CA GLU A 2000 70.06 -10.33 -65.85
C GLU A 2000 70.57 -11.51 -65.03
N ILE A 2001 71.68 -12.10 -65.48
CA ILE A 2001 72.36 -13.16 -64.72
C ILE A 2001 73.15 -12.46 -63.60
N PRO A 2002 72.95 -12.82 -62.31
CA PRO A 2002 73.67 -12.20 -61.20
C PRO A 2002 75.19 -12.31 -61.41
N ALA A 2003 75.96 -11.27 -61.12
CA ALA A 2003 77.42 -11.36 -61.22
C ALA A 2003 78.02 -12.32 -60.16
N ASP A 2004 77.35 -12.49 -59.01
CA ASP A 2004 77.79 -13.36 -57.92
C ASP A 2004 77.42 -14.83 -58.18
N PRO A 2005 78.42 -15.73 -58.32
CA PRO A 2005 78.19 -17.16 -58.50
C PRO A 2005 77.39 -17.81 -57.35
N LYS A 2006 77.42 -17.26 -56.13
CA LYS A 2006 76.64 -17.78 -55.00
C LYS A 2006 75.14 -17.66 -55.25
N LEU A 2007 74.73 -16.61 -55.96
CA LEU A 2007 73.34 -16.37 -56.32
C LEU A 2007 72.88 -17.28 -57.46
N TYR A 2008 73.77 -17.96 -58.20
CA TYR A 2008 73.37 -18.86 -59.30
C TYR A 2008 72.41 -19.95 -58.86
N ARG A 2009 72.63 -20.51 -57.65
CA ARG A 2009 71.73 -21.52 -57.09
C ARG A 2009 70.34 -20.96 -56.84
N HIS A 2010 70.25 -19.77 -56.25
CA HIS A 2010 68.99 -19.09 -55.95
C HIS A 2010 68.29 -18.62 -57.23
N HIS A 2011 69.03 -18.01 -58.16
CA HIS A 2011 68.55 -17.60 -59.48
C HIS A 2011 67.98 -18.79 -60.28
N ASN A 2012 68.69 -19.92 -60.32
CA ASN A 2012 68.17 -21.12 -61.00
C ASN A 2012 66.97 -21.74 -60.26
N LYS A 2013 66.97 -21.73 -58.92
CA LYS A 2013 65.83 -22.19 -58.10
C LYS A 2013 64.59 -21.32 -58.36
N LEU A 2014 64.74 -20.00 -58.41
CA LEU A 2014 63.67 -19.07 -58.75
C LEU A 2014 63.15 -19.30 -60.17
N ARG A 2015 64.05 -19.52 -61.14
CA ARG A 2015 63.67 -19.86 -62.52
C ARG A 2015 62.86 -21.16 -62.60
N LEU A 2016 63.23 -22.18 -61.83
CA LEU A 2016 62.46 -23.42 -61.72
C LEU A 2016 61.10 -23.20 -61.05
N CYS A 2017 61.03 -22.35 -60.01
CA CYS A 2017 59.76 -21.95 -59.41
C CYS A 2017 58.84 -21.25 -60.42
N PHE A 2018 59.37 -20.36 -61.27
CA PHE A 2018 58.57 -19.73 -62.32
C PHE A 2018 58.12 -20.71 -63.40
N LYS A 2019 58.96 -21.70 -63.76
CA LYS A 2019 58.58 -22.76 -64.69
C LYS A 2019 57.39 -23.57 -64.16
N GLU A 2020 57.44 -23.97 -62.90
CA GLU A 2020 56.35 -24.67 -62.22
C GLU A 2020 55.11 -23.77 -62.12
N PHE A 2021 55.28 -22.52 -61.69
CA PHE A 2021 54.20 -21.54 -61.57
C PHE A 2021 53.42 -21.35 -62.87
N ILE A 2022 54.10 -21.21 -64.01
CA ILE A 2022 53.46 -21.10 -65.33
C ILE A 2022 52.69 -22.38 -65.68
N MET A 2023 53.26 -23.55 -65.38
CA MET A 2023 52.59 -24.83 -65.60
C MET A 2023 51.29 -24.90 -64.78
N ARG A 2024 51.35 -24.57 -63.48
CA ARG A 2024 50.17 -24.52 -62.59
C ARG A 2024 49.14 -23.48 -63.03
N CYS A 2025 49.56 -22.32 -63.52
CA CYS A 2025 48.65 -21.34 -64.12
C CYS A 2025 47.91 -21.94 -65.33
N GLY A 2026 48.60 -22.70 -66.17
CA GLY A 2026 47.98 -23.39 -67.30
C GLY A 2026 46.95 -24.44 -66.87
N GLU A 2027 47.30 -25.27 -65.89
CA GLU A 2027 46.38 -26.26 -65.28
C GLU A 2027 45.15 -25.58 -64.68
N ALA A 2028 45.34 -24.50 -63.93
CA ALA A 2028 44.29 -23.72 -63.29
C ALA A 2028 43.35 -23.06 -64.33
N VAL A 2029 43.90 -22.48 -65.41
CA VAL A 2029 43.09 -21.92 -66.51
C VAL A 2029 42.22 -22.99 -67.16
N GLU A 2030 42.78 -24.19 -67.40
CA GLU A 2030 42.04 -25.30 -68.01
C GLU A 2030 41.00 -25.89 -67.05
N LYS A 2031 41.30 -26.01 -65.76
CA LYS A 2031 40.34 -26.42 -64.72
C LYS A 2031 39.21 -25.40 -64.62
N ASN A 2032 39.51 -24.10 -64.60
CA ASN A 2032 38.50 -23.04 -64.58
C ASN A 2032 37.59 -23.10 -65.81
N ARG A 2033 38.13 -23.38 -67.00
CA ARG A 2033 37.35 -23.56 -68.23
C ARG A 2033 36.23 -24.61 -68.09
N ARG A 2034 36.45 -25.64 -67.27
CA ARG A 2034 35.49 -26.72 -67.03
C ARG A 2034 34.44 -26.37 -65.96
N LEU A 2035 34.70 -25.37 -65.12
CA LEU A 2035 33.86 -24.97 -64.00
C LEU A 2035 33.00 -23.73 -64.29
N ILE A 2036 33.33 -22.96 -65.33
CA ILE A 2036 32.61 -21.71 -65.67
C ILE A 2036 31.21 -21.96 -66.26
N THR A 2037 30.31 -21.01 -65.99
CA THR A 2037 28.97 -20.93 -66.62
C THR A 2037 29.01 -20.15 -67.94
N ALA A 2038 27.92 -20.17 -68.72
CA ALA A 2038 27.87 -19.52 -70.04
C ALA A 2038 28.19 -18.01 -70.00
N GLU A 2039 27.81 -17.34 -68.91
CA GLU A 2039 28.02 -15.91 -68.66
C GLU A 2039 29.50 -15.57 -68.40
N GLN A 2040 30.29 -16.53 -67.91
CA GLN A 2040 31.70 -16.33 -67.54
C GLN A 2040 32.68 -16.60 -68.70
N ARG A 2041 32.19 -16.82 -69.93
CA ARG A 2041 33.05 -17.12 -71.10
C ARG A 2041 34.00 -15.98 -71.44
N GLU A 2042 33.54 -14.73 -71.39
CA GLU A 2042 34.39 -13.56 -71.66
C GLU A 2042 35.50 -13.42 -70.61
N TYR A 2043 35.15 -13.63 -69.34
CA TYR A 2043 36.12 -13.64 -68.23
C TYR A 2043 37.18 -14.73 -68.42
N GLN A 2044 36.78 -15.95 -68.81
CA GLN A 2044 37.71 -17.03 -69.11
C GLN A 2044 38.59 -16.74 -70.33
N GLN A 2045 38.07 -16.06 -71.35
CA GLN A 2045 38.89 -15.63 -72.50
C GLN A 2045 39.94 -14.60 -72.07
N GLU A 2046 39.58 -13.64 -71.22
CA GLU A 2046 40.51 -12.64 -70.69
C GLU A 2046 41.59 -13.28 -69.79
N LEU A 2047 41.23 -14.23 -68.93
CA LEU A 2047 42.20 -15.01 -68.14
C LEU A 2047 43.18 -15.79 -69.04
N LYS A 2048 42.69 -16.44 -70.10
CA LYS A 2048 43.52 -17.16 -71.05
C LYS A 2048 44.46 -16.22 -71.82
N LYS A 2049 43.97 -15.04 -72.20
CA LYS A 2049 44.77 -14.00 -72.86
C LYS A 2049 45.87 -13.47 -71.93
N ASN A 2050 45.56 -13.22 -70.66
CA ASN A 2050 46.52 -12.77 -69.66
C ASN A 2050 47.56 -13.84 -69.34
N TYR A 2051 47.14 -15.11 -69.20
CA TYR A 2051 48.05 -16.25 -69.08
C TYR A 2051 49.02 -16.34 -70.26
N ASN A 2052 48.52 -16.25 -71.50
CA ASN A 2052 49.38 -16.30 -72.68
C ASN A 2052 50.39 -15.14 -72.68
N LYS A 2053 49.96 -13.90 -72.40
CA LYS A 2053 50.85 -12.76 -72.26
C LYS A 2053 51.94 -12.98 -71.20
N LEU A 2054 51.56 -13.48 -70.03
CA LEU A 2054 52.51 -13.78 -68.94
C LEU A 2054 53.52 -14.85 -69.38
N ARG A 2055 53.03 -15.95 -69.96
CA ARG A 2055 53.88 -17.05 -70.45
C ARG A 2055 54.86 -16.54 -71.50
N ASP A 2056 54.38 -15.78 -72.47
CA ASP A 2056 55.19 -15.28 -73.59
C ASP A 2056 56.23 -14.25 -73.11
N SER A 2057 55.89 -13.44 -72.09
CA SER A 2057 56.82 -12.49 -71.46
C SER A 2057 57.90 -13.17 -70.60
N LEU A 2058 57.57 -14.26 -69.93
CA LEU A 2058 58.51 -15.03 -69.10
C LEU A 2058 59.35 -16.02 -69.93
N ARG A 2059 58.89 -16.40 -71.12
CA ARG A 2059 59.54 -17.37 -72.00
C ARG A 2059 61.03 -17.07 -72.25
N PRO A 2060 61.46 -15.82 -72.56
CA PRO A 2060 62.87 -15.51 -72.79
C PRO A 2060 63.75 -15.74 -71.56
N MET A 2061 63.18 -15.63 -70.36
CA MET A 2061 63.89 -15.71 -69.08
C MET A 2061 63.97 -17.16 -68.58
N ILE A 2062 63.01 -17.99 -68.99
CA ILE A 2062 62.94 -19.40 -68.60
C ILE A 2062 63.63 -20.31 -69.63
N GLU A 2063 63.38 -20.13 -70.94
CA GLU A 2063 63.81 -21.05 -72.02
C GLU A 2063 65.25 -20.85 -72.49
N ARG A 2064 65.92 -19.75 -72.12
CA ARG A 2064 67.36 -19.58 -72.45
C ARG A 2064 68.12 -20.84 -72.02
N LYS A 2065 68.74 -21.51 -72.98
CA LYS A 2065 69.50 -22.74 -72.75
C LYS A 2065 70.67 -22.41 -71.83
N ILE A 2066 70.82 -23.18 -70.76
CA ILE A 2066 71.90 -23.05 -69.76
C ILE A 2066 73.29 -22.85 -70.43
N PRO A 2067 73.70 -23.61 -71.46
CA PRO A 2067 75.01 -23.37 -72.10
C PRO A 2067 75.15 -22.06 -72.90
N GLU A 2068 74.06 -21.38 -73.29
CA GLU A 2068 74.14 -20.07 -73.96
C GLU A 2068 74.16 -18.90 -72.97
N LEU A 2069 73.62 -19.09 -71.76
CA LEU A 2069 73.59 -18.08 -70.69
C LEU A 2069 74.96 -17.84 -70.05
N TYR A 2070 75.79 -18.88 -69.94
CA TYR A 2070 77.11 -18.77 -69.31
C TYR A 2070 78.26 -18.59 -70.32
N LYS A 2071 78.00 -18.07 -71.55
CA LYS A 2071 79.10 -17.72 -72.47
C LYS A 2071 80.02 -16.69 -71.78
N PRO A 2072 81.31 -16.98 -71.57
CA PRO A 2072 82.17 -16.14 -70.74
C PRO A 2072 82.48 -14.81 -71.43
N ILE A 2073 82.22 -13.69 -70.75
CA ILE A 2073 82.62 -12.32 -71.16
C ILE A 2073 84.12 -12.10 -70.87
N PHE A 2074 84.96 -13.06 -71.26
CA PHE A 2074 86.41 -12.90 -71.30
C PHE A 2074 86.95 -13.63 -72.53
N ARG A 2075 87.38 -12.86 -73.53
CA ARG A 2075 88.33 -13.34 -74.55
C ARG A 2075 89.63 -13.67 -73.80
N VAL A 2076 89.91 -14.95 -73.62
CA VAL A 2076 91.25 -15.43 -73.25
C VAL A 2076 91.77 -16.21 -74.44
N ASP A 2077 92.92 -15.75 -74.94
CA ASP A 2077 93.65 -16.34 -76.04
C ASP A 2077 94.00 -17.81 -75.79
N SER A 2078 93.76 -18.58 -76.84
CA SER A 2078 94.23 -19.92 -77.17
C SER A 2078 95.39 -20.48 -76.32
N GLN A 2079 95.12 -21.47 -75.46
CA GLN A 2079 96.04 -22.60 -75.25
C GLN A 2079 95.27 -23.92 -75.10
N LYS A 2080 95.58 -24.84 -76.02
CA LYS A 2080 95.07 -26.21 -76.11
C LYS A 2080 95.30 -26.99 -74.81
N ARG A 2081 94.29 -27.74 -74.34
CA ARG A 2081 94.51 -29.06 -73.73
C ARG A 2081 93.24 -29.91 -73.72
N ASP A 2082 93.38 -31.07 -74.34
CA ASP A 2082 92.43 -32.18 -74.36
C ASP A 2082 92.21 -32.82 -72.99
N SER A 2083 91.07 -33.52 -72.89
CA SER A 2083 90.77 -34.68 -72.02
C SER A 2083 90.37 -34.48 -70.55
N PHE A 2084 89.54 -35.45 -70.09
CA PHE A 2084 88.99 -35.76 -68.75
C PHE A 2084 87.52 -35.36 -68.54
N HIS A 2085 86.53 -36.23 -68.81
CA HIS A 2085 86.20 -37.54 -68.19
C HIS A 2085 86.19 -37.54 -66.65
N ARG A 2086 84.98 -37.76 -66.09
CA ARG A 2086 84.63 -38.25 -64.74
C ARG A 2086 85.59 -37.90 -63.58
N SER A 2087 85.13 -37.03 -62.68
CA SER A 2087 84.88 -37.31 -61.24
C SER A 2087 84.81 -36.00 -60.44
N SER A 2088 83.74 -35.80 -59.66
CA SER A 2088 83.81 -35.34 -58.26
C SER A 2088 82.40 -35.06 -57.72
N PHE A 2089 81.66 -36.13 -57.39
CA PHE A 2089 80.79 -36.11 -56.20
C PHE A 2089 81.67 -36.52 -55.01
N ARG A 2090 82.49 -35.60 -54.49
CA ARG A 2090 82.93 -35.67 -53.08
C ARG A 2090 83.08 -34.26 -52.54
N LYS A 2091 82.37 -34.05 -51.43
CA LYS A 2091 82.46 -32.95 -50.48
C LYS A 2091 83.92 -32.47 -50.37
N CYS A 2092 84.14 -31.18 -50.61
CA CYS A 2092 85.29 -30.49 -50.03
C CYS A 2092 84.74 -29.52 -49.00
N GLU A 2093 84.88 -29.91 -47.74
CA GLU A 2093 84.94 -28.98 -46.62
C GLU A 2093 85.93 -27.88 -47.01
N THR A 2094 85.49 -26.63 -46.93
CA THR A 2094 86.38 -25.47 -46.94
C THR A 2094 86.04 -24.64 -45.74
N GLN A 2095 86.81 -24.91 -44.68
CA GLN A 2095 87.34 -23.96 -43.71
C GLN A 2095 86.77 -22.55 -43.84
N LEU A 2096 85.85 -22.22 -42.94
CA LEU A 2096 85.55 -20.83 -42.62
C LEU A 2096 86.74 -20.27 -41.83
N SER A 2097 87.58 -19.61 -42.62
CA SER A 2097 88.59 -18.64 -42.24
C SER A 2097 88.11 -17.69 -41.15
N GLN A 2098 88.96 -17.53 -40.14
CA GLN A 2098 89.01 -16.37 -39.26
C GLN A 2098 88.96 -15.06 -40.07
N GLY A 2099 88.18 -14.12 -39.56
CA GLY A 2099 88.03 -12.76 -40.05
C GLY A 2099 87.01 -12.03 -39.16
N SER A 2100 87.53 -11.42 -38.10
CA SER A 2100 86.89 -10.72 -36.96
C SER A 2100 86.11 -11.57 -35.97
#